data_AF-C0NQL5-F1
#
_entry.id   AF-C0NQL5-F1
#
_cell.length_a   1.000
_cell.length_b   1.000
_cell.length_c   1.000
_cell.angle_alpha   90.00
_cell.angle_beta   90.00
_cell.angle_gamma   90.00
#
_symmetry.space_group_name_H-M   'P 1'
#
loop_
_entity.id
_entity.type
_entity.pdbx_description
1 polymer ?
#
loop_
_entity_poly.entity_id
_entity_poly.type
_entity_poly.pdbx_seq_one_letter_code
_entity_poly.pdbx_strand_id
1 'polypeptide(L)'
;MFSSNVAAHPSVAALRNPRRRQRSNADESVKPPKAKRQRSTLRQDDREPAVVKHLGEGQSLQDDENGPEEISSRPVTVSELALRGPRKQEKRGGLTDGTITLSSNDFYTVSHLPSLPEQIKENPTAPLRYTISSSNGYCLALSQHEAIVWPYTIPPQSLTPSTVLQFAIPCPARHSDDPLPLGTLISKSAEGNPGLMVVVPSTGKITLWETVSNAAILGLMKQRQNGIQGHIPGMLSGEMATEIINAEPSGIIIALSTGRLAHVSIRDSQGKPGISVQLLHGISRGSNVGFFGGIRSVLSGSSWKRKIAAAKAGMSSQRGQRDIIIATSAGEFELWDIHWNNGNSLKAQVDAKQSILQALRRTVDVSEDDAQNTFQVYDFAFANGDPNHYAPGDVNDVDCAISLWALVGVCQNSSLSYFVVGLRIAGSTATADVVNPLQLRNNAVDSGALWTPLLCVPKPGGWAFVIFDRGLVIISLVPLVDPVSAQLLEESHVMDSNFQDYIRLKDGNGYAVQGCSPEDSDADHKYPSCILMIRNFGLIRVSALPRPPSNIADGAKITAKSRLEQIVFYGSMKSNPLEFVGYDELRSAPAELEQAALQISDEILRSNSKFIPTTIPSLEQYMKMRASALHDLALYIQRFHVYFSPLARWKLLWGAEKMAAQRAIWKVQQGNEEHPTSNRTHLDFIISKMGDNHKTKIEPGSGETDIVRHWFIHDTWRMEYIIPWILNGLRKEDSNTSRAVDRQFAERVCEACDLSLAALETAFQFREDSAALYGVGEGFMDDDAAIVAQYSALPEFWTSTQINYSETEQLLDLELNICRRRPATTAATGSDSSTTRTSKVLDTIKENIPRQFRAFALLHKERTMWCAAQNDSEIQSSGKMLEKSHVENRKPQLFKLAAIGLLEDAITLAESFRDMDALVELMVDLHEQIKEQRPPRRSEDDSPVLDEGTKVWKRRIDNYFERFGDAWADAFFTRHITVGQPETLFIMQEYQGAVTKFLRSHPAYSKLSWINDIVGERDYKTACTTLQRLAIEQETDIWSKRVEISLAKLAKLAEFEKAGSAPASLHDAVRPFDQLMETCNIQELIYEHVLPTLHGAIDDGAALQLATEQFGNNVVRGKPALRALLQRCLAKLVTRSPMEPEELINLLTLMDPVRFLEGGEEEDSIGGHEFFFALTVLKMGNFHHQDQQAHEYRDGLERLIWRRCMIRDNWEAINRTEKKGDREVESKVHATALAETMRQLAEVLGEDVRLTRQSYTPSRILESNIFPSMSHAGMPPDQQISYLQELDAEADLLRTYVEKGKLDEWFSWIISETTGRFSTPVREGGNNPGGH
;
A
#
# COMPACT_ATOMS: atom_id res chain seq x y z
N MET A 1 31.80 34.66 58.60
CA MET A 1 31.78 35.94 59.35
C MET A 1 31.63 37.07 58.34
N PHE A 2 30.89 38.12 58.72
CA PHE A 2 30.60 39.37 58.00
C PHE A 2 29.32 39.39 57.17
N SER A 3 28.28 39.76 57.92
CA SER A 3 26.97 40.33 57.59
C SER A 3 26.90 41.29 56.41
N SER A 4 25.74 41.19 55.74
CA SER A 4 24.92 42.20 55.06
C SER A 4 25.46 43.63 54.89
N ASN A 5 25.72 44.01 53.64
CA ASN A 5 25.48 45.37 53.16
C ASN A 5 24.36 45.33 52.10
N VAL A 6 23.19 45.81 52.52
CA VAL A 6 21.99 46.01 51.71
C VAL A 6 22.28 47.16 50.73
N ALA A 7 22.42 46.84 49.45
CA ALA A 7 22.50 47.83 48.39
C ALA A 7 21.07 48.30 48.05
N ALA A 8 20.82 49.58 48.32
CA ALA A 8 19.56 50.26 48.01
C ALA A 8 19.35 50.36 46.50
N HIS A 9 18.29 49.73 45.99
CA HIS A 9 17.81 49.93 44.63
C HIS A 9 17.18 51.33 44.49
N PRO A 10 17.44 52.04 43.36
CA PRO A 10 17.13 53.45 43.21
C PRO A 10 15.63 53.66 43.02
N SER A 11 15.10 54.60 43.80
CA SER A 11 13.74 55.11 43.73
C SER A 11 13.47 55.76 42.36
N VAL A 12 12.56 55.16 41.61
CA VAL A 12 12.02 55.72 40.36
C VAL A 12 11.36 57.07 40.67
N ALA A 13 11.90 58.12 40.05
CA ALA A 13 11.51 59.50 40.24
C ALA A 13 10.02 59.71 39.88
N ALA A 14 9.27 60.13 40.90
CA ALA A 14 7.90 60.61 40.79
C ALA A 14 7.83 61.82 39.83
N LEU A 15 7.25 61.60 38.64
CA LEU A 15 6.88 62.65 37.71
C LEU A 15 5.78 63.52 38.33
N ARG A 16 6.13 64.80 38.46
CA ARG A 16 5.40 65.88 39.13
C ARG A 16 3.97 66.06 38.60
N ASN A 17 3.05 66.07 39.56
CA ASN A 17 1.68 66.60 39.47
C ASN A 17 1.64 68.04 38.90
N PRO A 18 0.97 68.28 37.76
CA PRO A 18 0.68 69.64 37.31
C PRO A 18 -0.48 70.20 38.12
N ARG A 19 -0.18 71.31 38.80
CA ARG A 19 -1.03 72.15 39.64
C ARG A 19 -2.53 72.16 39.28
N ARG A 20 -3.30 71.57 40.21
CA ARG A 20 -4.72 71.79 40.52
C ARG A 20 -5.08 73.29 40.49
N ARG A 21 -5.73 73.76 39.42
CA ARG A 21 -6.45 75.05 39.44
C ARG A 21 -7.83 74.85 40.06
N GLN A 22 -8.13 75.68 41.07
CA GLN A 22 -9.36 75.67 41.85
C GLN A 22 -10.59 75.95 40.98
N ARG A 23 -11.64 75.17 41.22
CA ARG A 23 -13.00 75.36 40.69
C ARG A 23 -13.60 76.62 41.31
N SER A 24 -13.96 77.58 40.49
CA SER A 24 -14.89 78.65 40.83
C SER A 24 -16.26 78.32 40.20
N ASN A 25 -17.24 78.10 41.08
CA ASN A 25 -18.70 78.30 40.99
C ASN A 25 -19.26 78.64 39.59
N ALA A 26 -20.08 77.78 39.00
CA ALA A 26 -21.54 77.65 39.17
C ALA A 26 -22.32 78.63 38.28
N ASP A 27 -23.21 78.04 37.47
CA ASP A 27 -24.22 78.62 36.58
C ASP A 27 -23.76 79.44 35.37
N GLU A 28 -23.56 78.74 34.24
CA GLU A 28 -24.24 79.15 33.00
C GLU A 28 -24.35 77.98 32.00
N SER A 29 -25.57 77.77 31.51
CA SER A 29 -26.00 76.70 30.61
C SER A 29 -25.21 76.67 29.30
N VAL A 30 -24.33 75.67 29.12
CA VAL A 30 -23.61 75.43 27.86
C VAL A 30 -24.59 74.87 26.82
N LYS A 31 -25.10 75.75 25.96
CA LYS A 31 -25.82 75.39 24.73
C LYS A 31 -24.86 74.65 23.77
N PRO A 32 -25.29 73.53 23.15
CA PRO A 32 -24.43 72.70 22.31
C PRO A 32 -24.03 73.42 21.00
N PRO A 33 -22.84 73.10 20.47
CA PRO A 33 -22.23 73.84 19.37
C PRO A 33 -22.95 73.63 18.03
N LYS A 34 -23.21 74.75 17.35
CA LYS A 34 -23.85 74.81 16.03
C LYS A 34 -23.00 74.08 14.97
N ALA A 35 -23.64 73.14 14.29
CA ALA A 35 -23.11 72.36 13.18
C ALA A 35 -22.62 73.27 12.02
N LYS A 36 -21.35 73.12 11.65
CA LYS A 36 -20.77 73.74 10.45
C LYS A 36 -21.31 73.01 9.21
N ARG A 37 -22.18 73.70 8.46
CA ARG A 37 -22.61 73.33 7.10
C ARG A 37 -21.37 73.14 6.21
N GLN A 38 -21.10 71.92 5.78
CA GLN A 38 -20.18 71.62 4.68
C GLN A 38 -21.02 71.10 3.52
N ARG A 39 -20.94 71.81 2.38
CA ARG A 39 -21.82 71.65 1.21
C ARG A 39 -21.66 70.28 0.57
N SER A 40 -22.80 69.66 0.25
CA SER A 40 -22.94 68.45 -0.56
C SER A 40 -22.57 68.73 -2.02
N THR A 41 -21.51 68.10 -2.51
CA THR A 41 -21.27 67.93 -3.94
C THR A 41 -21.69 66.52 -4.33
N LEU A 42 -22.99 66.39 -4.62
CA LEU A 42 -23.59 65.25 -5.30
C LEU A 42 -23.26 65.35 -6.79
N ARG A 43 -22.38 64.50 -7.30
CA ARG A 43 -22.34 64.13 -8.72
C ARG A 43 -22.01 62.64 -8.82
N GLN A 44 -22.98 61.91 -9.38
CA GLN A 44 -22.87 60.57 -9.94
C GLN A 44 -21.75 60.55 -10.99
N ASP A 45 -20.94 59.49 -11.00
CA ASP A 45 -20.61 58.78 -12.23
C ASP A 45 -19.98 57.42 -11.88
N ASP A 46 -20.56 56.38 -12.47
CA ASP A 46 -20.14 54.99 -12.45
C ASP A 46 -18.76 54.80 -13.10
N ARG A 47 -17.90 53.97 -12.48
CA ARG A 47 -16.99 53.00 -13.15
C ARG A 47 -16.02 52.32 -12.16
N GLU A 48 -16.26 51.03 -12.01
CA GLU A 48 -15.38 49.85 -11.87
C GLU A 48 -13.97 49.91 -11.22
N PRO A 49 -13.55 48.80 -10.57
CA PRO A 49 -12.56 48.81 -9.51
C PRO A 49 -11.12 48.63 -10.02
N ALA A 50 -10.24 49.56 -9.65
CA ALA A 50 -8.81 49.46 -9.94
C ALA A 50 -8.03 48.88 -8.74
N VAL A 51 -7.48 47.70 -9.00
CA VAL A 51 -6.44 46.98 -8.26
C VAL A 51 -5.27 47.91 -7.88
N VAL A 52 -5.00 48.06 -6.58
CA VAL A 52 -3.81 48.79 -6.09
C VAL A 52 -2.72 47.79 -5.71
N LYS A 53 -1.70 47.73 -6.57
CA LYS A 53 -0.41 47.06 -6.35
C LYS A 53 0.52 47.92 -5.46
N HIS A 54 1.25 47.20 -4.61
CA HIS A 54 2.61 47.42 -4.10
C HIS A 54 3.34 48.73 -4.47
N LEU A 55 3.89 49.42 -3.46
CA LEU A 55 5.33 49.51 -3.15
C LEU A 55 5.54 50.48 -1.96
N GLY A 56 6.37 50.09 -0.99
CA GLY A 56 6.77 50.95 0.13
C GLY A 56 8.03 50.39 0.78
N GLU A 57 9.18 50.78 0.23
CA GLU A 57 10.53 50.49 0.74
C GLU A 57 10.96 51.47 1.83
N GLY A 58 11.87 51.01 2.70
CA GLY A 58 12.71 51.82 3.59
C GLY A 58 12.31 51.75 5.06
N GLN A 59 13.18 51.59 6.06
CA GLN A 59 14.65 51.56 6.13
C GLN A 59 15.06 50.78 7.39
N SER A 60 16.23 50.17 7.29
CA SER A 60 17.00 49.44 8.31
C SER A 60 17.35 50.29 9.54
N LEU A 61 17.16 49.73 10.73
CA LEU A 61 17.85 50.14 11.96
C LEU A 61 18.62 48.94 12.51
N GLN A 62 19.93 49.05 12.45
CA GLN A 62 20.91 48.26 13.21
C GLN A 62 20.82 48.67 14.68
N ASP A 63 20.93 47.72 15.60
CA ASP A 63 21.54 47.96 16.91
C ASP A 63 22.10 46.65 17.47
N ASP A 64 23.30 46.80 18.03
CA ASP A 64 24.33 45.81 18.29
C ASP A 64 24.14 44.92 19.53
N GLU A 65 24.95 43.87 19.50
CA GLU A 65 25.32 42.88 20.50
C GLU A 65 25.40 43.34 21.97
N ASN A 66 25.03 42.44 22.89
CA ASN A 66 25.80 42.21 24.12
C ASN A 66 25.52 40.81 24.70
N GLY A 67 26.61 40.17 25.12
CA GLY A 67 26.76 38.75 25.45
C GLY A 67 26.37 38.31 26.88
N PRO A 68 26.92 37.16 27.35
CA PRO A 68 26.15 36.13 28.06
C PRO A 68 26.45 36.01 29.56
N GLU A 69 25.53 35.40 30.32
CA GLU A 69 25.81 34.81 31.63
C GLU A 69 25.18 33.42 31.78
N GLU A 70 26.01 32.50 32.24
CA GLU A 70 25.74 31.11 32.60
C GLU A 70 24.93 30.99 33.91
N ILE A 71 24.21 29.87 34.09
CA ILE A 71 24.23 28.97 35.27
C ILE A 71 22.97 28.06 35.32
N SER A 72 23.23 26.77 35.11
CA SER A 72 22.77 25.59 35.89
C SER A 72 21.27 25.26 36.10
N SER A 73 20.81 24.30 35.29
CA SER A 73 20.18 23.01 35.66
C SER A 73 18.89 22.95 36.51
N ARG A 74 17.74 22.69 35.85
CA ARG A 74 16.70 21.64 36.13
C ARG A 74 15.31 22.03 35.56
N PRO A 75 14.40 21.05 35.39
CA PRO A 75 14.24 20.16 34.24
C PRO A 75 13.39 20.80 33.10
N VAL A 76 13.53 20.24 31.90
CA VAL A 76 12.95 20.68 30.62
C VAL A 76 11.43 20.89 30.69
N THR A 77 11.01 22.13 30.96
CA THR A 77 9.74 22.65 30.48
C THR A 77 9.98 23.21 29.08
N VAL A 78 9.30 22.62 28.10
CA VAL A 78 9.34 23.01 26.69
C VAL A 78 8.89 24.47 26.57
N SER A 79 9.83 25.39 26.63
CA SER A 79 9.57 26.80 26.36
C SER A 79 9.70 27.01 24.86
N GLU A 80 8.58 27.29 24.21
CA GLU A 80 8.53 27.76 22.83
C GLU A 80 9.41 29.01 22.70
N LEU A 81 10.58 28.88 22.07
CA LEU A 81 11.40 30.02 21.68
C LEU A 81 10.67 30.80 20.59
N ALA A 82 10.20 32.01 20.94
CA ALA A 82 9.59 32.96 20.03
C ALA A 82 10.65 33.62 19.13
N LEU A 83 10.93 33.02 17.98
CA LEU A 83 11.75 33.64 16.94
C LEU A 83 10.92 34.66 16.14
N ARG A 84 11.33 35.93 16.19
CA ARG A 84 10.78 37.05 15.40
C ARG A 84 11.24 36.94 13.94
N GLY A 85 10.42 36.32 13.09
CA GLY A 85 10.47 36.45 11.62
C GLY A 85 9.31 37.29 11.08
N PRO A 86 9.43 37.94 9.90
CA PRO A 86 8.42 38.87 9.39
C PRO A 86 7.17 38.09 8.93
N ARG A 87 6.13 38.15 9.75
CA ARG A 87 4.83 37.50 9.49
C ARG A 87 4.11 38.20 8.34
N LYS A 88 3.95 37.52 7.19
CA LYS A 88 2.83 37.79 6.27
C LYS A 88 1.54 37.51 7.05
N GLN A 89 0.76 38.55 7.33
CA GLN A 89 -0.53 38.44 8.00
C GLN A 89 -1.57 37.82 7.04
N GLU A 90 -1.56 36.51 6.90
CA GLU A 90 -2.84 35.82 6.66
C GLU A 90 -3.65 35.93 7.95
N LYS A 91 -4.73 36.72 7.87
CA LYS A 91 -5.61 37.07 8.99
C LYS A 91 -6.36 35.84 9.52
N ARG A 92 -5.69 34.98 10.29
CA ARG A 92 -6.34 34.14 11.32
C ARG A 92 -6.64 35.06 12.50
N GLY A 93 -7.90 35.47 12.62
CA GLY A 93 -8.36 36.27 13.76
C GLY A 93 -8.28 35.46 15.05
N GLY A 94 -7.59 36.01 16.06
CA GLY A 94 -7.81 35.76 17.48
C GLY A 94 -7.46 34.38 18.02
N LEU A 95 -6.17 34.01 18.05
CA LEU A 95 -5.67 32.87 18.84
C LEU A 95 -5.05 33.31 20.19
N THR A 96 -5.53 34.40 20.79
CA THR A 96 -4.98 34.95 22.04
C THR A 96 -5.63 34.43 23.32
N ASP A 97 -6.74 33.67 23.25
CA ASP A 97 -7.57 33.41 24.43
C ASP A 97 -7.46 31.99 25.02
N GLY A 98 -6.54 31.14 24.54
CA GLY A 98 -6.37 29.77 25.04
C GLY A 98 -7.59 28.86 24.79
N THR A 99 -8.50 29.26 23.90
CA THR A 99 -9.69 28.49 23.51
C THR A 99 -9.31 27.28 22.66
N ILE A 100 -10.00 26.15 22.87
CA ILE A 100 -9.74 24.90 22.16
C ILE A 100 -10.88 24.64 21.19
N THR A 101 -10.62 24.63 19.89
CA THR A 101 -11.64 24.30 18.89
C THR A 101 -12.04 22.82 18.98
N LEU A 102 -13.32 22.56 19.22
CA LEU A 102 -13.91 21.22 19.32
C LEU A 102 -14.55 20.74 18.01
N SER A 103 -14.92 21.67 17.14
CA SER A 103 -15.40 21.39 15.79
C SER A 103 -15.38 22.67 14.97
N SER A 104 -15.11 22.57 13.67
CA SER A 104 -15.22 23.71 12.76
C SER A 104 -15.56 23.23 11.36
N ASN A 105 -16.48 23.93 10.71
CA ASN A 105 -16.78 23.81 9.29
C ASN A 105 -16.98 25.22 8.70
N ASP A 106 -17.52 25.30 7.48
CA ASP A 106 -17.70 26.58 6.79
C ASP A 106 -18.90 27.39 7.31
N PHE A 107 -19.75 26.80 8.18
CA PHE A 107 -20.96 27.42 8.72
C PHE A 107 -20.87 27.79 10.20
N TYR A 108 -20.09 27.06 10.99
CA TYR A 108 -19.93 27.32 12.41
C TYR A 108 -18.60 26.80 12.97
N THR A 109 -18.24 27.35 14.12
CA THR A 109 -17.13 26.90 14.96
C THR A 109 -17.61 26.65 16.38
N VAL A 110 -17.23 25.50 16.95
CA VAL A 110 -17.47 25.13 18.34
C VAL A 110 -16.14 25.19 19.07
N SER A 111 -16.06 25.97 20.15
CA SER A 111 -14.84 26.16 20.93
C SER A 111 -15.09 25.97 22.41
N HIS A 112 -14.17 25.30 23.09
CA HIS A 112 -14.15 25.15 24.55
C HIS A 112 -13.50 26.38 25.17
N LEU A 113 -14.16 26.94 26.18
CA LEU A 113 -13.66 28.01 27.03
C LEU A 113 -13.16 27.36 28.34
N PRO A 114 -11.85 27.10 28.48
CA PRO A 114 -11.30 26.27 29.57
C PRO A 114 -11.39 26.89 30.97
N SER A 115 -11.90 28.10 31.06
CA SER A 115 -11.99 28.92 32.27
C SER A 115 -13.11 28.44 33.18
N LEU A 116 -12.85 27.33 33.86
CA LEU A 116 -13.73 26.71 34.85
C LEU A 116 -13.02 26.62 36.22
N PRO A 117 -13.59 27.20 37.29
CA PRO A 117 -13.03 27.15 38.65
C PRO A 117 -12.80 25.71 39.16
N GLU A 118 -11.73 25.50 39.93
CA GLU A 118 -11.38 24.19 40.51
C GLU A 118 -12.49 23.63 41.39
N GLN A 119 -13.20 24.48 42.15
CA GLN A 119 -14.28 24.09 43.04
C GLN A 119 -15.43 23.39 42.29
N ILE A 120 -15.69 23.79 41.04
CA ILE A 120 -16.71 23.17 40.19
C ILE A 120 -16.18 21.88 39.57
N LYS A 121 -14.87 21.83 39.25
CA LYS A 121 -14.22 20.63 38.73
C LYS A 121 -14.15 19.49 39.76
N GLU A 122 -13.96 19.83 41.04
CA GLU A 122 -13.85 18.85 42.14
C GLU A 122 -15.17 18.13 42.43
N ASN A 123 -16.31 18.80 42.26
CA ASN A 123 -17.63 18.23 42.56
C ASN A 123 -18.60 18.33 41.36
N PRO A 124 -18.35 17.57 40.28
CA PRO A 124 -19.13 17.67 39.04
C PRO A 124 -20.59 17.18 39.20
N THR A 125 -20.88 16.41 40.24
CA THR A 125 -22.23 15.90 40.54
C THR A 125 -23.06 16.86 41.38
N ALA A 126 -22.48 17.95 41.89
CA ALA A 126 -23.21 18.94 42.66
C ALA A 126 -24.35 19.57 41.83
N PRO A 127 -25.58 19.67 42.39
CA PRO A 127 -26.67 20.35 41.71
C PRO A 127 -26.39 21.86 41.68
N LEU A 128 -25.91 22.33 40.54
CA LEU A 128 -25.59 23.74 40.28
C LEU A 128 -26.49 24.28 39.16
N ARG A 129 -27.02 25.49 39.37
CA ARG A 129 -27.73 26.25 38.34
C ARG A 129 -26.80 27.33 37.79
N TYR A 130 -26.70 27.42 36.48
CA TYR A 130 -25.78 28.36 35.82
C TYR A 130 -26.54 29.52 35.19
N THR A 131 -25.94 30.70 35.25
CA THR A 131 -26.42 31.90 34.55
C THR A 131 -25.21 32.57 33.92
N ILE A 132 -25.23 32.70 32.58
CA ILE A 132 -24.13 33.28 31.81
C ILE A 132 -24.54 34.69 31.37
N SER A 133 -23.77 35.68 31.78
CA SER A 133 -23.98 37.08 31.39
C SER A 133 -22.94 37.47 30.34
N SER A 134 -23.31 37.31 29.07
CA SER A 134 -22.47 37.68 27.93
C SER A 134 -22.09 39.17 27.95
N SER A 135 -23.03 40.04 28.30
CA SER A 135 -22.81 41.49 28.43
C SER A 135 -21.73 41.89 29.45
N ASN A 136 -21.54 41.09 30.50
CA ASN A 136 -20.55 41.36 31.54
C ASN A 136 -19.28 40.53 31.38
N GLY A 137 -19.32 39.41 30.66
CA GLY A 137 -18.21 38.44 30.53
C GLY A 137 -18.06 37.50 31.74
N TYR A 138 -19.10 37.35 32.55
CA TYR A 138 -19.09 36.54 33.78
C TYR A 138 -20.09 35.37 33.72
N CYS A 139 -19.73 34.28 34.37
CA CYS A 139 -20.61 33.15 34.65
C CYS A 139 -20.88 33.08 36.15
N LEU A 140 -22.14 32.79 36.49
CA LEU A 140 -22.61 32.57 37.85
C LEU A 140 -23.05 31.11 37.98
N ALA A 141 -22.51 30.41 38.97
CA ALA A 141 -23.01 29.10 39.41
C ALA A 141 -23.65 29.23 40.80
N LEU A 142 -24.86 28.71 40.95
CA LEU A 142 -25.63 28.74 42.20
C LEU A 142 -25.86 27.33 42.70
N SER A 143 -25.40 27.07 43.92
CA SER A 143 -25.83 25.91 44.70
C SER A 143 -26.94 26.33 45.67
N GLN A 144 -27.42 25.41 46.51
CA GLN A 144 -28.36 25.74 47.57
C GLN A 144 -27.80 26.71 48.62
N HIS A 145 -26.48 26.77 48.79
CA HIS A 145 -25.82 27.49 49.89
C HIS A 145 -24.86 28.58 49.44
N GLU A 146 -24.39 28.56 48.20
CA GLU A 146 -23.36 29.46 47.71
C GLU A 146 -23.58 29.89 46.27
N ALA A 147 -23.04 31.07 45.96
CA ALA A 147 -22.94 31.63 44.62
C ALA A 147 -21.46 31.77 44.26
N ILE A 148 -21.06 31.23 43.11
CA ILE A 148 -19.70 31.31 42.58
C ILE A 148 -19.77 32.13 41.29
N VAL A 149 -19.06 33.25 41.24
CA VAL A 149 -18.99 34.14 40.08
C VAL A 149 -17.57 34.21 39.59
N TRP A 150 -17.35 33.98 38.30
CA TRP A 150 -16.04 34.11 37.69
C TRP A 150 -16.13 34.68 36.27
N PRO A 151 -15.10 35.41 35.82
CA PRO A 151 -15.00 35.83 34.43
C PRO A 151 -14.63 34.62 33.55
N TYR A 152 -15.45 34.32 32.55
CA TYR A 152 -15.18 33.18 31.65
C TYR A 152 -14.35 33.57 30.42
N THR A 153 -14.21 34.88 30.16
CA THR A 153 -13.47 35.42 29.01
C THR A 153 -11.96 35.46 29.22
N ILE A 154 -11.49 35.30 30.45
CA ILE A 154 -10.07 35.36 30.82
C ILE A 154 -9.46 33.96 30.69
N PRO A 155 -8.21 33.79 30.23
CA PRO A 155 -7.55 32.48 30.14
C PRO A 155 -7.42 31.76 31.49
N PRO A 156 -7.37 30.42 31.50
CA PRO A 156 -7.48 29.62 32.72
C PRO A 156 -6.31 29.83 33.68
N GLN A 157 -5.11 30.14 33.18
CA GLN A 157 -3.93 30.44 34.00
C GLN A 157 -4.06 31.75 34.79
N SER A 158 -4.96 32.64 34.35
CA SER A 158 -5.23 33.92 35.02
C SER A 158 -6.43 33.83 35.98
N LEU A 159 -7.09 32.67 36.08
CA LEU A 159 -8.06 32.40 37.14
C LEU A 159 -7.32 32.23 38.46
N THR A 160 -7.40 33.27 39.28
CA THR A 160 -6.89 33.28 40.65
C THR A 160 -8.05 33.17 41.64
N PRO A 161 -7.81 32.73 42.89
CA PRO A 161 -8.81 32.81 43.96
C PRO A 161 -9.37 34.22 44.18
N SER A 162 -8.65 35.27 43.75
CA SER A 162 -9.15 36.66 43.76
C SER A 162 -10.12 36.99 42.62
N THR A 163 -10.07 36.26 41.50
CA THR A 163 -11.00 36.44 40.36
C THR A 163 -12.24 35.55 40.46
N VAL A 164 -12.13 34.42 41.17
CA VAL A 164 -13.27 33.55 41.47
C VAL A 164 -13.89 34.04 42.78
N LEU A 165 -15.08 34.62 42.68
CA LEU A 165 -15.75 35.26 43.80
C LEU A 165 -16.82 34.31 44.36
N GLN A 166 -16.69 33.94 45.63
CA GLN A 166 -17.59 33.01 46.31
C GLN A 166 -18.40 33.74 47.38
N PHE A 167 -19.72 33.52 47.39
CA PHE A 167 -20.66 34.19 48.29
C PHE A 167 -21.52 33.14 48.98
N ALA A 168 -21.62 33.20 50.31
CA ALA A 168 -22.60 32.42 51.05
C ALA A 168 -23.99 33.06 50.91
N ILE A 169 -24.99 32.25 50.54
CA ILE A 169 -26.38 32.69 50.43
C ILE A 169 -26.94 32.85 51.86
N PRO A 170 -27.33 34.05 52.34
CA PRO A 170 -27.65 34.29 53.75
C PRO A 170 -28.84 33.49 54.29
N CYS A 171 -29.75 33.08 53.40
CA CYS A 171 -30.95 32.33 53.73
C CYS A 171 -31.13 31.21 52.70
N PRO A 172 -30.35 30.12 52.77
CA PRO A 172 -30.48 29.02 51.83
C PRO A 172 -31.85 28.33 51.95
N ALA A 173 -32.19 27.54 50.94
CA ALA A 173 -33.38 26.70 50.97
C ALA A 173 -33.34 25.70 52.14
N ARG A 174 -34.50 25.30 52.67
CA ARG A 174 -34.58 24.47 53.90
C ARG A 174 -34.51 22.98 53.59
N HIS A 175 -35.00 22.56 52.44
CA HIS A 175 -35.06 21.17 52.03
C HIS A 175 -34.11 20.92 50.86
N SER A 176 -33.48 19.75 50.83
CA SER A 176 -32.64 19.31 49.70
C SER A 176 -33.41 19.25 48.38
N ASP A 177 -34.73 19.04 48.46
CA ASP A 177 -35.62 18.91 47.31
C ASP A 177 -36.16 20.27 46.83
N ASP A 178 -35.84 21.36 47.55
CA ASP A 178 -36.19 22.71 47.09
C ASP A 178 -35.41 23.04 45.80
N PRO A 179 -36.05 23.73 44.83
CA PRO A 179 -35.36 24.16 43.62
C PRO A 179 -34.18 25.09 43.93
N LEU A 180 -33.14 24.98 43.11
CA LEU A 180 -31.93 25.79 43.24
C LEU A 180 -32.23 27.29 43.14
N PRO A 181 -31.50 28.15 43.89
CA PRO A 181 -31.60 29.60 43.80
C PRO A 181 -31.53 30.13 42.37
N LEU A 182 -32.30 31.18 42.10
CA LEU A 182 -32.19 31.97 40.87
C LEU A 182 -31.20 33.11 41.11
N GLY A 183 -30.45 33.50 40.10
CA GLY A 183 -29.67 34.72 40.21
C GLY A 183 -29.37 35.34 38.86
N THR A 184 -29.05 36.61 38.90
CA THR A 184 -28.69 37.39 37.72
C THR A 184 -27.62 38.41 38.07
N LEU A 185 -26.79 38.73 37.08
CA LEU A 185 -25.79 39.78 37.21
C LEU A 185 -26.40 41.13 36.80
N ILE A 186 -26.08 42.14 37.60
CA ILE A 186 -26.56 43.51 37.46
C ILE A 186 -25.46 44.33 36.80
N SER A 187 -25.86 45.34 36.03
CA SER A 187 -24.98 46.26 35.31
C SER A 187 -23.83 46.78 36.18
N LYS A 188 -22.64 46.88 35.57
CA LYS A 188 -21.38 47.29 36.22
C LYS A 188 -21.53 48.61 36.98
N SER A 189 -21.06 48.65 38.23
CA SER A 189 -20.93 49.91 38.96
C SER A 189 -19.80 50.78 38.37
N ALA A 190 -19.62 52.00 38.86
CA ALA A 190 -18.49 52.86 38.49
C ALA A 190 -17.11 52.19 38.72
N GLU A 191 -17.04 51.17 39.58
CA GLU A 191 -15.83 50.38 39.88
C GLU A 191 -15.56 49.25 38.85
N GLY A 192 -16.43 49.07 37.85
CA GLY A 192 -16.24 48.14 36.73
C GLY A 192 -16.71 46.70 36.96
N ASN A 193 -16.98 46.29 38.20
CA ASN A 193 -17.50 44.97 38.51
C ASN A 193 -19.03 44.95 38.55
N PRO A 194 -19.68 43.87 38.05
CA PRO A 194 -21.14 43.75 38.06
C PRO A 194 -21.70 43.58 39.47
N GLY A 195 -22.96 43.95 39.68
CA GLY A 195 -23.70 43.55 40.87
C GLY A 195 -24.23 42.13 40.75
N LEU A 196 -24.71 41.54 41.85
CA LEU A 196 -25.33 40.22 41.88
C LEU A 196 -26.66 40.30 42.62
N MET A 197 -27.72 39.71 42.07
CA MET A 197 -28.96 39.48 42.81
C MET A 197 -29.32 38.00 42.78
N VAL A 198 -29.64 37.45 43.95
CA VAL A 198 -30.05 36.06 44.14
C VAL A 198 -31.43 36.01 44.78
N VAL A 199 -32.29 35.14 44.28
CA VAL A 199 -33.65 34.90 44.74
C VAL A 199 -33.77 33.43 45.10
N VAL A 200 -34.25 33.14 46.32
CA VAL A 200 -34.51 31.77 46.75
C VAL A 200 -35.96 31.40 46.37
N PRO A 201 -36.18 30.44 45.45
CA PRO A 201 -37.47 30.24 44.80
C PRO A 201 -38.63 29.97 45.73
N SER A 202 -38.44 29.09 46.72
CA SER A 202 -39.49 28.61 47.62
C SER A 202 -39.90 29.63 48.68
N THR A 203 -39.00 30.56 49.03
CA THR A 203 -39.23 31.55 50.09
C THR A 203 -39.45 32.97 49.55
N GLY A 204 -39.11 33.22 48.29
CA GLY A 204 -39.15 34.56 47.69
C GLY A 204 -38.14 35.55 48.26
N LYS A 205 -37.18 35.09 49.07
CA LYS A 205 -36.15 35.98 49.64
C LYS A 205 -35.18 36.42 48.56
N ILE A 206 -34.90 37.72 48.52
CA ILE A 206 -34.03 38.37 47.55
C ILE A 206 -32.80 38.90 48.30
N THR A 207 -31.61 38.63 47.79
CA THR A 207 -30.36 39.22 48.30
C THR A 207 -29.66 39.94 47.16
N LEU A 208 -29.33 41.20 47.37
CA LEU A 208 -28.66 42.07 46.41
C LEU A 208 -27.28 42.48 46.92
N TRP A 209 -26.28 42.31 46.07
CA TRP A 209 -24.93 42.83 46.24
C TRP A 209 -24.64 43.85 45.14
N GLU A 210 -24.33 45.09 45.52
CA GLU A 210 -24.10 46.20 44.57
C GLU A 210 -22.89 45.96 43.65
N THR A 211 -21.84 45.34 44.18
CA THR A 211 -20.69 44.89 43.42
C THR A 211 -20.26 43.52 43.92
N VAL A 212 -19.87 42.64 43.01
CA VAL A 212 -19.34 41.33 43.37
C VAL A 212 -18.03 41.42 44.18
N SER A 213 -17.25 42.50 44.02
CA SER A 213 -15.99 42.71 44.77
C SER A 213 -16.19 43.02 46.26
N ASN A 214 -17.17 43.88 46.60
CA ASN A 214 -17.44 44.24 47.99
C ASN A 214 -17.89 43.04 48.81
N ALA A 215 -18.52 42.06 48.15
CA ALA A 215 -19.02 40.87 48.82
C ALA A 215 -17.93 39.81 49.09
N ALA A 216 -16.90 39.68 48.24
CA ALA A 216 -15.85 38.67 48.39
C ALA A 216 -14.83 38.98 49.50
N ILE A 217 -14.40 40.25 49.62
CA ILE A 217 -13.39 40.67 50.63
C ILE A 217 -13.95 40.55 52.06
N LEU A 218 -15.26 40.70 52.24
CA LEU A 218 -15.89 40.76 53.56
C LEU A 218 -16.41 39.41 54.07
N GLY A 219 -16.52 38.38 53.22
CA GLY A 219 -16.89 37.02 53.65
C GLY A 219 -15.87 36.39 54.62
N LEU A 220 -14.60 36.79 54.54
CA LEU A 220 -13.55 36.40 55.50
C LEU A 220 -13.80 36.97 56.92
N MET A 221 -14.55 38.06 57.05
CA MET A 221 -15.02 38.56 58.33
C MET A 221 -16.37 37.93 58.67
N LYS A 222 -16.36 36.79 59.36
CA LYS A 222 -17.49 35.92 59.74
C LYS A 222 -18.77 36.57 60.33
N GLN A 223 -18.88 37.90 60.47
CA GLN A 223 -19.91 38.53 61.29
C GLN A 223 -20.70 39.71 60.68
N ARG A 224 -20.55 40.04 59.39
CA ARG A 224 -21.44 41.04 58.75
C ARG A 224 -22.03 40.52 57.43
N GLN A 225 -23.30 40.11 57.48
CA GLN A 225 -24.09 39.76 56.30
C GLN A 225 -24.33 41.01 55.43
N ASN A 226 -23.42 41.30 54.49
CA ASN A 226 -23.45 42.54 53.70
C ASN A 226 -24.10 42.34 52.31
N GLY A 227 -25.40 42.04 52.30
CA GLY A 227 -26.25 42.14 51.11
C GLY A 227 -27.57 42.80 51.49
N ILE A 228 -28.11 43.66 50.63
CA ILE A 228 -29.43 44.26 50.84
C ILE A 228 -30.46 43.14 50.68
N GLN A 229 -31.20 42.84 51.75
CA GLN A 229 -32.18 41.76 51.76
C GLN A 229 -33.58 42.32 51.50
N GLY A 230 -34.34 41.62 50.66
CA GLY A 230 -35.74 41.87 50.38
C GLY A 230 -36.51 40.56 50.32
N HIS A 231 -37.82 40.63 50.11
CA HIS A 231 -38.65 39.46 49.86
C HIS A 231 -39.77 39.84 48.90
N ILE A 232 -40.30 38.86 48.16
CA ILE A 232 -41.47 39.05 47.30
C ILE A 232 -42.73 39.04 48.19
N PRO A 233 -43.43 40.18 48.35
CA PRO A 233 -44.62 40.25 49.20
C PRO A 233 -45.80 39.52 48.52
N GLY A 234 -46.59 38.79 49.32
CA GLY A 234 -47.82 38.17 48.85
C GLY A 234 -47.63 36.92 47.97
N MET A 235 -46.52 36.20 48.13
CA MET A 235 -46.37 34.87 47.53
C MET A 235 -47.45 33.90 48.06
N LEU A 236 -48.05 33.13 47.16
CA LEU A 236 -49.05 32.11 47.48
C LEU A 236 -48.37 30.86 48.05
N SER A 237 -49.11 30.07 48.84
CA SER A 237 -48.59 28.80 49.36
C SER A 237 -48.24 27.85 48.20
N GLY A 238 -46.99 27.38 48.15
CA GLY A 238 -46.47 26.50 47.07
C GLY A 238 -46.09 27.22 45.78
N GLU A 239 -46.26 28.54 45.71
CA GLU A 239 -45.74 29.32 44.59
C GLU A 239 -44.22 29.45 44.71
N MET A 240 -43.53 29.33 43.59
CA MET A 240 -42.07 29.40 43.55
C MET A 240 -41.63 30.32 42.42
N ALA A 241 -40.53 31.04 42.61
CA ALA A 241 -39.93 31.78 41.51
C ALA A 241 -39.33 30.80 40.47
N THR A 242 -39.69 30.95 39.20
CA THR A 242 -39.26 30.07 38.11
C THR A 242 -38.14 30.69 37.27
N GLU A 243 -38.20 32.00 37.05
CA GLU A 243 -37.30 32.74 36.17
C GLU A 243 -36.97 34.12 36.75
N ILE A 244 -35.76 34.61 36.44
CA ILE A 244 -35.28 35.95 36.79
C ILE A 244 -34.80 36.65 35.52
N ILE A 245 -35.34 37.84 35.25
CA ILE A 245 -35.14 38.55 33.99
C ILE A 245 -34.57 39.92 34.32
N ASN A 246 -33.34 40.19 33.88
CA ASN A 246 -32.75 41.51 34.03
C ASN A 246 -33.47 42.48 33.06
N ALA A 247 -34.16 43.47 33.61
CA ALA A 247 -34.88 44.51 32.89
C ALA A 247 -34.33 45.91 33.23
N GLU A 248 -33.01 46.03 33.43
CA GLU A 248 -32.36 47.31 33.70
C GLU A 248 -32.51 48.28 32.51
N PRO A 249 -32.74 49.59 32.76
CA PRO A 249 -32.66 50.27 34.06
C PRO A 249 -33.95 50.24 34.90
N SER A 250 -35.06 49.66 34.41
CA SER A 250 -36.34 49.62 35.14
C SER A 250 -36.31 48.71 36.36
N GLY A 251 -35.39 47.75 36.41
CA GLY A 251 -35.22 46.84 37.54
C GLY A 251 -35.08 45.40 37.07
N ILE A 252 -35.59 44.45 37.85
CA ILE A 252 -35.56 43.02 37.54
C ILE A 252 -37.00 42.49 37.62
N ILE A 253 -37.36 41.59 36.71
CA ILE A 253 -38.63 40.86 36.77
C ILE A 253 -38.37 39.45 37.29
N ILE A 254 -39.22 38.98 38.19
CA ILE A 254 -39.22 37.61 38.68
C ILE A 254 -40.54 36.97 38.27
N ALA A 255 -40.48 35.87 37.51
CA ALA A 255 -41.66 35.08 37.17
C ALA A 255 -41.93 34.04 38.24
N LEU A 256 -43.21 33.85 38.57
CA LEU A 256 -43.68 32.89 39.56
C LEU A 256 -44.39 31.71 38.88
N SER A 257 -44.38 30.53 39.52
CA SER A 257 -44.97 29.28 38.99
C SER A 257 -46.48 29.35 38.72
N THR A 258 -47.17 30.35 39.28
CA THR A 258 -48.59 30.66 39.05
C THR A 258 -48.82 31.52 37.80
N GLY A 259 -47.75 31.99 37.15
CA GLY A 259 -47.84 32.95 36.04
C GLY A 259 -47.92 34.41 36.47
N ARG A 260 -47.76 34.72 37.76
CA ARG A 260 -47.61 36.11 38.24
C ARG A 260 -46.18 36.60 38.02
N LEU A 261 -46.03 37.90 37.81
CA LEU A 261 -44.73 38.56 37.70
C LEU A 261 -44.53 39.56 38.83
N ALA A 262 -43.36 39.54 39.45
CA ALA A 262 -42.93 40.52 40.43
C ALA A 262 -41.87 41.44 39.81
N HIS A 263 -42.16 42.74 39.79
CA HIS A 263 -41.22 43.78 39.42
C HIS A 263 -40.43 44.23 40.64
N VAL A 264 -39.11 44.10 40.57
CA VAL A 264 -38.15 44.42 41.61
C VAL A 264 -37.35 45.63 41.16
N SER A 265 -37.55 46.78 41.81
CA SER A 265 -36.65 47.92 41.65
C SER A 265 -35.48 47.82 42.63
N ILE A 266 -34.29 48.13 42.12
CA ILE A 266 -32.99 48.00 42.79
C ILE A 266 -32.58 49.36 43.44
N ARG A 267 -33.39 50.40 43.23
CA ARG A 267 -33.16 51.75 43.74
C ARG A 267 -34.45 52.32 44.31
N ASP A 268 -34.33 53.10 45.37
CA ASP A 268 -35.43 53.90 45.89
C ASP A 268 -35.71 55.12 44.98
N SER A 269 -36.76 55.88 45.30
CA SER A 269 -37.13 57.11 44.57
C SER A 269 -36.07 58.22 44.67
N GLN A 270 -35.13 58.13 45.62
CA GLN A 270 -33.98 59.04 45.79
C GLN A 270 -32.73 58.54 45.04
N GLY A 271 -32.81 57.39 44.36
CA GLY A 271 -31.70 56.77 43.63
C GLY A 271 -30.72 55.96 44.49
N LYS A 272 -30.97 55.86 45.80
CA LYS A 272 -30.16 55.04 46.71
C LYS A 272 -30.45 53.55 46.51
N PRO A 273 -29.45 52.69 46.69
CA PRO A 273 -29.62 51.24 46.55
C PRO A 273 -30.60 50.71 47.59
N GLY A 274 -31.60 49.96 47.13
CA GLY A 274 -32.68 49.43 47.95
C GLY A 274 -33.57 48.50 47.15
N ILE A 275 -34.19 47.52 47.80
CA ILE A 275 -35.09 46.57 47.13
C ILE A 275 -36.53 46.99 47.39
N SER A 276 -37.30 47.25 46.35
CA SER A 276 -38.76 47.32 46.46
C SER A 276 -39.42 46.44 45.41
N VAL A 277 -40.44 45.69 45.81
CA VAL A 277 -41.06 44.65 44.99
C VAL A 277 -42.54 44.94 44.83
N GLN A 278 -43.03 44.95 43.60
CA GLN A 278 -44.44 45.11 43.26
C GLN A 278 -44.87 43.99 42.31
N LEU A 279 -45.97 43.30 42.63
CA LEU A 279 -46.59 42.34 41.72
C LEU A 279 -47.33 43.09 40.59
N LEU A 280 -47.15 42.62 39.36
CA LEU A 280 -47.88 43.13 38.19
C LEU A 280 -49.33 42.64 38.26
N HIS A 281 -50.28 43.55 38.10
CA HIS A 281 -51.72 43.24 38.16
C HIS A 281 -52.33 43.43 36.77
N GLY A 282 -52.68 42.32 36.12
CA GLY A 282 -53.36 42.33 34.81
C GLY A 282 -54.81 42.77 34.92
N ILE A 283 -55.36 43.27 33.82
CA ILE A 283 -56.79 43.62 33.71
C ILE A 283 -57.55 42.30 33.54
N SER A 284 -58.18 41.82 34.61
CA SER A 284 -59.09 40.67 34.51
C SER A 284 -60.23 41.04 33.55
N ARG A 285 -60.37 40.29 32.45
CA ARG A 285 -61.49 40.41 31.50
C ARG A 285 -62.81 40.31 32.26
N GLY A 286 -63.45 41.43 32.53
CA GLY A 286 -64.69 41.51 33.31
C GLY A 286 -65.06 42.96 33.62
N SER A 287 -66.24 43.35 33.17
CA SER A 287 -66.84 44.69 33.16
C SER A 287 -66.77 45.51 34.47
N ASN A 288 -66.70 46.84 34.29
CA ASN A 288 -67.04 47.95 35.19
C ASN A 288 -67.69 47.62 36.56
N VAL A 289 -67.24 48.40 37.57
CA VAL A 289 -67.84 48.76 38.88
C VAL A 289 -67.26 48.04 40.12
N GLY A 290 -66.59 48.83 40.98
CA GLY A 290 -66.75 48.73 42.43
C GLY A 290 -65.51 48.36 43.26
N PHE A 291 -65.13 49.26 44.18
CA PHE A 291 -63.99 49.25 45.11
C PHE A 291 -63.95 48.11 46.17
N PHE A 292 -64.67 47.00 45.99
CA PHE A 292 -64.65 45.85 46.92
C PHE A 292 -64.26 44.52 46.26
N GLY A 293 -63.60 44.55 45.10
CA GLY A 293 -63.23 43.36 44.32
C GLY A 293 -62.02 42.53 44.79
N GLY A 294 -61.30 42.94 45.86
CA GLY A 294 -60.04 42.31 46.26
C GLY A 294 -60.14 40.89 46.83
N ILE A 295 -61.34 40.43 47.23
CA ILE A 295 -61.52 39.11 47.88
C ILE A 295 -62.11 38.08 46.91
N ARG A 296 -62.80 38.50 45.84
CA ARG A 296 -63.35 37.58 44.83
C ARG A 296 -62.37 37.22 43.73
N SER A 297 -61.39 38.07 43.43
CA SER A 297 -60.31 37.68 42.51
C SER A 297 -59.51 36.50 43.04
N VAL A 298 -59.51 36.25 44.36
CA VAL A 298 -58.79 35.14 44.99
C VAL A 298 -59.48 33.76 44.87
N LEU A 299 -60.77 33.72 44.55
CA LEU A 299 -61.56 32.47 44.52
C LEU A 299 -61.98 32.02 43.11
N SER A 300 -61.65 32.76 42.05
CA SER A 300 -61.91 32.32 40.66
C SER A 300 -60.76 31.42 40.17
N GLY A 301 -60.89 30.12 40.41
CA GLY A 301 -59.83 29.12 40.27
C GLY A 301 -59.37 28.74 38.85
N SER A 302 -59.87 29.36 37.77
CA SER A 302 -59.50 28.97 36.40
C SER A 302 -58.50 29.92 35.69
N SER A 303 -58.30 31.14 36.17
CA SER A 303 -57.47 32.14 35.47
C SER A 303 -56.00 32.20 35.95
N TRP A 304 -55.64 31.41 36.96
CA TRP A 304 -54.38 31.55 37.71
C TRP A 304 -53.35 30.45 37.44
N LYS A 305 -53.61 29.52 36.52
CA LYS A 305 -52.62 28.53 36.07
C LYS A 305 -52.14 28.87 34.67
N ARG A 306 -51.75 30.12 34.46
CA ARG A 306 -51.20 30.56 33.19
C ARG A 306 -49.71 30.25 33.19
N LYS A 307 -49.33 29.13 32.56
CA LYS A 307 -47.94 28.72 32.43
C LYS A 307 -47.23 29.69 31.49
N ILE A 308 -46.39 30.57 32.05
CA ILE A 308 -45.48 31.41 31.27
C ILE A 308 -44.49 30.48 30.56
N ALA A 309 -44.39 30.61 29.25
CA ALA A 309 -43.39 29.91 28.45
C ALA A 309 -42.04 30.62 28.57
N ALA A 310 -42.05 31.94 28.35
CA ALA A 310 -40.89 32.80 28.56
C ALA A 310 -41.34 34.23 28.83
N ALA A 311 -40.50 35.01 29.48
CA ALA A 311 -40.62 36.46 29.51
C ALA A 311 -39.27 37.11 29.22
N LYS A 312 -39.25 38.12 28.35
CA LYS A 312 -38.02 38.79 27.89
C LYS A 312 -38.17 40.31 28.01
N ALA A 313 -37.10 40.98 28.38
CA ALA A 313 -37.04 42.44 28.39
C ALA A 313 -36.78 42.98 26.97
N GLY A 314 -37.70 43.78 26.46
CA GLY A 314 -37.53 44.60 25.26
C GLY A 314 -36.98 45.99 25.58
N MET A 315 -36.94 46.86 24.59
CA MET A 315 -36.64 48.28 24.80
C MET A 315 -37.93 49.09 24.70
N SER A 316 -38.02 50.13 25.52
CA SER A 316 -39.03 51.17 25.36
C SER A 316 -38.36 52.48 24.92
N SER A 317 -39.12 53.35 24.26
CA SER A 317 -38.63 54.63 23.74
C SER A 317 -38.34 55.66 24.82
N GLN A 318 -38.88 55.49 26.03
CA GLN A 318 -38.75 56.46 27.12
C GLN A 318 -37.64 56.10 28.11
N ARG A 319 -36.89 57.12 28.52
CA ARG A 319 -35.77 56.97 29.47
C ARG A 319 -36.26 56.44 30.82
N GLY A 320 -35.68 55.33 31.28
CA GLY A 320 -36.02 54.72 32.57
C GLY A 320 -37.24 53.79 32.53
N GLN A 321 -37.83 53.59 31.35
CA GLN A 321 -38.81 52.55 31.09
C GLN A 321 -38.15 51.36 30.39
N ARG A 322 -38.83 50.22 30.45
CA ARG A 322 -38.53 49.01 29.71
C ARG A 322 -39.83 48.32 29.36
N ASP A 323 -39.89 47.78 28.17
CA ASP A 323 -40.99 46.91 27.79
C ASP A 323 -40.65 45.48 28.20
N ILE A 324 -41.62 44.72 28.70
CA ILE A 324 -41.52 43.31 29.05
C ILE A 324 -42.54 42.56 28.23
N ILE A 325 -42.06 41.61 27.44
CA ILE A 325 -42.92 40.73 26.66
C ILE A 325 -43.02 39.41 27.38
N ILE A 326 -44.23 38.90 27.52
CA ILE A 326 -44.53 37.61 28.13
C ILE A 326 -45.20 36.76 27.07
N ALA A 327 -44.71 35.54 26.87
CA ALA A 327 -45.38 34.54 26.08
C ALA A 327 -45.86 33.41 26.99
N THR A 328 -47.08 32.96 26.80
CA THR A 328 -47.62 31.83 27.55
C THR A 328 -47.60 30.58 26.70
N SER A 329 -47.55 29.41 27.35
CA SER A 329 -47.49 28.14 26.64
C SER A 329 -48.70 27.91 25.71
N ALA A 330 -49.82 28.57 25.98
CA ALA A 330 -51.03 28.52 25.17
C ALA A 330 -51.00 29.43 23.93
N GLY A 331 -49.98 30.27 23.75
CA GLY A 331 -49.84 31.16 22.59
C GLY A 331 -50.30 32.59 22.80
N GLU A 332 -50.63 32.99 24.03
CA GLU A 332 -50.94 34.39 24.34
C GLU A 332 -49.66 35.19 24.64
N PHE A 333 -49.55 36.37 24.05
CA PHE A 333 -48.47 37.33 24.24
C PHE A 333 -48.97 38.60 24.94
N GLU A 334 -48.20 39.10 25.90
CA GLU A 334 -48.47 40.35 26.62
C GLU A 334 -47.30 41.29 26.52
N LEU A 335 -47.59 42.57 26.30
CA LEU A 335 -46.62 43.65 26.31
C LEU A 335 -46.89 44.54 27.52
N TRP A 336 -45.96 44.54 28.46
CA TRP A 336 -45.97 45.37 29.66
C TRP A 336 -44.96 46.50 29.51
N ASP A 337 -45.30 47.68 30.01
CA ASP A 337 -44.37 48.78 30.20
C ASP A 337 -44.08 48.91 31.69
N ILE A 338 -42.80 48.88 32.06
CA ILE A 338 -42.34 48.98 33.45
C ILE A 338 -41.37 50.14 33.60
N HIS A 339 -41.53 50.88 34.70
CA HIS A 339 -40.75 52.07 35.01
C HIS A 339 -39.95 51.87 36.29
N TRP A 340 -38.75 52.44 36.36
CA TRP A 340 -37.83 52.30 37.52
C TRP A 340 -38.41 52.71 38.88
N ASN A 341 -39.47 53.52 38.92
CA ASN A 341 -40.17 53.96 40.13
C ASN A 341 -41.37 53.07 40.53
N ASN A 342 -41.40 51.82 40.07
CA ASN A 342 -42.47 50.82 40.25
C ASN A 342 -43.77 51.08 39.47
N GLY A 343 -43.82 52.07 38.58
CA GLY A 343 -44.93 52.21 37.63
C GLY A 343 -44.97 51.02 36.65
N ASN A 344 -46.15 50.45 36.44
CA ASN A 344 -46.36 49.43 35.41
C ASN A 344 -47.71 49.62 34.70
N SER A 345 -47.76 49.27 33.41
CA SER A 345 -48.99 49.26 32.62
C SER A 345 -48.94 48.16 31.55
N LEU A 346 -50.08 47.51 31.30
CA LEU A 346 -50.24 46.56 30.20
C LEU A 346 -50.58 47.35 28.92
N LYS A 347 -49.69 47.33 27.93
CA LYS A 347 -49.87 48.00 26.62
C LYS A 347 -50.73 47.18 25.66
N ALA A 348 -50.45 45.89 25.56
CA ALA A 348 -51.13 45.02 24.61
C ALA A 348 -51.21 43.57 25.11
N GLN A 349 -52.26 42.87 24.69
CA GLN A 349 -52.44 41.44 24.93
C GLN A 349 -53.05 40.80 23.67
N VAL A 350 -52.40 39.78 23.13
CA VAL A 350 -52.76 39.15 21.85
C VAL A 350 -52.70 37.63 21.97
N ASP A 351 -53.68 36.94 21.40
CA ASP A 351 -53.61 35.48 21.22
C ASP A 351 -53.10 35.18 19.80
N ALA A 352 -51.88 34.64 19.71
CA ALA A 352 -51.23 34.32 18.45
C ALA A 352 -51.43 32.86 18.02
N LYS A 353 -52.09 32.01 18.84
CA LYS A 353 -52.20 30.57 18.59
C LYS A 353 -52.78 30.25 17.22
N GLN A 354 -53.90 30.89 16.88
CA GLN A 354 -54.59 30.65 15.60
C GLN A 354 -53.75 31.09 14.40
N SER A 355 -53.09 32.25 14.50
CA SER A 355 -52.20 32.76 13.45
C SER A 355 -51.01 31.82 13.21
N ILE A 356 -50.42 31.29 14.28
CA ILE A 356 -49.31 30.33 14.19
C ILE A 356 -49.77 29.02 13.54
N LEU A 357 -50.88 28.45 14.00
CA LEU A 357 -51.40 27.19 13.45
C LEU A 357 -51.77 27.32 11.98
N GLN A 358 -52.34 28.47 11.57
CA GLN A 358 -52.61 28.75 10.16
C GLN A 358 -51.33 28.84 9.33
N ALA A 359 -50.26 29.45 9.85
CA ALA A 359 -48.98 29.51 9.16
C ALA A 359 -48.32 28.12 9.05
N LEU A 360 -48.36 27.32 10.12
CA LEU A 360 -47.83 25.95 10.12
C LEU A 360 -48.49 25.08 9.04
N ARG A 361 -49.82 25.17 8.89
CA ARG A 361 -50.59 24.42 7.87
C ARG A 361 -50.20 24.77 6.43
N ARG A 362 -49.68 25.98 6.19
CA ARG A 362 -49.24 26.40 4.85
C ARG A 362 -47.88 25.80 4.48
N THR A 363 -47.09 25.42 5.48
CA THR A 363 -45.70 24.98 5.30
C THR A 363 -45.54 23.47 5.49
N VAL A 364 -46.32 22.86 6.40
CA VAL A 364 -46.21 21.44 6.77
C VAL A 364 -47.61 20.82 6.87
N ASP A 365 -47.76 19.59 6.39
CA ASP A 365 -48.97 18.78 6.55
C ASP A 365 -49.16 18.38 8.02
N VAL A 366 -49.95 19.17 8.73
CA VAL A 366 -50.24 18.99 10.16
C VAL A 366 -51.74 18.77 10.36
N SER A 367 -52.11 17.66 11.00
CA SER A 367 -53.50 17.34 11.40
C SER A 367 -54.11 18.44 12.29
N GLU A 368 -55.29 18.94 11.92
CA GLU A 368 -55.95 20.09 12.57
C GLU A 368 -56.29 19.80 14.05
N ASP A 369 -56.87 18.63 14.33
CA ASP A 369 -57.31 18.26 15.69
C ASP A 369 -56.12 18.00 16.62
N ASP A 370 -55.07 17.34 16.12
CA ASP A 370 -53.89 17.03 16.92
C ASP A 370 -53.11 18.30 17.26
N ALA A 371 -52.96 19.21 16.29
CA ALA A 371 -52.23 20.44 16.51
C ALA A 371 -52.94 21.38 17.46
N GLN A 372 -54.26 21.47 17.39
CA GLN A 372 -55.04 22.34 18.28
C GLN A 372 -54.88 21.93 19.75
N ASN A 373 -54.78 20.62 20.01
CA ASN A 373 -54.69 20.05 21.36
C ASN A 373 -53.25 19.97 21.89
N THR A 374 -52.25 19.80 21.02
CA THR A 374 -50.85 19.57 21.42
C THR A 374 -49.95 20.79 21.26
N PHE A 375 -50.46 21.87 20.67
CA PHE A 375 -49.73 23.13 20.49
C PHE A 375 -49.17 23.66 21.82
N GLN A 376 -47.87 23.96 21.82
CA GLN A 376 -47.21 24.59 22.93
C GLN A 376 -46.15 25.59 22.45
N VAL A 377 -46.17 26.81 22.99
CA VAL A 377 -45.04 27.75 22.90
C VAL A 377 -44.03 27.39 24.00
N TYR A 378 -42.76 27.28 23.61
CA TYR A 378 -41.66 26.92 24.52
C TYR A 378 -40.82 28.14 24.92
N ASP A 379 -40.42 28.98 23.97
CA ASP A 379 -39.63 30.20 24.21
C ASP A 379 -39.85 31.18 23.05
N PHE A 380 -39.38 32.42 23.19
CA PHE A 380 -39.35 33.39 22.10
C PHE A 380 -38.12 34.32 22.21
N ALA A 381 -37.72 34.89 21.08
CA ALA A 381 -36.65 35.86 20.97
C ALA A 381 -37.07 37.01 20.04
N PHE A 382 -36.35 38.14 20.08
CA PHE A 382 -36.61 39.27 19.20
C PHE A 382 -36.01 39.03 17.80
N ALA A 383 -36.71 39.42 16.74
CA ALA A 383 -36.29 39.12 15.36
C ALA A 383 -35.07 39.90 14.88
N ASN A 384 -35.08 41.21 15.13
CA ASN A 384 -33.90 42.04 15.04
C ASN A 384 -33.48 42.29 16.48
N GLY A 385 -32.32 41.80 16.91
CA GLY A 385 -31.83 42.11 18.25
C GLY A 385 -31.58 43.62 18.47
N ASP A 386 -31.84 44.46 17.46
CA ASP A 386 -32.15 45.87 17.62
C ASP A 386 -33.67 46.09 17.72
N PRO A 387 -34.23 46.32 18.93
CA PRO A 387 -35.64 46.69 19.10
C PRO A 387 -36.02 48.02 18.42
N ASN A 388 -35.06 48.75 17.85
CA ASN A 388 -35.29 50.03 17.17
C ASN A 388 -36.03 49.93 15.84
N HIS A 389 -36.26 48.74 15.27
CA HIS A 389 -37.14 48.61 14.12
C HIS A 389 -38.62 48.58 14.51
N TYR A 390 -39.05 49.61 15.25
CA TYR A 390 -40.29 50.25 14.87
C TYR A 390 -40.02 50.83 13.49
N ALA A 391 -40.58 50.24 12.43
CA ALA A 391 -40.44 50.80 11.09
C ALA A 391 -40.77 52.31 11.17
N PRO A 392 -39.88 53.22 10.74
CA PRO A 392 -40.20 54.64 10.68
C PRO A 392 -41.19 54.84 9.52
N GLY A 393 -42.44 54.43 9.73
CA GLY A 393 -43.57 54.92 8.98
C GLY A 393 -43.74 56.40 9.31
N ASP A 394 -43.91 57.20 8.26
CA ASP A 394 -44.12 58.66 8.31
C ASP A 394 -45.05 59.09 9.46
N VAL A 395 -44.47 59.48 10.61
CA VAL A 395 -44.92 60.32 11.74
C VAL A 395 -46.38 60.23 12.25
N ASN A 396 -47.28 59.45 11.63
CA ASN A 396 -48.71 59.41 11.91
C ASN A 396 -49.27 57.98 11.99
N ASP A 397 -48.47 56.93 11.82
CA ASP A 397 -48.95 55.56 12.02
C ASP A 397 -48.62 55.08 13.44
N VAL A 398 -49.66 54.91 14.25
CA VAL A 398 -49.58 54.60 15.69
C VAL A 398 -49.30 53.12 15.96
N ASP A 399 -49.17 52.29 14.93
CA ASP A 399 -48.96 50.85 15.09
C ASP A 399 -47.47 50.46 15.02
N CYS A 400 -46.79 50.70 16.15
CA CYS A 400 -45.48 50.16 16.45
C CYS A 400 -45.51 48.61 16.50
N ALA A 401 -45.33 47.95 15.36
CA ALA A 401 -45.30 46.49 15.26
C ALA A 401 -43.99 45.89 15.83
N ILE A 402 -44.10 44.82 16.62
CA ILE A 402 -42.98 44.10 17.23
C ILE A 402 -42.77 42.79 16.47
N SER A 403 -41.55 42.55 15.99
CA SER A 403 -41.18 41.30 15.32
C SER A 403 -40.46 40.34 16.29
N LEU A 404 -40.98 39.12 16.41
CA LEU A 404 -40.49 38.08 17.31
C LEU A 404 -40.25 36.77 16.54
N TRP A 405 -39.36 35.94 17.05
CA TRP A 405 -39.28 34.53 16.71
C TRP A 405 -39.81 33.72 17.89
N ALA A 406 -40.81 32.86 17.65
CA ALA A 406 -41.36 31.96 18.66
C ALA A 406 -40.95 30.51 18.36
N LEU A 407 -40.48 29.80 19.40
CA LEU A 407 -40.27 28.36 19.35
C LEU A 407 -41.56 27.65 19.75
N VAL A 408 -42.09 26.88 18.81
CA VAL A 408 -43.39 26.21 18.92
C VAL A 408 -43.18 24.72 18.75
N GLY A 409 -43.88 23.91 19.54
CA GLY A 409 -43.95 22.47 19.33
C GLY A 409 -45.37 21.98 19.12
N VAL A 410 -45.49 20.95 18.29
CA VAL A 410 -46.75 20.25 17.97
C VAL A 410 -46.48 18.75 17.97
N CYS A 411 -47.31 17.98 18.66
CA CYS A 411 -47.19 16.52 18.69
C CYS A 411 -48.09 15.90 17.62
N GLN A 412 -47.53 15.08 16.75
CA GLN A 412 -48.23 14.35 15.70
C GLN A 412 -47.79 12.90 15.71
N ASN A 413 -48.73 11.95 15.72
CA ASN A 413 -48.41 10.51 15.69
C ASN A 413 -47.38 10.07 16.74
N SER A 414 -47.44 10.64 17.95
CA SER A 414 -46.47 10.43 19.04
C SER A 414 -45.06 11.00 18.79
N SER A 415 -44.87 11.80 17.74
CA SER A 415 -43.64 12.53 17.44
C SER A 415 -43.83 14.03 17.71
N LEU A 416 -42.98 14.61 18.54
CA LEU A 416 -43.00 16.04 18.82
C LEU A 416 -42.14 16.76 17.79
N SER A 417 -42.76 17.60 16.97
CA SER A 417 -42.08 18.44 15.98
C SER A 417 -41.95 19.86 16.52
N TYR A 418 -40.80 20.48 16.26
CA TYR A 418 -40.50 21.84 16.68
C TYR A 418 -40.37 22.77 15.47
N PHE A 419 -40.78 24.02 15.65
CA PHE A 419 -40.84 25.04 14.62
C PHE A 419 -40.37 26.39 15.18
N VAL A 420 -39.58 27.12 14.42
CA VAL A 420 -39.26 28.52 14.70
C VAL A 420 -40.13 29.39 13.81
N VAL A 421 -41.04 30.14 14.41
CA VAL A 421 -42.08 30.90 13.71
C VAL A 421 -41.84 32.40 13.87
N GLY A 422 -41.78 33.11 12.75
CA GLY A 422 -41.68 34.56 12.70
C GLY A 422 -43.05 35.19 12.94
N LEU A 423 -43.16 35.94 14.04
CA LEU A 423 -44.36 36.62 14.48
C LEU A 423 -44.21 38.14 14.36
N ARG A 424 -45.29 38.80 13.96
CA ARG A 424 -45.40 40.26 13.96
C ARG A 424 -46.63 40.66 14.77
N ILE A 425 -46.41 41.40 15.85
CA ILE A 425 -47.45 41.83 16.79
C ILE A 425 -47.66 43.33 16.63
N ALA A 426 -48.81 43.74 16.10
CA ALA A 426 -49.19 45.14 15.93
C ALA A 426 -50.46 45.42 16.75
N GLY A 427 -50.30 46.14 17.86
CA GLY A 427 -51.40 46.43 18.79
C GLY A 427 -52.04 45.16 19.34
N SER A 428 -53.33 44.94 19.03
CA SER A 428 -54.10 43.76 19.45
C SER A 428 -54.08 42.61 18.44
N THR A 429 -53.30 42.72 17.36
CA THR A 429 -53.25 41.72 16.27
C THR A 429 -51.87 41.06 16.17
N ALA A 430 -51.85 39.76 15.85
CA ALA A 430 -50.63 39.01 15.59
C ALA A 430 -50.73 38.27 14.26
N THR A 431 -49.72 38.44 13.41
CA THR A 431 -49.54 37.65 12.17
C THR A 431 -48.31 36.76 12.29
N ALA A 432 -48.36 35.60 11.65
CA ALA A 432 -47.26 34.66 11.53
C ALA A 432 -46.84 34.59 10.06
N ASP A 433 -45.64 35.05 9.76
CA ASP A 433 -45.21 35.33 8.37
C ASP A 433 -44.27 34.23 7.83
N VAL A 434 -43.40 33.67 8.68
CA VAL A 434 -42.34 32.72 8.29
C VAL A 434 -42.36 31.52 9.23
N VAL A 435 -42.22 30.30 8.69
CA VAL A 435 -42.15 29.06 9.46
C VAL A 435 -40.90 28.30 9.07
N ASN A 436 -40.03 28.05 10.05
CA ASN A 436 -38.82 27.24 9.87
C ASN A 436 -38.98 25.92 10.66
N PRO A 437 -39.28 24.78 10.00
CA PRO A 437 -39.38 23.49 10.67
C PRO A 437 -38.01 22.98 11.11
N LEU A 438 -37.90 22.44 12.33
CA LEU A 438 -36.66 21.84 12.83
C LEU A 438 -36.59 20.35 12.47
N GLN A 439 -35.61 20.00 11.64
CA GLN A 439 -35.30 18.61 11.28
C GLN A 439 -34.58 17.88 12.44
N LEU A 440 -35.35 17.31 13.37
CA LEU A 440 -34.86 16.52 14.50
C LEU A 440 -35.21 15.04 14.28
N ARG A 441 -34.35 14.29 13.58
CA ARG A 441 -34.54 12.83 13.43
C ARG A 441 -33.95 12.10 14.64
N ASN A 442 -34.70 11.12 15.17
CA ASN A 442 -34.34 10.21 16.27
C ASN A 442 -34.38 10.76 17.71
N ASN A 443 -34.99 11.91 17.98
CA ASN A 443 -35.23 12.32 19.36
C ASN A 443 -36.54 11.71 19.88
N ALA A 444 -36.45 10.56 20.57
CA ALA A 444 -37.50 10.15 21.48
C ALA A 444 -37.57 11.20 22.60
N VAL A 445 -38.71 11.89 22.73
CA VAL A 445 -38.90 12.84 23.82
C VAL A 445 -38.99 12.05 25.11
N ASP A 446 -37.92 12.08 25.91
CA ASP A 446 -38.00 11.68 27.31
C ASP A 446 -38.91 12.70 28.02
N SER A 447 -40.17 12.32 28.25
CA SER A 447 -41.16 13.12 28.95
C SER A 447 -40.76 13.50 30.39
N GLY A 448 -39.67 12.90 30.91
CA GLY A 448 -39.07 13.21 32.21
C GLY A 448 -37.94 14.24 32.19
N ALA A 449 -37.56 14.80 31.03
CA ALA A 449 -36.48 15.79 30.96
C ALA A 449 -36.89 17.10 31.67
N LEU A 450 -36.16 17.46 32.73
CA LEU A 450 -36.32 18.73 33.47
C LEU A 450 -36.01 19.99 32.64
N TRP A 451 -35.43 19.82 31.46
CA TRP A 451 -34.98 20.90 30.59
C TRP A 451 -36.01 21.21 29.51
N THR A 452 -36.44 22.46 29.44
CA THR A 452 -37.30 22.96 28.35
C THR A 452 -36.44 23.55 27.24
N PRO A 453 -36.74 23.26 25.96
CA PRO A 453 -36.04 23.86 24.82
C PRO A 453 -36.04 25.38 24.87
N LEU A 454 -34.89 26.00 24.58
CA LEU A 454 -34.69 27.45 24.60
C LEU A 454 -34.35 27.98 23.21
N LEU A 455 -34.75 29.22 22.93
CA LEU A 455 -34.46 29.91 21.68
C LEU A 455 -33.56 31.12 21.93
N CYS A 456 -32.38 31.10 21.31
CA CYS A 456 -31.42 32.20 21.36
C CYS A 456 -31.22 32.77 19.95
N VAL A 457 -31.44 34.07 19.78
CA VAL A 457 -31.25 34.78 18.50
C VAL A 457 -30.29 35.95 18.76
N PRO A 458 -28.97 35.75 18.61
CA PRO A 458 -27.98 36.81 18.78
C PRO A 458 -28.01 37.83 17.63
N LYS A 459 -27.62 39.06 17.91
CA LYS A 459 -27.49 40.14 16.92
C LYS A 459 -26.45 39.77 15.86
N PRO A 460 -26.74 39.99 14.56
CA PRO A 460 -27.80 40.85 14.02
C PRO A 460 -29.19 40.19 13.85
N GLY A 461 -29.39 38.93 14.23
CA GLY A 461 -30.67 38.22 14.11
C GLY A 461 -30.81 37.31 12.88
N GLY A 462 -29.72 37.12 12.11
CA GLY A 462 -29.72 36.22 10.96
C GLY A 462 -29.69 34.73 11.30
N TRP A 463 -29.31 34.38 12.53
CA TRP A 463 -29.12 33.01 13.01
C TRP A 463 -29.90 32.78 14.30
N ALA A 464 -30.52 31.60 14.43
CA ALA A 464 -31.10 31.13 15.66
C ALA A 464 -30.38 29.88 16.16
N PHE A 465 -30.30 29.76 17.47
CA PHE A 465 -29.79 28.62 18.21
C PHE A 465 -30.95 28.07 19.05
N VAL A 466 -31.34 26.82 18.80
CA VAL A 466 -32.37 26.11 19.58
C VAL A 466 -31.69 25.10 20.46
N ILE A 467 -31.73 25.31 21.77
CA ILE A 467 -30.96 24.56 22.75
C ILE A 467 -31.84 23.47 23.37
N PHE A 468 -31.43 22.23 23.21
CA PHE A 468 -31.97 21.05 23.88
C PHE A 468 -31.02 20.61 25.00
N ASP A 469 -31.44 19.65 25.83
CA ASP A 469 -30.61 19.09 26.90
C ASP A 469 -29.42 18.29 26.36
N ARG A 470 -29.61 17.57 25.25
CA ARG A 470 -28.62 16.71 24.59
C ARG A 470 -27.95 17.33 23.37
N GLY A 471 -28.21 18.59 23.07
CA GLY A 471 -27.63 19.22 21.89
C GLY A 471 -28.22 20.58 21.55
N LEU A 472 -27.84 21.07 20.39
CA LEU A 472 -28.17 22.40 19.90
C LEU A 472 -28.44 22.31 18.40
N VAL A 473 -29.54 22.92 17.94
CA VAL A 473 -29.77 23.16 16.52
C VAL A 473 -29.35 24.58 16.18
N ILE A 474 -28.51 24.73 15.17
CA ILE A 474 -28.18 26.02 14.55
C ILE A 474 -29.01 26.14 13.27
N ILE A 475 -29.70 27.26 13.08
CA ILE A 475 -30.54 27.51 11.91
C ILE A 475 -30.36 28.94 11.38
N SER A 476 -30.29 29.09 10.06
CA SER A 476 -30.36 30.39 9.40
C SER A 476 -31.82 30.83 9.30
N LEU A 477 -32.12 32.03 9.78
CA LEU A 477 -33.48 32.61 9.71
C LEU A 477 -33.70 33.45 8.45
N VAL A 478 -32.61 33.83 7.78
CA VAL A 478 -32.62 34.54 6.50
C VAL A 478 -32.35 33.54 5.38
N PRO A 479 -33.11 33.59 4.25
CA PRO A 479 -32.85 32.75 3.09
C PRO A 479 -31.41 32.93 2.60
N LEU A 480 -30.71 31.83 2.34
CA LEU A 480 -29.31 31.86 1.89
C LEU A 480 -29.15 32.16 0.39
N VAL A 481 -30.25 32.19 -0.37
CA VAL A 481 -30.26 32.37 -1.83
C VAL A 481 -30.70 33.79 -2.16
N ASP A 482 -29.98 34.44 -3.09
CA ASP A 482 -30.34 35.77 -3.61
C ASP A 482 -31.73 35.70 -4.27
N PRO A 483 -32.64 36.66 -4.05
CA PRO A 483 -34.03 36.56 -4.52
C PRO A 483 -34.15 36.44 -6.05
N VAL A 484 -33.13 36.88 -6.79
CA VAL A 484 -33.06 36.73 -8.26
C VAL A 484 -32.91 35.27 -8.68
N SER A 485 -32.17 34.47 -7.91
CA SER A 485 -31.98 33.04 -8.18
C SER A 485 -33.15 32.19 -7.69
N ALA A 486 -33.86 32.64 -6.64
CA ALA A 486 -35.05 31.97 -6.11
C ALA A 486 -36.19 31.88 -7.15
N GLN A 487 -36.40 32.92 -7.96
CA GLN A 487 -37.45 32.91 -9.00
C GLN A 487 -37.27 31.84 -10.08
N LEU A 488 -36.02 31.44 -10.38
CA LEU A 488 -35.75 30.35 -11.34
C LEU A 488 -35.92 28.97 -10.70
N LEU A 489 -35.80 28.86 -9.37
CA LEU A 489 -35.91 27.61 -8.63
C LEU A 489 -37.36 27.25 -8.26
N GLU A 490 -38.27 28.23 -8.19
CA GLU A 490 -39.70 28.00 -7.93
C GLU A 490 -40.34 26.98 -8.91
N GLU A 491 -39.86 26.89 -10.15
CA GLU A 491 -40.36 25.89 -11.12
C GLU A 491 -40.02 24.43 -10.75
N SER A 492 -39.05 24.21 -9.85
CA SER A 492 -38.53 22.86 -9.56
C SER A 492 -39.18 22.17 -8.34
N HIS A 493 -40.11 22.81 -7.62
CA HIS A 493 -40.74 22.28 -6.40
C HIS A 493 -39.76 21.77 -5.32
N VAL A 494 -38.47 22.11 -5.40
CA VAL A 494 -37.50 21.82 -4.34
C VAL A 494 -37.66 22.92 -3.29
N MET A 495 -38.37 22.60 -2.21
CA MET A 495 -38.56 23.49 -1.05
C MET A 495 -37.21 24.10 -0.63
N ASP A 496 -37.11 25.43 -0.67
CA ASP A 496 -35.95 26.20 -0.18
C ASP A 496 -35.73 25.92 1.31
N SER A 497 -34.91 24.92 1.63
CA SER A 497 -34.56 24.65 3.02
C SER A 497 -33.45 25.60 3.45
N ASN A 498 -33.75 26.50 4.39
CA ASN A 498 -32.75 27.27 5.13
C ASN A 498 -31.70 26.33 5.74
N PHE A 499 -30.46 26.79 5.85
CA PHE A 499 -29.39 26.01 6.48
C PHE A 499 -29.80 25.64 7.91
N GLN A 500 -29.70 24.36 8.25
CA GLN A 500 -29.94 23.84 9.58
C GLN A 500 -28.94 22.71 9.86
N ASP A 501 -28.33 22.68 11.05
CA ASP A 501 -27.53 21.56 11.53
C ASP A 501 -27.80 21.26 13.01
N TYR A 502 -27.72 19.99 13.40
CA TYR A 502 -27.91 19.54 14.80
C TYR A 502 -26.58 19.06 15.39
N ILE A 503 -26.07 19.82 16.37
CA ILE A 503 -24.86 19.54 17.12
C ILE A 503 -25.24 18.73 18.37
N ARG A 504 -24.91 17.44 18.38
CA ARG A 504 -25.26 16.49 19.45
C ARG A 504 -24.14 16.33 20.47
N LEU A 505 -24.52 16.05 21.72
CA LEU A 505 -23.62 15.63 22.78
C LEU A 505 -23.59 14.11 22.90
N LYS A 506 -22.43 13.53 23.24
CA LYS A 506 -22.29 12.09 23.50
C LYS A 506 -23.06 11.67 24.75
N ASP A 507 -23.80 10.56 24.68
CA ASP A 507 -24.61 10.09 25.81
C ASP A 507 -23.80 9.55 27.01
N GLY A 508 -22.65 8.91 26.75
CA GLY A 508 -21.95 8.05 27.73
C GLY A 508 -21.35 8.74 28.96
N ASN A 509 -21.04 10.03 28.90
CA ASN A 509 -20.38 10.76 30.00
C ASN A 509 -21.34 11.65 30.80
N GLY A 510 -22.66 11.52 30.59
CA GLY A 510 -23.67 12.35 31.24
C GLY A 510 -23.59 13.83 30.83
N TYR A 511 -23.07 14.12 29.62
CA TYR A 511 -23.08 15.45 29.04
C TYR A 511 -24.53 15.91 28.85
N ALA A 512 -24.84 17.05 29.45
CA ALA A 512 -26.14 17.70 29.33
C ALA A 512 -25.97 19.21 29.49
N VAL A 513 -26.74 20.00 28.75
CA VAL A 513 -26.74 21.45 28.87
C VAL A 513 -27.37 21.85 30.22
N GLN A 514 -26.71 22.76 30.95
CA GLN A 514 -27.16 23.26 32.26
C GLN A 514 -27.42 24.77 32.27
N GLY A 515 -26.96 25.49 31.25
CA GLY A 515 -27.17 26.92 31.08
C GLY A 515 -26.76 27.36 29.69
N CYS A 516 -27.39 28.41 29.18
CA CYS A 516 -27.05 29.00 27.89
C CYS A 516 -27.17 30.53 27.90
N SER A 517 -26.49 31.20 26.98
CA SER A 517 -26.63 32.64 26.77
C SER A 517 -26.24 33.03 25.34
N PRO A 518 -27.01 33.91 24.67
CA PRO A 518 -26.62 34.47 23.39
C PRO A 518 -25.48 35.48 23.57
N GLU A 519 -24.52 35.46 22.65
CA GLU A 519 -23.42 36.41 22.55
C GLU A 519 -23.53 37.12 21.21
N ASP A 520 -23.89 38.40 21.28
CA ASP A 520 -24.14 39.25 20.13
C ASP A 520 -22.84 39.52 19.36
N SER A 521 -22.95 39.75 18.06
CA SER A 521 -21.81 40.23 17.30
C SER A 521 -21.54 41.71 17.62
N ASP A 522 -20.34 41.99 18.13
CA ASP A 522 -19.85 43.33 18.45
C ASP A 522 -18.38 43.52 17.99
N ALA A 523 -17.74 44.62 18.41
CA ALA A 523 -16.35 44.90 18.03
C ALA A 523 -15.35 43.86 18.56
N ASP A 524 -15.68 43.22 19.68
CA ASP A 524 -14.84 42.20 20.33
C ASP A 524 -15.19 40.78 19.83
N HIS A 525 -16.46 40.54 19.48
CA HIS A 525 -17.01 39.27 19.01
C HIS A 525 -17.47 39.40 17.56
N LYS A 526 -16.58 38.99 16.64
CA LYS A 526 -16.80 39.11 15.19
C LYS A 526 -18.04 38.36 14.67
N TYR A 527 -18.49 37.31 15.37
CA TYR A 527 -19.52 36.39 14.90
C TYR A 527 -20.63 36.19 15.94
N PRO A 528 -21.90 36.13 15.51
CA PRO A 528 -23.01 35.81 16.41
C PRO A 528 -22.82 34.42 17.00
N SER A 529 -22.91 34.32 18.34
CA SER A 529 -22.54 33.11 19.06
C SER A 529 -23.55 32.74 20.15
N CYS A 530 -23.49 31.49 20.60
CA CYS A 530 -24.23 30.97 21.75
C CYS A 530 -23.25 30.27 22.69
N ILE A 531 -23.28 30.64 23.97
CA ILE A 531 -22.46 30.02 25.01
C ILE A 531 -23.32 29.01 25.75
N LEU A 532 -22.81 27.79 25.91
CA LEU A 532 -23.44 26.67 26.60
C LEU A 532 -22.56 26.23 27.78
N MET A 533 -23.18 26.02 28.94
CA MET A 533 -22.55 25.30 30.06
C MET A 533 -22.97 23.84 29.98
N ILE A 534 -22.01 22.93 29.83
CA ILE A 534 -22.25 21.49 29.72
C ILE A 534 -21.71 20.78 30.96
N ARG A 535 -22.57 19.97 31.57
CA ARG A 535 -22.23 19.11 32.71
C ARG A 535 -21.02 18.24 32.38
N ASN A 536 -20.10 18.03 33.33
CA ASN A 536 -18.90 17.21 33.18
C ASN A 536 -17.92 17.68 32.07
N PHE A 537 -18.10 18.87 31.51
CA PHE A 537 -17.21 19.41 30.48
C PHE A 537 -16.79 20.87 30.75
N GLY A 538 -17.75 21.78 30.95
CA GLY A 538 -17.49 23.21 31.11
C GLY A 538 -18.21 24.06 30.06
N LEU A 539 -17.65 25.23 29.77
CA LEU A 539 -18.26 26.21 28.86
C LEU A 539 -17.83 25.97 27.40
N ILE A 540 -18.80 25.95 26.49
CA ILE A 540 -18.60 25.90 25.04
C ILE A 540 -19.19 27.15 24.40
N ARG A 541 -18.49 27.75 23.46
CA ARG A 541 -18.99 28.80 22.57
C ARG A 541 -19.20 28.23 21.18
N VAL A 542 -20.41 28.37 20.65
CA VAL A 542 -20.79 28.01 19.29
C VAL A 542 -21.02 29.30 18.50
N SER A 543 -20.17 29.56 17.51
CA SER A 543 -20.23 30.77 16.69
C SER A 543 -20.68 30.45 15.27
N ALA A 544 -21.66 31.19 14.76
CA ALA A 544 -22.12 31.05 13.38
C ALA A 544 -21.25 31.90 12.44
N LEU A 545 -20.69 31.29 11.41
CA LEU A 545 -19.81 31.93 10.45
C LEU A 545 -20.61 32.54 9.29
N PRO A 546 -20.23 33.73 8.80
CA PRO A 546 -20.82 34.30 7.59
C PRO A 546 -20.39 33.49 6.35
N ARG A 547 -21.34 33.10 5.52
CA ARG A 547 -21.08 32.37 4.27
C ARG A 547 -20.33 33.27 3.27
N PRO A 548 -19.22 32.82 2.67
CA PRO A 548 -18.65 33.51 1.50
C PRO A 548 -19.61 33.33 0.31
N PRO A 549 -19.86 34.38 -0.50
CA PRO A 549 -20.78 34.29 -1.63
C PRO A 549 -20.32 33.20 -2.59
N SER A 550 -21.07 32.10 -2.68
CA SER A 550 -20.81 31.01 -3.60
C SER A 550 -22.06 30.73 -4.43
N ASN A 551 -21.92 30.77 -5.75
CA ASN A 551 -23.00 30.70 -6.74
C ASN A 551 -23.69 29.32 -6.86
N ILE A 552 -23.46 28.38 -5.93
CA ILE A 552 -23.90 26.98 -6.05
C ILE A 552 -25.00 26.70 -5.02
N ALA A 553 -26.16 26.26 -5.50
CA ALA A 553 -27.34 25.91 -4.71
C ALA A 553 -27.05 24.82 -3.65
N ASP A 554 -26.15 23.88 -3.93
CA ASP A 554 -25.73 22.81 -3.00
C ASP A 554 -25.01 23.31 -1.74
N GLY A 555 -24.52 24.55 -1.74
CA GLY A 555 -23.77 25.10 -0.59
C GLY A 555 -24.63 25.43 0.62
N ALA A 556 -25.93 25.15 0.62
CA ALA A 556 -26.80 25.31 1.80
C ALA A 556 -26.75 24.10 2.76
N LYS A 557 -26.02 23.03 2.42
CA LYS A 557 -25.87 21.83 3.26
C LYS A 557 -24.40 21.54 3.56
N ILE A 558 -24.15 20.87 4.67
CA ILE A 558 -22.81 20.39 5.03
C ILE A 558 -22.49 19.21 4.12
N THR A 559 -21.39 19.29 3.38
CA THR A 559 -20.97 18.20 2.49
C THR A 559 -20.49 16.99 3.28
N ALA A 560 -20.58 15.79 2.70
CA ALA A 560 -20.02 14.57 3.27
C ALA A 560 -18.53 14.75 3.63
N LYS A 561 -17.77 15.46 2.78
CA LYS A 561 -16.38 15.84 3.04
C LYS A 561 -16.22 16.68 4.30
N SER A 562 -16.94 17.79 4.41
CA SER A 562 -16.81 18.68 5.58
C SER A 562 -17.17 17.95 6.89
N ARG A 563 -18.16 17.05 6.85
CA ARG A 563 -18.52 16.22 8.00
C ARG A 563 -17.43 15.20 8.33
N LEU A 564 -16.83 14.58 7.32
CA LEU A 564 -15.72 13.64 7.49
C LEU A 564 -14.45 14.34 8.03
N GLU A 565 -14.16 15.56 7.60
CA GLU A 565 -13.10 16.40 8.18
C GLU A 565 -13.34 16.65 9.67
N GLN A 566 -14.57 16.97 10.07
CA GLN A 566 -14.90 17.15 11.49
C GLN A 566 -14.60 15.90 12.30
N ILE A 567 -14.95 14.72 11.77
CA ILE A 567 -14.68 13.42 12.40
C ILE A 567 -13.18 13.16 12.53
N VAL A 568 -12.43 13.35 11.45
CA VAL A 568 -11.00 13.02 11.39
C VAL A 568 -10.18 13.94 12.31
N PHE A 569 -10.44 15.25 12.28
CA PHE A 569 -9.60 16.23 12.98
C PHE A 569 -10.04 16.51 14.41
N TYR A 570 -11.33 16.34 14.72
CA TYR A 570 -11.86 16.64 16.06
C TYR A 570 -12.49 15.43 16.77
N GLY A 571 -12.87 14.38 16.04
CA GLY A 571 -13.55 13.21 16.62
C GLY A 571 -12.66 12.35 17.51
N SER A 572 -11.35 12.28 17.23
CA SER A 572 -10.35 11.53 18.02
C SER A 572 -9.89 12.27 19.28
N MET A 573 -10.31 13.53 19.49
CA MET A 573 -10.02 14.27 20.71
C MET A 573 -10.72 13.62 21.92
N LYS A 574 -9.93 13.04 22.83
CA LYS A 574 -10.40 12.27 24.00
C LYS A 574 -11.46 12.97 24.84
N SER A 575 -11.33 14.29 25.03
CA SER A 575 -12.23 15.09 25.85
C SER A 575 -13.38 15.73 25.06
N ASN A 576 -13.54 15.47 23.76
CA ASN A 576 -14.55 16.14 22.94
C ASN A 576 -15.96 15.62 23.29
N PRO A 577 -16.88 16.48 23.78
CA PRO A 577 -18.22 16.07 24.18
C PRO A 577 -19.16 15.89 22.99
N LEU A 578 -18.78 16.31 21.79
CA LEU A 578 -19.63 16.30 20.60
C LEU A 578 -19.69 14.90 19.96
N GLU A 579 -20.88 14.53 19.51
CA GLU A 579 -21.09 13.30 18.74
C GLU A 579 -21.03 13.58 17.24
N PHE A 580 -20.11 12.91 16.53
CA PHE A 580 -19.89 13.09 15.10
C PHE A 580 -20.51 11.98 14.23
N VAL A 581 -21.41 11.18 14.78
CA VAL A 581 -21.93 9.95 14.16
C VAL A 581 -23.43 10.06 13.86
N GLY A 582 -23.89 9.39 12.81
CA GLY A 582 -25.32 9.28 12.49
C GLY A 582 -25.88 10.53 11.80
N TYR A 583 -25.05 11.20 11.01
CA TYR A 583 -25.44 12.28 10.10
C TYR A 583 -25.90 11.69 8.76
N ASP A 584 -26.96 12.25 8.17
CA ASP A 584 -27.58 11.72 6.94
C ASP A 584 -26.62 11.83 5.75
N GLU A 585 -25.80 12.88 5.69
CA GLU A 585 -24.85 13.17 4.61
C GLU A 585 -23.75 12.10 4.50
N LEU A 586 -23.48 11.38 5.59
CA LEU A 586 -22.52 10.26 5.61
C LEU A 586 -23.17 8.92 5.21
N ARG A 587 -24.51 8.85 5.19
CA ARG A 587 -25.28 7.62 4.90
C ARG A 587 -25.94 7.64 3.53
N SER A 588 -26.36 8.80 3.06
CA SER A 588 -27.18 8.94 1.85
C SER A 588 -26.41 8.73 0.54
N ALA A 589 -25.09 8.98 0.52
CA ALA A 589 -24.29 8.96 -0.69
C ALA A 589 -22.91 8.29 -0.47
N PRO A 590 -22.81 6.94 -0.51
CA PRO A 590 -21.55 6.23 -0.28
C PRO A 590 -20.46 6.57 -1.30
N ALA A 591 -20.83 6.87 -2.55
CA ALA A 591 -19.88 7.27 -3.58
C ALA A 591 -19.25 8.65 -3.31
N GLU A 592 -20.05 9.62 -2.83
CA GLU A 592 -19.53 10.92 -2.40
C GLU A 592 -18.63 10.79 -1.17
N LEU A 593 -18.97 9.87 -0.26
CA LEU A 593 -18.15 9.56 0.91
C LEU A 593 -16.80 8.94 0.52
N GLU A 594 -16.78 8.03 -0.46
CA GLU A 594 -15.53 7.46 -1.01
C GLU A 594 -14.66 8.56 -1.62
N GLN A 595 -15.25 9.43 -2.45
CA GLN A 595 -14.54 10.55 -3.06
C GLN A 595 -14.03 11.54 -2.01
N ALA A 596 -14.82 11.84 -0.99
CA ALA A 596 -14.45 12.71 0.12
C ALA A 596 -13.25 12.14 0.91
N ALA A 597 -13.28 10.84 1.23
CA ALA A 597 -12.18 10.18 1.92
C ALA A 597 -10.87 10.24 1.11
N LEU A 598 -10.95 10.00 -0.20
CA LEU A 598 -9.79 10.10 -1.10
C LEU A 598 -9.26 11.54 -1.19
N GLN A 599 -10.14 12.54 -1.26
CA GLN A 599 -9.74 13.96 -1.27
C GLN A 599 -9.07 14.39 0.04
N ILE A 600 -9.63 14.00 1.19
CA ILE A 600 -9.03 14.32 2.50
C ILE A 600 -7.65 13.67 2.63
N SER A 601 -7.52 12.40 2.22
CA SER A 601 -6.23 11.72 2.20
C SER A 601 -5.22 12.46 1.33
N ASP A 602 -5.57 12.82 0.09
CA ASP A 602 -4.70 13.58 -0.83
C ASP A 602 -4.32 14.96 -0.27
N GLU A 603 -5.25 15.69 0.35
CA GLU A 603 -4.99 16.98 1.01
C GLU A 603 -4.05 16.85 2.20
N ILE A 604 -4.17 15.79 2.99
CA ILE A 604 -3.23 15.48 4.08
C ILE A 604 -1.85 15.17 3.49
N LEU A 605 -1.75 14.42 2.39
CA LEU A 605 -0.47 14.03 1.77
C LEU A 605 0.25 15.18 1.04
N ARG A 606 -0.49 16.17 0.54
CA ARG A 606 0.05 17.38 -0.10
C ARG A 606 0.27 18.54 0.87
N SER A 607 -0.16 18.39 2.12
CA SER A 607 -0.12 19.45 3.13
C SER A 607 -1.00 20.66 2.80
N ASN A 608 -2.11 20.41 2.11
CA ASN A 608 -3.13 21.40 1.74
C ASN A 608 -4.30 21.46 2.74
N SER A 609 -4.32 20.57 3.74
CA SER A 609 -5.38 20.55 4.74
C SER A 609 -5.37 21.81 5.63
N LYS A 610 -6.49 22.54 5.66
CA LYS A 610 -6.65 23.74 6.51
C LYS A 610 -6.55 23.46 8.02
N PHE A 611 -6.73 22.20 8.42
CA PHE A 611 -6.77 21.77 9.82
C PHE A 611 -5.39 21.44 10.41
N ILE A 612 -4.38 21.21 9.56
CA ILE A 612 -3.02 20.92 10.02
C ILE A 612 -2.13 22.14 9.66
N PRO A 613 -1.65 22.91 10.65
CA PRO A 613 -0.75 24.03 10.39
C PRO A 613 0.53 23.52 9.71
N THR A 614 0.97 24.14 8.62
CA THR A 614 2.25 23.81 7.95
C THR A 614 3.45 24.37 8.73
N THR A 615 3.26 25.43 9.51
CA THR A 615 4.31 26.12 10.27
C THR A 615 4.47 25.53 11.68
N ILE A 616 5.00 24.31 11.79
CA ILE A 616 5.33 23.67 13.07
C ILE A 616 6.85 23.52 13.20
N PRO A 617 7.46 23.79 14.37
CA PRO A 617 8.91 23.68 14.56
C PRO A 617 9.46 22.26 14.34
N SER A 618 8.78 21.24 14.88
CA SER A 618 9.17 19.84 14.72
C SER A 618 8.45 19.19 13.54
N LEU A 619 9.21 18.78 12.53
CA LEU A 619 8.69 18.05 11.37
C LEU A 619 8.18 16.65 11.76
N GLU A 620 8.79 16.02 12.77
CA GLU A 620 8.33 14.73 13.29
C GLU A 620 6.92 14.85 13.88
N GLN A 621 6.67 15.87 14.71
CA GLN A 621 5.34 16.14 15.26
C GLN A 621 4.33 16.43 14.14
N TYR A 622 4.75 17.20 13.12
CA TYR A 622 3.91 17.48 11.96
C TYR A 622 3.49 16.21 11.22
N MET A 623 4.44 15.36 10.84
CA MET A 623 4.16 14.09 10.17
C MET A 623 3.35 13.13 11.07
N LYS A 624 3.57 13.16 12.39
CA LYS A 624 2.77 12.38 13.35
C LYS A 624 1.31 12.82 13.35
N MET A 625 1.02 14.12 13.31
CA MET A 625 -0.35 14.62 13.21
C MET A 625 -1.02 14.20 11.90
N ARG A 626 -0.30 14.31 10.77
CA ARG A 626 -0.80 13.85 9.46
C ARG A 626 -1.08 12.35 9.45
N ALA A 627 -0.17 11.54 10.00
CA ALA A 627 -0.35 10.09 10.13
C ALA A 627 -1.53 9.72 11.05
N SER A 628 -1.71 10.46 12.17
CA SER A 628 -2.87 10.27 13.05
C SER A 628 -4.17 10.57 12.33
N ALA A 629 -4.23 11.65 11.54
CA ALA A 629 -5.42 11.99 10.76
C ALA A 629 -5.78 10.91 9.72
N LEU A 630 -4.80 10.34 9.01
CA LEU A 630 -5.05 9.22 8.10
C LEU A 630 -5.52 7.96 8.83
N HIS A 631 -4.95 7.68 10.01
CA HIS A 631 -5.36 6.56 10.85
C HIS A 631 -6.80 6.73 11.38
N ASP A 632 -7.15 7.93 11.85
CA ASP A 632 -8.49 8.26 12.33
C ASP A 632 -9.54 8.17 11.20
N LEU A 633 -9.16 8.56 9.98
CA LEU A 633 -9.97 8.35 8.78
C LEU A 633 -10.21 6.85 8.52
N ALA A 634 -9.17 6.03 8.59
CA ALA A 634 -9.28 4.58 8.39
C ALA A 634 -10.15 3.91 9.46
N LEU A 635 -9.99 4.28 10.74
CA LEU A 635 -10.81 3.78 11.85
C LEU A 635 -12.29 4.10 11.66
N TYR A 636 -12.59 5.31 11.17
CA TYR A 636 -13.98 5.67 10.85
C TYR A 636 -14.55 4.76 9.75
N ILE A 637 -13.84 4.58 8.64
CA ILE A 637 -14.28 3.75 7.52
C ILE A 637 -14.51 2.30 7.97
N GLN A 638 -13.59 1.74 8.75
CA GLN A 638 -13.68 0.37 9.26
C GLN A 638 -14.87 0.19 10.20
N ARG A 639 -15.05 1.10 11.17
CA ARG A 639 -16.09 1.01 12.20
C ARG A 639 -17.51 1.05 11.64
N PHE A 640 -17.74 1.83 10.58
CA PHE A 640 -19.06 1.99 9.98
C PHE A 640 -19.33 1.04 8.81
N HIS A 641 -18.39 0.15 8.50
CA HIS A 641 -18.49 -0.84 7.42
C HIS A 641 -18.92 -0.22 6.08
N VAL A 642 -18.37 0.95 5.77
CA VAL A 642 -18.68 1.65 4.51
C VAL A 642 -18.06 0.87 3.36
N TYR A 643 -18.87 0.53 2.35
CA TYR A 643 -18.36 -0.12 1.15
C TYR A 643 -17.61 0.90 0.28
N PHE A 644 -16.30 0.70 0.15
CA PHE A 644 -15.45 1.42 -0.78
C PHE A 644 -14.95 0.46 -1.85
N SER A 645 -14.75 0.98 -3.06
CA SER A 645 -14.12 0.23 -4.14
C SER A 645 -12.75 -0.32 -3.71
N PRO A 646 -12.32 -1.50 -4.20
CA PRO A 646 -11.00 -2.05 -3.87
C PRO A 646 -9.87 -1.06 -4.15
N LEU A 647 -9.95 -0.34 -5.27
CA LEU A 647 -8.96 0.66 -5.66
C LEU A 647 -8.91 1.85 -4.69
N ALA A 648 -10.06 2.32 -4.16
CA ALA A 648 -10.05 3.37 -3.15
C ALA A 648 -9.40 2.93 -1.84
N ARG A 649 -9.67 1.70 -1.39
CA ARG A 649 -9.01 1.13 -0.19
C ARG A 649 -7.49 1.08 -0.35
N TRP A 650 -7.01 0.61 -1.51
CA TRP A 650 -5.58 0.60 -1.84
C TRP A 650 -4.97 2.01 -1.88
N LYS A 651 -5.65 3.00 -2.48
CA LYS A 651 -5.17 4.39 -2.49
C LYS A 651 -5.04 4.99 -1.09
N LEU A 652 -6.01 4.70 -0.21
CA LEU A 652 -5.95 5.16 1.19
C LEU A 652 -4.78 4.49 1.95
N LEU A 653 -4.60 3.18 1.76
CA LEU A 653 -3.49 2.43 2.33
C LEU A 653 -2.14 2.96 1.83
N TRP A 654 -1.96 3.14 0.52
CA TRP A 654 -0.74 3.70 -0.05
C TRP A 654 -0.44 5.11 0.46
N GLY A 655 -1.47 5.94 0.66
CA GLY A 655 -1.29 7.25 1.28
C GLY A 655 -0.66 7.16 2.66
N ALA A 656 -1.22 6.32 3.53
CA ALA A 656 -0.69 6.11 4.87
C ALA A 656 0.68 5.41 4.88
N GLU A 657 0.89 4.47 3.96
CA GLU A 657 2.16 3.77 3.73
C GLU A 657 3.27 4.76 3.33
N LYS A 658 2.99 5.68 2.41
CA LYS A 658 3.91 6.76 2.02
C LYS A 658 4.24 7.68 3.19
N MET A 659 3.26 8.03 4.03
CA MET A 659 3.52 8.80 5.26
C MET A 659 4.42 8.04 6.25
N ALA A 660 4.23 6.73 6.40
CA ALA A 660 5.05 5.90 7.28
C ALA A 660 6.50 5.80 6.76
N ALA A 661 6.67 5.51 5.47
CA ALA A 661 7.98 5.48 4.80
C ALA A 661 8.70 6.83 4.91
N GLN A 662 8.00 7.95 4.67
CA GLN A 662 8.60 9.27 4.80
C GLN A 662 9.05 9.58 6.24
N ARG A 663 8.29 9.15 7.26
CA ARG A 663 8.70 9.29 8.66
C ARG A 663 9.94 8.48 8.99
N ALA A 664 10.10 7.29 8.41
CA ALA A 664 11.32 6.49 8.57
C ALA A 664 12.52 7.17 7.88
N ILE A 665 12.35 7.68 6.66
CA ILE A 665 13.39 8.47 5.96
C ILE A 665 13.78 9.71 6.78
N TRP A 666 12.84 10.40 7.40
CA TRP A 666 13.14 11.54 8.28
C TRP A 666 14.00 11.14 9.49
N LYS A 667 13.76 9.97 10.09
CA LYS A 667 14.59 9.48 11.21
C LYS A 667 16.03 9.22 10.76
N VAL A 668 16.23 8.66 9.57
CA VAL A 668 17.56 8.47 8.98
C VAL A 668 18.22 9.83 8.74
N GLN A 669 17.50 10.77 8.13
CA GLN A 669 18.02 12.12 7.87
C GLN A 669 18.41 12.86 9.15
N GLN A 670 17.58 12.81 10.20
CA GLN A 670 17.89 13.40 11.50
C GLN A 670 19.13 12.78 12.12
N GLY A 671 19.27 11.45 12.08
CA GLY A 671 20.47 10.78 12.57
C GLY A 671 21.74 11.22 11.84
N ASN A 672 21.65 11.42 10.52
CA ASN A 672 22.74 11.92 9.68
C ASN A 672 23.09 13.39 9.93
N GLU A 673 22.09 14.22 10.27
CA GLU A 673 22.29 15.64 10.65
C GLU A 673 22.91 15.79 12.04
N GLU A 674 22.54 14.93 13.00
CA GLU A 674 23.13 14.90 14.34
C GLU A 674 24.60 14.45 14.31
N HIS A 675 24.95 13.57 13.37
CA HIS A 675 26.29 12.99 13.21
C HIS A 675 26.81 13.18 11.78
N PRO A 676 27.15 14.41 11.37
CA PRO A 676 27.49 14.70 9.99
C PRO A 676 28.79 14.01 9.57
N THR A 677 28.70 13.13 8.58
CA THR A 677 29.82 12.45 7.90
C THR A 677 30.43 13.33 6.79
N SER A 678 29.59 14.16 6.18
CA SER A 678 29.84 14.99 5.00
C SER A 678 29.24 16.40 5.18
N ASN A 679 29.66 17.36 4.35
CA ASN A 679 29.10 18.72 4.34
C ASN A 679 27.61 18.77 3.95
N ARG A 680 27.14 17.75 3.22
CA ARG A 680 25.75 17.58 2.80
C ARG A 680 25.38 16.10 2.89
N THR A 681 24.18 15.82 3.38
CA THR A 681 23.65 14.45 3.39
C THR A 681 23.32 14.01 1.98
N HIS A 682 23.29 12.70 1.76
CA HIS A 682 22.90 12.11 0.48
C HIS A 682 21.48 12.53 0.07
N LEU A 683 20.57 12.62 1.04
CA LEU A 683 19.19 13.06 0.81
C LEU A 683 19.12 14.52 0.30
N ASP A 684 19.85 15.45 0.92
CA ASP A 684 19.95 16.83 0.45
C ASP A 684 20.52 16.88 -0.97
N PHE A 685 21.60 16.12 -1.22
CA PHE A 685 22.21 16.03 -2.53
C PHE A 685 21.21 15.56 -3.61
N ILE A 686 20.48 14.46 -3.40
CA ILE A 686 19.53 13.95 -4.40
C ILE A 686 18.37 14.91 -4.61
N ILE A 687 17.81 15.51 -3.55
CA ILE A 687 16.69 16.47 -3.66
C ILE A 687 17.15 17.75 -4.40
N SER A 688 18.39 18.19 -4.19
CA SER A 688 18.95 19.32 -4.93
C SER A 688 19.10 19.06 -6.43
N LYS A 689 19.26 17.80 -6.84
CA LYS A 689 19.41 17.36 -8.24
C LYS A 689 18.10 16.96 -8.90
N MET A 690 17.08 16.62 -8.12
CA MET A 690 15.74 16.32 -8.64
C MET A 690 15.19 17.52 -9.40
N GLY A 691 14.71 17.25 -10.61
CA GLY A 691 13.99 18.24 -11.41
C GLY A 691 12.60 18.52 -10.82
N ASP A 692 12.05 19.68 -11.16
CA ASP A 692 10.76 20.16 -10.66
C ASP A 692 9.56 19.26 -10.99
N ASN A 693 9.72 18.32 -11.93
CA ASN A 693 8.67 17.35 -12.24
C ASN A 693 8.49 16.31 -11.12
N HIS A 694 9.53 16.08 -10.29
CA HIS A 694 9.55 15.04 -9.26
C HIS A 694 9.43 15.59 -7.83
N LYS A 695 9.46 16.92 -7.65
CA LYS A 695 9.28 17.59 -6.36
C LYS A 695 8.46 18.87 -6.50
N THR A 696 7.92 19.38 -5.40
CA THR A 696 7.13 20.61 -5.39
C THR A 696 8.07 21.81 -5.51
N LYS A 697 7.71 22.78 -6.37
CA LYS A 697 8.52 23.99 -6.58
C LYS A 697 8.42 24.91 -5.37
N ILE A 698 9.55 25.37 -4.87
CA ILE A 698 9.60 26.45 -3.87
C ILE A 698 9.20 27.75 -4.56
N GLU A 699 8.16 28.42 -4.06
CA GLU A 699 7.71 29.69 -4.62
C GLU A 699 8.79 30.78 -4.43
N PRO A 700 9.16 31.52 -5.50
CA PRO A 700 10.14 32.58 -5.39
C PRO A 700 9.62 33.69 -4.46
N GLY A 701 10.24 33.81 -3.28
CA GLY A 701 9.89 34.79 -2.25
C GLY A 701 9.15 34.24 -1.02
N SER A 702 8.98 32.91 -0.88
CA SER A 702 8.45 32.30 0.37
C SER A 702 9.40 32.46 1.56
N GLY A 703 10.70 32.66 1.30
CA GLY A 703 11.76 32.69 2.32
C GLY A 703 12.21 31.30 2.77
N GLU A 704 11.64 30.24 2.18
CA GLU A 704 12.02 28.86 2.46
C GLU A 704 13.34 28.53 1.76
N THR A 705 14.38 28.31 2.55
CA THR A 705 15.73 27.97 2.06
C THR A 705 16.05 26.48 2.18
N ASP A 706 15.34 25.77 3.06
CA ASP A 706 15.58 24.37 3.37
C ASP A 706 14.79 23.46 2.42
N ILE A 707 15.50 22.94 1.40
CA ILE A 707 14.92 22.10 0.35
C ILE A 707 14.48 20.74 0.92
N VAL A 708 15.21 20.21 1.91
CA VAL A 708 14.90 18.93 2.55
C VAL A 708 13.60 19.05 3.33
N ARG A 709 13.50 20.07 4.20
CA ARG A 709 12.27 20.31 4.97
C ARG A 709 11.07 20.60 4.07
N HIS A 710 11.25 21.40 3.01
CA HIS A 710 10.18 21.65 2.04
C HIS A 710 9.66 20.36 1.40
N TRP A 711 10.57 19.46 0.98
CA TRP A 711 10.21 18.16 0.42
C TRP A 711 9.42 17.29 1.42
N PHE A 712 9.86 17.22 2.68
CA PHE A 712 9.13 16.48 3.70
C PHE A 712 7.72 17.02 3.98
N ILE A 713 7.52 18.33 3.82
CA ILE A 713 6.21 18.95 4.01
C ILE A 713 5.32 18.65 2.80
N HIS A 714 5.77 18.89 1.57
CA HIS A 714 4.85 18.95 0.41
C HIS A 714 4.86 17.71 -0.50
N ASP A 715 5.91 16.88 -0.46
CA ASP A 715 6.14 15.83 -1.46
C ASP A 715 5.87 14.41 -0.96
N THR A 716 5.16 14.22 0.17
CA THR A 716 4.83 12.87 0.68
C THR A 716 4.03 12.03 -0.32
N TRP A 717 3.16 12.65 -1.11
CA TRP A 717 2.38 11.95 -2.12
C TRP A 717 3.23 11.42 -3.30
N ARG A 718 4.47 11.92 -3.45
CA ARG A 718 5.43 11.63 -4.54
C ARG A 718 6.57 10.69 -4.15
N MET A 719 6.40 9.94 -3.05
CA MET A 719 7.43 9.03 -2.53
C MET A 719 7.93 7.99 -3.54
N GLU A 720 7.16 7.65 -4.58
CA GLU A 720 7.62 6.79 -5.69
C GLU A 720 8.91 7.27 -6.34
N TYR A 721 9.14 8.58 -6.41
CA TYR A 721 10.30 9.16 -7.08
C TYR A 721 11.53 9.18 -6.19
N ILE A 722 11.44 9.02 -4.85
CA ILE A 722 12.65 9.07 -4.03
C ILE A 722 13.52 7.81 -4.24
N ILE A 723 12.88 6.65 -4.37
CA ILE A 723 13.53 5.34 -4.51
C ILE A 723 14.57 5.32 -5.65
N PRO A 724 14.24 5.68 -6.90
CA PRO A 724 15.21 5.65 -7.99
C PRO A 724 16.27 6.74 -7.87
N TRP A 725 15.95 7.86 -7.20
CA TRP A 725 16.91 8.94 -7.00
C TRP A 725 17.97 8.62 -5.94
N ILE A 726 17.70 7.71 -5.01
CA ILE A 726 18.68 7.21 -4.03
C ILE A 726 19.90 6.63 -4.75
N LEU A 727 19.71 5.74 -5.73
CA LEU A 727 20.82 5.19 -6.51
C LEU A 727 21.35 6.17 -7.56
N ASN A 728 20.48 6.92 -8.24
CA ASN A 728 20.91 7.88 -9.27
C ASN A 728 21.89 8.94 -8.72
N GLY A 729 21.81 9.26 -7.43
CA GLY A 729 22.78 10.10 -6.73
C GLY A 729 24.22 9.56 -6.73
N LEU A 730 24.41 8.24 -6.86
CA LEU A 730 25.71 7.55 -6.78
C LEU A 730 26.36 7.34 -8.16
N ARG A 731 25.57 7.24 -9.24
CA ARG A 731 26.02 6.84 -10.60
C ARG A 731 27.14 7.68 -11.22
N LYS A 732 27.27 8.97 -10.86
CA LYS A 732 28.29 9.84 -11.46
C LYS A 732 29.71 9.52 -10.98
N GLU A 733 29.87 8.91 -9.81
CA GLU A 733 31.19 8.59 -9.24
C GLU A 733 31.69 7.19 -9.66
N ASP A 734 30.78 6.24 -9.91
CA ASP A 734 31.13 4.86 -10.31
C ASP A 734 32.07 4.77 -11.52
N SER A 735 32.01 5.73 -12.46
CA SER A 735 32.83 5.72 -13.67
C SER A 735 34.33 5.98 -13.45
N ASN A 736 34.74 6.61 -12.35
CA ASN A 736 36.12 7.11 -12.18
C ASN A 736 36.86 6.58 -10.95
N THR A 737 36.21 5.79 -10.09
CA THR A 737 36.86 5.36 -8.84
C THR A 737 37.85 4.22 -9.08
N SER A 738 39.13 4.58 -8.93
CA SER A 738 40.32 3.74 -8.80
C SER A 738 40.12 2.53 -7.87
N ARG A 739 41.06 1.57 -7.88
CA ARG A 739 41.00 0.30 -7.14
C ARG A 739 40.67 0.40 -5.64
N ALA A 740 40.79 1.57 -5.01
CA ALA A 740 40.46 1.81 -3.62
C ALA A 740 39.12 2.54 -3.47
N VAL A 741 38.23 1.99 -2.63
CA VAL A 741 36.96 2.63 -2.25
C VAL A 741 37.27 3.89 -1.43
N ASP A 742 36.86 5.06 -1.92
CA ASP A 742 36.96 6.31 -1.18
C ASP A 742 36.02 6.31 0.05
N ARG A 743 36.46 6.87 1.18
CA ARG A 743 35.68 6.97 2.41
C ARG A 743 34.36 7.72 2.18
N GLN A 744 34.43 8.86 1.49
CA GLN A 744 33.24 9.69 1.25
C GLN A 744 32.20 8.97 0.41
N PHE A 745 32.66 8.17 -0.56
CA PHE A 745 31.78 7.35 -1.37
C PHE A 745 31.13 6.23 -0.55
N ALA A 746 31.91 5.51 0.28
CA ALA A 746 31.36 4.48 1.16
C ALA A 746 30.32 5.05 2.15
N GLU A 747 30.54 6.24 2.69
CA GLU A 747 29.59 6.93 3.57
C GLU A 747 28.29 7.28 2.85
N ARG A 748 28.36 7.79 1.60
CA ARG A 748 27.15 8.06 0.79
C ARG A 748 26.39 6.80 0.42
N VAL A 749 27.10 5.72 0.13
CA VAL A 749 26.48 4.42 -0.14
C VAL A 749 25.75 3.94 1.11
N CYS A 750 26.38 4.01 2.29
CA CYS A 750 25.72 3.66 3.55
C CYS A 750 24.44 4.49 3.77
N GLU A 751 24.51 5.81 3.58
CA GLU A 751 23.33 6.68 3.67
C GLU A 751 22.24 6.29 2.64
N ALA A 752 22.62 5.92 1.42
CA ALA A 752 21.69 5.44 0.40
C ALA A 752 21.02 4.11 0.79
N CYS A 753 21.78 3.16 1.37
CA CYS A 753 21.26 1.90 1.91
C CYS A 753 20.21 2.17 2.99
N ASP A 754 20.55 3.03 3.96
CA ASP A 754 19.67 3.35 5.08
C ASP A 754 18.38 4.03 4.60
N LEU A 755 18.46 4.92 3.61
CA LEU A 755 17.30 5.55 2.98
C LEU A 755 16.43 4.55 2.21
N SER A 756 17.06 3.64 1.46
CA SER A 756 16.38 2.58 0.71
C SER A 756 15.60 1.66 1.65
N LEU A 757 16.27 1.15 2.70
CA LEU A 757 15.65 0.31 3.72
C LEU A 757 14.54 1.06 4.45
N ALA A 758 14.78 2.29 4.89
CA ALA A 758 13.76 3.09 5.56
C ALA A 758 12.51 3.29 4.69
N ALA A 759 12.67 3.45 3.37
CA ALA A 759 11.55 3.56 2.45
C ALA A 759 10.82 2.22 2.24
N LEU A 760 11.53 1.20 1.77
CA LEU A 760 10.95 -0.07 1.31
C LEU A 760 10.52 -0.98 2.47
N GLU A 761 11.39 -1.19 3.45
CA GLU A 761 11.09 -2.08 4.59
C GLU A 761 9.90 -1.54 5.40
N THR A 762 9.88 -0.22 5.66
CA THR A 762 8.74 0.41 6.35
C THR A 762 7.46 0.34 5.52
N ALA A 763 7.54 0.51 4.19
CA ALA A 763 6.36 0.41 3.34
C ALA A 763 5.75 -1.00 3.39
N PHE A 764 6.57 -2.04 3.22
CA PHE A 764 6.09 -3.42 3.28
C PHE A 764 5.59 -3.81 4.67
N GLN A 765 6.30 -3.45 5.73
CA GLN A 765 5.87 -3.72 7.10
C GLN A 765 4.56 -3.00 7.44
N PHE A 766 4.43 -1.72 7.06
CA PHE A 766 3.21 -0.96 7.30
C PHE A 766 2.01 -1.59 6.60
N ARG A 767 2.22 -2.09 5.38
CA ARG A 767 1.19 -2.78 4.62
C ARG A 767 0.73 -4.05 5.31
N GLU A 768 1.67 -4.88 5.75
CA GLU A 768 1.39 -6.12 6.48
C GLU A 768 0.59 -5.84 7.76
N ASP A 769 1.05 -4.87 8.56
CA ASP A 769 0.43 -4.52 9.85
C ASP A 769 -0.95 -3.86 9.69
N SER A 770 -1.15 -3.08 8.62
CA SER A 770 -2.34 -2.24 8.44
C SER A 770 -3.37 -2.81 7.45
N ALA A 771 -3.08 -3.92 6.78
CA ALA A 771 -3.94 -4.49 5.74
C ALA A 771 -5.41 -4.62 6.22
N ALA A 772 -5.59 -5.25 7.39
CA ALA A 772 -6.90 -5.48 8.00
C ALA A 772 -7.67 -4.18 8.34
N LEU A 773 -6.97 -3.12 8.75
CA LEU A 773 -7.58 -1.82 9.07
C LEU A 773 -8.19 -1.17 7.81
N TYR A 774 -7.52 -1.28 6.67
CA TYR A 774 -8.00 -0.73 5.40
C TYR A 774 -8.94 -1.68 4.64
N GLY A 775 -9.23 -2.86 5.19
CA GLY A 775 -10.05 -3.88 4.53
C GLY A 775 -9.41 -4.40 3.23
N VAL A 776 -8.08 -4.44 3.21
CA VAL A 776 -7.25 -5.03 2.15
C VAL A 776 -6.64 -6.28 2.77
N GLY A 777 -6.80 -7.47 2.19
CA GLY A 777 -6.00 -8.62 2.64
C GLY A 777 -6.62 -9.67 3.55
N GLU A 778 -7.95 -9.75 3.70
CA GLU A 778 -8.58 -11.01 4.19
C GLU A 778 -8.19 -12.24 3.33
N GLY A 779 -7.58 -12.03 2.15
CA GLY A 779 -7.02 -13.06 1.28
C GLY A 779 -5.48 -13.14 1.18
N PHE A 780 -4.70 -12.53 2.08
CA PHE A 780 -3.23 -12.74 2.13
C PHE A 780 -2.82 -14.08 2.78
N MET A 781 -3.78 -15.00 3.01
CA MET A 781 -3.42 -16.41 3.24
C MET A 781 -2.57 -16.88 2.04
N ASP A 782 -1.61 -17.79 2.28
CA ASP A 782 -0.51 -18.26 1.38
C ASP A 782 -0.90 -18.73 -0.05
N ASP A 783 -2.13 -18.49 -0.50
CA ASP A 783 -2.59 -18.75 -1.85
C ASP A 783 -2.26 -17.57 -2.79
N ASP A 784 -1.11 -17.66 -3.46
CA ASP A 784 -0.66 -16.69 -4.45
C ASP A 784 -1.72 -16.44 -5.56
N ALA A 785 -2.60 -17.41 -5.86
CA ALA A 785 -3.67 -17.23 -6.84
C ALA A 785 -4.75 -16.23 -6.39
N ALA A 786 -5.10 -16.25 -5.10
CA ALA A 786 -6.06 -15.31 -4.51
C ALA A 786 -5.50 -13.87 -4.46
N ILE A 787 -4.18 -13.74 -4.26
CA ILE A 787 -3.48 -12.45 -4.28
C ILE A 787 -3.43 -11.91 -5.71
N VAL A 788 -3.07 -12.74 -6.69
CA VAL A 788 -3.02 -12.36 -8.12
C VAL A 788 -4.39 -11.87 -8.61
N ALA A 789 -5.49 -12.52 -8.22
CA ALA A 789 -6.84 -12.08 -8.61
C ALA A 789 -7.16 -10.64 -8.16
N GLN A 790 -6.69 -10.24 -6.97
CA GLN A 790 -6.93 -8.91 -6.41
C GLN A 790 -6.15 -7.80 -7.14
N TYR A 791 -5.05 -8.13 -7.82
CA TYR A 791 -4.16 -7.15 -8.46
C TYR A 791 -4.59 -6.78 -9.90
N SER A 792 -5.50 -7.54 -10.49
CA SER A 792 -5.95 -7.37 -11.88
C SER A 792 -6.54 -5.98 -12.20
N ALA A 793 -7.15 -5.31 -11.22
CA ALA A 793 -7.77 -3.99 -11.38
C ALA A 793 -6.94 -2.83 -10.78
N LEU A 794 -5.72 -3.11 -10.29
CA LEU A 794 -4.89 -2.14 -9.59
C LEU A 794 -3.81 -1.55 -10.50
N PRO A 795 -3.52 -0.24 -10.38
CA PRO A 795 -2.35 0.35 -11.04
C PRO A 795 -1.05 -0.19 -10.44
N GLU A 796 0.08 0.11 -11.09
CA GLU A 796 1.40 -0.24 -10.56
C GLU A 796 1.59 0.27 -9.13
N PHE A 797 2.14 -0.60 -8.28
CA PHE A 797 2.49 -0.26 -6.92
C PHE A 797 3.66 0.73 -6.91
N TRP A 798 3.56 1.75 -6.06
CA TRP A 798 4.59 2.79 -5.96
C TRP A 798 5.93 2.25 -5.45
N THR A 799 5.93 1.12 -4.74
CA THR A 799 7.12 0.40 -4.25
C THR A 799 7.84 -0.38 -5.36
N SER A 800 7.11 -0.98 -6.31
CA SER A 800 7.64 -1.89 -7.33
C SER A 800 7.37 -1.45 -8.77
N THR A 801 7.45 -0.14 -9.06
CA THR A 801 7.51 0.30 -10.46
C THR A 801 8.76 -0.31 -11.14
N GLN A 802 8.74 -0.44 -12.47
CA GLN A 802 9.87 -1.04 -13.21
C GLN A 802 11.21 -0.37 -12.88
N ILE A 803 11.20 0.96 -12.77
CA ILE A 803 12.39 1.73 -12.44
C ILE A 803 12.84 1.40 -11.02
N ASN A 804 11.92 1.39 -10.05
CA ASN A 804 12.24 1.09 -8.66
C ASN A 804 12.83 -0.31 -8.49
N TYR A 805 12.33 -1.30 -9.23
CA TYR A 805 12.93 -2.64 -9.27
C TYR A 805 14.39 -2.57 -9.71
N SER A 806 14.64 -2.01 -10.89
CA SER A 806 15.97 -1.98 -11.49
C SER A 806 16.99 -1.18 -10.66
N GLU A 807 16.57 -0.08 -10.05
CA GLU A 807 17.44 0.75 -9.22
C GLU A 807 17.73 0.08 -7.86
N THR A 808 16.77 -0.66 -7.29
CA THR A 808 16.98 -1.41 -6.05
C THR A 808 17.91 -2.60 -6.26
N GLU A 809 17.76 -3.32 -7.38
CA GLU A 809 18.68 -4.42 -7.77
C GLU A 809 20.11 -3.89 -7.95
N GLN A 810 20.27 -2.79 -8.67
CA GLN A 810 21.59 -2.19 -8.88
C GLN A 810 22.21 -1.64 -7.60
N LEU A 811 21.40 -1.11 -6.67
CA LEU A 811 21.88 -0.68 -5.36
C LEU A 811 22.38 -1.87 -4.54
N LEU A 812 21.63 -2.98 -4.52
CA LEU A 812 22.05 -4.22 -3.87
C LEU A 812 23.36 -4.76 -4.48
N ASP A 813 23.49 -4.73 -5.81
CA ASP A 813 24.73 -5.13 -6.47
C ASP A 813 25.91 -4.20 -6.15
N LEU A 814 25.67 -2.89 -6.03
CA LEU A 814 26.67 -1.91 -5.63
C LEU A 814 27.15 -2.17 -4.20
N GLU A 815 26.24 -2.42 -3.26
CA GLU A 815 26.54 -2.78 -1.86
C GLU A 815 27.43 -4.03 -1.78
N LEU A 816 27.04 -5.10 -2.48
CA LEU A 816 27.80 -6.33 -2.56
C LEU A 816 29.20 -6.10 -3.14
N ASN A 817 29.29 -5.33 -4.23
CA ASN A 817 30.57 -5.08 -4.90
C ASN A 817 31.53 -4.24 -4.03
N ILE A 818 31.03 -3.25 -3.30
CA ILE A 818 31.85 -2.39 -2.43
C ILE A 818 32.37 -3.19 -1.24
N CYS A 819 31.51 -3.97 -0.57
CA CYS A 819 31.92 -4.81 0.55
C CYS A 819 32.94 -5.88 0.13
N ARG A 820 32.81 -6.43 -1.08
CA ARG A 820 33.77 -7.41 -1.64
C ARG A 820 35.14 -6.79 -1.96
N ARG A 821 35.20 -5.51 -2.35
CA ARG A 821 36.46 -4.81 -2.69
C ARG A 821 37.32 -4.46 -1.45
N ARG A 822 36.87 -4.80 -0.24
CA ARG A 822 37.61 -4.60 1.01
C ARG A 822 39.07 -5.11 0.87
N PRO A 823 40.10 -4.26 0.99
CA PRO A 823 41.48 -4.70 0.92
C PRO A 823 41.78 -5.67 2.06
N ALA A 824 42.29 -6.87 1.75
CA ALA A 824 42.72 -7.87 2.73
C ALA A 824 43.95 -7.43 3.57
N THR A 825 44.51 -6.25 3.32
CA THR A 825 45.75 -5.74 3.93
C THR A 825 45.48 -4.74 5.06
N THR A 826 44.91 -5.19 6.19
CA THR A 826 44.81 -4.35 7.40
C THR A 826 45.27 -5.02 8.70
N ALA A 827 45.78 -6.26 8.66
CA ALA A 827 46.32 -6.90 9.87
C ALA A 827 47.79 -6.53 10.19
N ALA A 828 48.55 -5.89 9.27
CA ALA A 828 50.02 -5.81 9.43
C ALA A 828 50.65 -4.42 9.33
N THR A 829 49.94 -3.34 9.01
CA THR A 829 50.56 -1.99 8.95
C THR A 829 49.74 -0.97 9.73
N GLY A 830 50.44 -0.23 10.60
CA GLY A 830 49.85 0.54 11.68
C GLY A 830 49.02 1.75 11.25
N SER A 831 47.93 1.94 11.98
CA SER A 831 47.43 3.23 12.48
C SER A 831 46.99 4.33 11.50
N ASP A 832 46.54 4.02 10.29
CA ASP A 832 45.78 5.03 9.52
C ASP A 832 44.32 5.07 9.98
N SER A 833 44.00 6.04 10.84
CA SER A 833 42.64 6.24 11.40
C SER A 833 41.52 6.33 10.35
N SER A 834 41.84 6.73 9.11
CA SER A 834 40.92 6.79 7.98
C SER A 834 40.46 5.39 7.55
N THR A 835 41.39 4.44 7.41
CA THR A 835 41.09 3.06 7.01
C THR A 835 40.23 2.34 8.04
N THR A 836 40.49 2.57 9.33
CA THR A 836 39.68 2.00 10.42
C THR A 836 38.24 2.52 10.38
N ARG A 837 38.02 3.81 10.06
CA ARG A 837 36.67 4.38 9.93
C ARG A 837 35.94 3.86 8.70
N THR A 838 36.60 3.82 7.53
CA THR A 838 35.99 3.24 6.31
C THR A 838 35.59 1.79 6.56
N SER A 839 36.40 1.00 7.28
CA SER A 839 36.04 -0.37 7.65
C SER A 839 34.74 -0.42 8.45
N LYS A 840 34.56 0.47 9.44
CA LYS A 840 33.32 0.51 10.24
C LYS A 840 32.09 0.81 9.39
N VAL A 841 32.20 1.72 8.42
CA VAL A 841 31.09 2.02 7.47
C VAL A 841 30.79 0.82 6.57
N LEU A 842 31.82 0.09 6.14
CA LEU A 842 31.62 -1.15 5.39
C LEU A 842 30.99 -2.26 6.24
N ASP A 843 31.28 -2.30 7.54
CA ASP A 843 30.65 -3.23 8.46
C ASP A 843 29.15 -2.91 8.65
N THR A 844 28.78 -1.63 8.74
CA THR A 844 27.35 -1.23 8.80
C THR A 844 26.61 -1.55 7.49
N ILE A 845 27.23 -1.33 6.33
CA ILE A 845 26.66 -1.77 5.04
C ILE A 845 26.49 -3.29 5.05
N LYS A 846 27.52 -4.04 5.46
CA LYS A 846 27.47 -5.50 5.55
C LYS A 846 26.31 -5.99 6.43
N GLU A 847 26.09 -5.39 7.58
CA GLU A 847 24.98 -5.72 8.50
C GLU A 847 23.59 -5.46 7.87
N ASN A 848 23.48 -4.49 6.97
CA ASN A 848 22.24 -4.12 6.29
C ASN A 848 21.91 -4.99 5.06
N ILE A 849 22.88 -5.63 4.41
CA ILE A 849 22.67 -6.42 3.18
C ILE A 849 21.56 -7.49 3.31
N PRO A 850 21.49 -8.30 4.38
CA PRO A 850 20.40 -9.28 4.52
C PRO A 850 19.01 -8.63 4.53
N ARG A 851 18.88 -7.45 5.16
CA ARG A 851 17.64 -6.68 5.15
C ARG A 851 17.33 -6.17 3.75
N GLN A 852 18.35 -5.75 3.00
CA GLN A 852 18.20 -5.29 1.61
C GLN A 852 17.74 -6.44 0.70
N PHE A 853 18.29 -7.65 0.85
CA PHE A 853 17.81 -8.84 0.15
C PHE A 853 16.34 -9.13 0.46
N ARG A 854 15.92 -9.04 1.73
CA ARG A 854 14.53 -9.25 2.11
C ARG A 854 13.60 -8.21 1.48
N ALA A 855 13.98 -6.93 1.52
CA ALA A 855 13.21 -5.85 0.90
C ALA A 855 13.11 -6.03 -0.62
N PHE A 856 14.23 -6.41 -1.27
CA PHE A 856 14.26 -6.69 -2.71
C PHE A 856 13.42 -7.91 -3.08
N ALA A 857 13.43 -8.98 -2.27
CA ALA A 857 12.61 -10.17 -2.49
C ALA A 857 11.11 -9.86 -2.41
N LEU A 858 10.68 -9.02 -1.46
CA LEU A 858 9.29 -8.57 -1.35
C LEU A 858 8.90 -7.70 -2.55
N LEU A 859 9.79 -6.79 -2.97
CA LEU A 859 9.60 -5.97 -4.18
C LEU A 859 9.48 -6.85 -5.42
N HIS A 860 10.35 -7.85 -5.57
CA HIS A 860 10.32 -8.82 -6.68
C HIS A 860 9.01 -9.61 -6.70
N LYS A 861 8.61 -10.18 -5.56
CA LYS A 861 7.34 -10.91 -5.42
C LYS A 861 6.16 -10.02 -5.80
N GLU A 862 6.10 -8.79 -5.29
CA GLU A 862 5.05 -7.84 -5.63
C GLU A 862 4.98 -7.57 -7.14
N ARG A 863 6.14 -7.30 -7.77
CA ARG A 863 6.22 -6.99 -9.20
C ARG A 863 5.76 -8.16 -10.06
N THR A 864 6.27 -9.36 -9.80
CA THR A 864 5.94 -10.54 -10.60
C THR A 864 4.48 -10.94 -10.45
N MET A 865 3.93 -10.88 -9.24
CA MET A 865 2.50 -11.10 -8.99
C MET A 865 1.63 -10.05 -9.71
N TRP A 866 1.99 -8.78 -9.65
CA TRP A 866 1.25 -7.73 -10.35
C TRP A 866 1.30 -7.93 -11.86
N CYS A 867 2.46 -8.22 -12.44
CA CYS A 867 2.61 -8.50 -13.87
C CYS A 867 1.80 -9.73 -14.31
N ALA A 868 1.77 -10.79 -13.50
CA ALA A 868 0.98 -11.99 -13.78
C ALA A 868 -0.54 -11.74 -13.71
N ALA A 869 -0.97 -10.79 -12.87
CA ALA A 869 -2.38 -10.42 -12.71
C ALA A 869 -2.94 -9.54 -13.85
N GLN A 870 -2.07 -8.87 -14.63
CA GLN A 870 -2.52 -7.98 -15.70
C GLN A 870 -3.04 -8.78 -16.90
N ASN A 871 -4.05 -8.25 -17.59
CA ASN A 871 -4.58 -8.83 -18.82
C ASN A 871 -3.68 -8.58 -20.05
N ASP A 872 -2.74 -7.63 -19.94
CA ASP A 872 -1.84 -7.26 -21.01
C ASP A 872 -0.72 -8.30 -21.19
N SER A 873 -0.69 -8.92 -22.36
CA SER A 873 0.30 -9.93 -22.72
C SER A 873 1.73 -9.38 -22.72
N GLU A 874 1.95 -8.10 -23.04
CA GLU A 874 3.28 -7.50 -23.01
C GLU A 874 3.79 -7.41 -21.57
N ILE A 875 2.93 -6.96 -20.64
CA ILE A 875 3.27 -6.87 -19.21
C ILE A 875 3.55 -8.26 -18.63
N GLN A 876 2.73 -9.26 -18.96
CA GLN A 876 2.96 -10.64 -18.52
C GLN A 876 4.29 -11.19 -19.07
N SER A 877 4.62 -10.90 -20.33
CA SER A 877 5.88 -11.32 -20.93
C SER A 877 7.08 -10.63 -20.26
N SER A 878 6.95 -9.34 -19.94
CA SER A 878 7.95 -8.59 -19.18
C SER A 878 8.13 -9.17 -17.79
N GLY A 879 7.06 -9.57 -17.10
CA GLY A 879 7.12 -10.24 -15.80
C GLY A 879 7.87 -11.58 -15.86
N LYS A 880 7.64 -12.39 -16.90
CA LYS A 880 8.36 -13.66 -17.11
C LYS A 880 9.84 -13.44 -17.42
N MET A 881 10.17 -12.42 -18.22
CA MET A 881 11.56 -12.03 -18.49
C MET A 881 12.26 -11.54 -17.23
N LEU A 882 11.56 -10.78 -16.40
CA LEU A 882 12.05 -10.32 -15.10
C LEU A 882 12.35 -11.49 -14.16
N GLU A 883 11.44 -12.47 -14.08
CA GLU A 883 11.65 -13.70 -13.28
C GLU A 883 12.89 -14.46 -13.76
N LYS A 884 13.04 -14.62 -15.08
CA LYS A 884 14.22 -15.27 -15.65
C LYS A 884 15.51 -14.53 -15.30
N SER A 885 15.53 -13.20 -15.47
CA SER A 885 16.69 -12.37 -15.11
C SER A 885 17.01 -12.45 -13.61
N HIS A 886 15.99 -12.47 -12.76
CA HIS A 886 16.15 -12.59 -11.32
C HIS A 886 16.82 -13.91 -10.94
N VAL A 887 16.37 -15.03 -11.52
CA VAL A 887 16.98 -16.36 -11.30
C VAL A 887 18.43 -16.39 -11.79
N GLU A 888 18.73 -15.79 -12.94
CA GLU A 888 20.09 -15.72 -13.49
C GLU A 888 21.03 -14.86 -12.60
N ASN A 889 20.55 -13.72 -12.10
CA ASN A 889 21.33 -12.79 -11.26
C ASN A 889 21.47 -13.25 -9.80
N ARG A 890 20.57 -14.10 -9.31
CA ARG A 890 20.56 -14.56 -7.91
C ARG A 890 21.81 -15.34 -7.53
N LYS A 891 22.22 -16.32 -8.35
CA LYS A 891 23.41 -17.15 -8.08
C LYS A 891 24.68 -16.32 -7.86
N PRO A 892 25.08 -15.37 -8.74
CA PRO A 892 26.24 -14.53 -8.48
C PRO A 892 26.07 -13.60 -7.28
N GLN A 893 24.86 -13.11 -6.99
CA GLN A 893 24.59 -12.28 -5.80
C GLN A 893 24.80 -13.08 -4.50
N LEU A 894 24.31 -14.32 -4.42
CA LEU A 894 24.53 -15.22 -3.28
C LEU A 894 26.02 -15.54 -3.07
N PHE A 895 26.77 -15.75 -4.14
CA PHE A 895 28.22 -15.97 -4.03
C PHE A 895 28.97 -14.71 -3.58
N LYS A 896 28.56 -13.51 -4.02
CA LYS A 896 29.11 -12.27 -3.49
C LYS A 896 28.82 -12.14 -2.00
N LEU A 897 27.61 -12.48 -1.56
CA LEU A 897 27.20 -12.43 -0.16
C LEU A 897 28.05 -13.37 0.71
N ALA A 898 28.26 -14.61 0.26
CA ALA A 898 29.14 -15.57 0.90
C ALA A 898 30.60 -15.04 0.98
N ALA A 899 31.12 -14.48 -0.11
CA ALA A 899 32.48 -13.93 -0.17
C ALA A 899 32.73 -12.72 0.76
N ILE A 900 31.68 -11.99 1.15
CA ILE A 900 31.76 -10.87 2.12
C ILE A 900 31.78 -11.41 3.57
N GLY A 901 31.63 -12.73 3.76
CA GLY A 901 31.60 -13.41 5.05
C GLY A 901 30.21 -13.45 5.68
N LEU A 902 29.16 -13.55 4.86
CA LEU A 902 27.77 -13.81 5.26
C LEU A 902 27.29 -15.15 4.65
N LEU A 903 28.09 -16.21 4.84
CA LEU A 903 27.84 -17.52 4.23
C LEU A 903 26.53 -18.17 4.70
N GLU A 904 26.25 -18.13 6.00
CA GLU A 904 25.01 -18.70 6.56
C GLU A 904 23.76 -17.98 6.06
N ASP A 905 23.82 -16.65 5.88
CA ASP A 905 22.72 -15.88 5.29
C ASP A 905 22.53 -16.24 3.82
N ALA A 906 23.63 -16.41 3.07
CA ALA A 906 23.57 -16.86 1.67
C ALA A 906 22.95 -18.26 1.55
N ILE A 907 23.28 -19.19 2.45
CA ILE A 907 22.68 -20.53 2.51
C ILE A 907 21.19 -20.42 2.81
N THR A 908 20.81 -19.63 3.83
CA THR A 908 19.40 -19.45 4.22
C THR A 908 18.58 -18.83 3.08
N LEU A 909 19.15 -17.87 2.35
CA LEU A 909 18.54 -17.29 1.16
C LEU A 909 18.41 -18.34 0.05
N ALA A 910 19.47 -19.09 -0.27
CA ALA A 910 19.44 -20.14 -1.27
C ALA A 910 18.37 -21.21 -0.96
N GLU A 911 18.22 -21.59 0.31
CA GLU A 911 17.14 -22.49 0.77
C GLU A 911 15.75 -21.90 0.54
N SER A 912 15.55 -20.62 0.89
CA SER A 912 14.27 -19.93 0.72
C SER A 912 13.86 -19.84 -0.76
N PHE A 913 14.85 -19.65 -1.62
CA PHE A 913 14.69 -19.54 -3.07
C PHE A 913 14.65 -20.89 -3.80
N ARG A 914 14.95 -22.00 -3.12
CA ARG A 914 15.11 -23.34 -3.69
C ARG A 914 16.12 -23.38 -4.85
N ASP A 915 17.21 -22.64 -4.73
CA ASP A 915 18.30 -22.61 -5.72
C ASP A 915 19.34 -23.69 -5.41
N MET A 916 19.13 -24.91 -5.94
CA MET A 916 19.97 -26.06 -5.59
C MET A 916 21.41 -25.91 -6.11
N ASP A 917 21.60 -25.35 -7.30
CA ASP A 917 22.93 -25.14 -7.87
C ASP A 917 23.76 -24.13 -7.06
N ALA A 918 23.14 -23.05 -6.57
CA ALA A 918 23.81 -22.12 -5.67
C ALA A 918 24.05 -22.77 -4.29
N LEU A 919 23.05 -23.48 -3.75
CA LEU A 919 23.12 -24.11 -2.43
C LEU A 919 24.24 -25.16 -2.36
N VAL A 920 24.43 -25.97 -3.40
CA VAL A 920 25.51 -26.97 -3.46
C VAL A 920 26.88 -26.31 -3.35
N GLU A 921 27.15 -25.25 -4.10
CA GLU A 921 28.44 -24.54 -4.02
C GLU A 921 28.63 -23.87 -2.66
N LEU A 922 27.59 -23.23 -2.11
CA LEU A 922 27.66 -22.63 -0.77
C LEU A 922 27.91 -23.68 0.32
N MET A 923 27.35 -24.88 0.17
CA MET A 923 27.57 -25.99 1.10
C MET A 923 29.00 -26.57 1.01
N VAL A 924 29.66 -26.42 -0.14
CA VAL A 924 31.09 -26.73 -0.30
C VAL A 924 31.92 -25.68 0.41
N ASP A 925 31.64 -24.39 0.19
CA ASP A 925 32.33 -23.29 0.88
C ASP A 925 32.21 -23.44 2.40
N LEU A 926 31.03 -23.84 2.89
CA LEU A 926 30.82 -24.11 4.32
C LEU A 926 31.67 -25.30 4.80
N HIS A 927 31.77 -26.35 3.99
CA HIS A 927 32.61 -27.50 4.32
C HIS A 927 34.10 -27.13 4.38
N GLU A 928 34.56 -26.27 3.47
CA GLU A 928 35.93 -25.76 3.45
C GLU A 928 36.20 -24.86 4.67
N GLN A 929 35.28 -23.95 5.01
CA GLN A 929 35.38 -23.12 6.20
C GLN A 929 35.43 -23.96 7.50
N ILE A 930 34.63 -25.03 7.60
CA ILE A 930 34.68 -25.97 8.73
C ILE A 930 36.04 -26.69 8.78
N LYS A 931 36.62 -27.05 7.64
CA LYS A 931 37.95 -27.69 7.59
C LYS A 931 39.06 -26.75 8.02
N GLU A 932 39.03 -25.48 7.61
CA GLU A 932 40.04 -24.47 7.98
C GLU A 932 40.02 -24.15 9.48
N GLN A 933 38.86 -24.19 10.12
CA GLN A 933 38.72 -23.96 11.56
C GLN A 933 39.20 -25.13 12.43
N ARG A 934 39.59 -26.27 11.83
CA ARG A 934 40.07 -27.42 12.60
C ARG A 934 41.39 -27.10 13.30
N PRO A 935 41.49 -27.27 14.63
CA PRO A 935 42.77 -27.13 15.32
C PRO A 935 43.76 -28.20 14.82
N PRO A 936 45.07 -27.88 14.72
CA PRO A 936 46.08 -28.83 14.30
C PRO A 936 46.08 -30.03 15.27
N ARG A 937 45.76 -31.21 14.75
CA ARG A 937 45.71 -32.45 15.54
C ARG A 937 47.10 -32.75 16.11
N ARG A 938 47.19 -33.05 17.40
CA ARG A 938 48.35 -33.74 17.97
C ARG A 938 48.31 -35.19 17.50
N SER A 939 49.45 -35.69 17.06
CA SER A 939 49.64 -36.95 16.32
C SER A 939 49.28 -38.25 17.06
N GLU A 940 48.63 -38.21 18.22
CA GLU A 940 48.40 -39.40 19.06
C GLU A 940 46.92 -39.73 19.34
N ASP A 941 45.95 -38.96 18.82
CA ASP A 941 44.51 -39.30 18.96
C ASP A 941 43.87 -39.60 17.58
N ASP A 942 44.05 -40.84 17.11
CA ASP A 942 43.44 -41.38 15.88
C ASP A 942 41.99 -41.88 16.09
N SER A 943 41.27 -41.35 17.09
CA SER A 943 39.83 -41.64 17.18
C SER A 943 39.05 -40.80 16.15
N PRO A 944 38.20 -41.40 15.30
CA PRO A 944 37.44 -40.68 14.29
C PRO A 944 36.22 -40.01 14.93
N VAL A 945 36.43 -39.19 15.96
CA VAL A 945 35.38 -38.31 16.45
C VAL A 945 35.22 -37.23 15.38
N LEU A 946 34.21 -37.41 14.53
CA LEU A 946 33.76 -36.38 13.60
C LEU A 946 33.60 -35.07 14.39
N ASP A 947 34.28 -34.03 13.92
CA ASP A 947 34.16 -32.70 14.49
C ASP A 947 32.68 -32.27 14.48
N GLU A 948 32.23 -31.57 15.51
CA GLU A 948 30.81 -31.24 15.70
C GLU A 948 30.30 -30.40 14.51
N GLY A 949 31.14 -29.52 13.95
CA GLY A 949 30.85 -28.78 12.73
C GLY A 949 30.62 -29.70 11.52
N THR A 950 31.43 -30.76 11.36
CA THR A 950 31.25 -31.73 10.26
C THR A 950 29.96 -32.55 10.44
N LYS A 951 29.55 -32.84 11.69
CA LYS A 951 28.26 -33.50 11.97
C LYS A 951 27.08 -32.60 11.65
N VAL A 952 27.14 -31.31 11.99
CA VAL A 952 26.10 -30.33 11.66
C VAL A 952 25.96 -30.20 10.13
N TRP A 953 27.08 -30.09 9.43
CA TRP A 953 27.13 -30.06 7.97
C TRP A 953 26.49 -31.31 7.34
N LYS A 954 26.86 -32.52 7.81
CA LYS A 954 26.29 -33.77 7.31
C LYS A 954 24.77 -33.83 7.54
N ARG A 955 24.31 -33.44 8.73
CA ARG A 955 22.87 -33.35 9.05
C ARG A 955 22.10 -32.40 8.13
N ARG A 956 22.71 -31.29 7.69
CA ARG A 956 22.08 -30.40 6.70
C ARG A 956 21.92 -31.07 5.35
N ILE A 957 22.95 -31.78 4.88
CA ILE A 957 22.88 -32.55 3.62
C ILE A 957 21.78 -33.60 3.69
N ASP A 958 21.71 -34.37 4.78
CA ASP A 958 20.66 -35.38 4.99
C ASP A 958 19.26 -34.75 4.92
N ASN A 959 19.06 -33.61 5.59
CA ASN A 959 17.81 -32.86 5.54
C ASN A 959 17.49 -32.36 4.12
N TYR A 960 18.47 -31.92 3.33
CA TYR A 960 18.22 -31.48 1.96
C TYR A 960 17.79 -32.62 1.03
N PHE A 961 18.35 -33.84 1.20
CA PHE A 961 17.85 -35.01 0.49
C PHE A 961 16.39 -35.32 0.87
N GLU A 962 15.99 -35.15 2.13
CA GLU A 962 14.60 -35.35 2.58
C GLU A 962 13.65 -34.23 2.12
N ARG A 963 14.07 -32.96 2.23
CA ARG A 963 13.25 -31.76 2.00
C ARG A 963 13.11 -31.41 0.52
N PHE A 964 14.17 -31.57 -0.26
CA PHE A 964 14.23 -31.15 -1.67
C PHE A 964 14.32 -32.31 -2.67
N GLY A 965 14.71 -33.51 -2.22
CA GLY A 965 14.67 -34.73 -3.04
C GLY A 965 15.52 -34.65 -4.30
N ASP A 966 14.91 -34.96 -5.45
CA ASP A 966 15.59 -35.09 -6.74
C ASP A 966 16.31 -33.81 -7.18
N ALA A 967 15.72 -32.63 -6.94
CA ALA A 967 16.32 -31.37 -7.36
C ALA A 967 17.66 -31.09 -6.66
N TRP A 968 17.76 -31.48 -5.38
CA TRP A 968 19.02 -31.41 -4.64
C TRP A 968 20.01 -32.46 -5.13
N ALA A 969 19.57 -33.70 -5.31
CA ALA A 969 20.40 -34.80 -5.79
C ALA A 969 21.03 -34.49 -7.16
N ASP A 970 20.24 -33.97 -8.10
CA ASP A 970 20.69 -33.64 -9.45
C ASP A 970 21.80 -32.59 -9.44
N ALA A 971 21.61 -31.49 -8.71
CA ALA A 971 22.62 -30.43 -8.57
C ALA A 971 23.88 -30.96 -7.84
N PHE A 972 23.68 -31.70 -6.74
CA PHE A 972 24.77 -32.20 -5.91
C PHE A 972 25.67 -33.18 -6.67
N PHE A 973 25.09 -34.17 -7.35
CA PHE A 973 25.86 -35.15 -8.13
C PHE A 973 26.46 -34.55 -9.41
N THR A 974 25.74 -33.65 -10.09
CA THR A 974 26.30 -32.93 -11.25
C THR A 974 27.54 -32.14 -10.87
N ARG A 975 27.55 -31.48 -9.72
CA ARG A 975 28.72 -30.77 -9.20
C ARG A 975 29.90 -31.71 -8.95
N HIS A 976 29.69 -32.89 -8.37
CA HIS A 976 30.78 -33.86 -8.17
C HIS A 976 31.38 -34.39 -9.49
N ILE A 977 30.54 -34.60 -10.51
CA ILE A 977 31.01 -35.02 -11.85
C ILE A 977 31.80 -33.89 -12.52
N THR A 978 31.29 -32.66 -12.51
CA THR A 978 31.94 -31.51 -13.17
C THR A 978 33.27 -31.11 -12.53
N VAL A 979 33.43 -31.31 -11.23
CA VAL A 979 34.71 -31.11 -10.51
C VAL A 979 35.73 -32.23 -10.79
N GLY A 980 35.33 -33.31 -11.47
CA GLY A 980 36.20 -34.44 -11.79
C GLY A 980 36.32 -35.47 -10.66
N GLN A 981 35.33 -35.55 -9.77
CA GLN A 981 35.27 -36.52 -8.67
C GLN A 981 34.06 -37.48 -8.77
N PRO A 982 33.81 -38.12 -9.93
CA PRO A 982 32.67 -39.03 -10.09
C PRO A 982 32.78 -40.27 -9.19
N GLU A 983 33.98 -40.65 -8.76
CA GLU A 983 34.22 -41.77 -7.84
C GLU A 983 33.46 -41.63 -6.52
N THR A 984 33.23 -40.39 -6.09
CA THR A 984 32.52 -40.08 -4.84
C THR A 984 31.09 -40.62 -4.84
N LEU A 985 30.44 -40.67 -6.01
CA LEU A 985 29.07 -41.17 -6.15
C LEU A 985 28.96 -42.65 -5.73
N PHE A 986 29.98 -43.47 -6.01
CA PHE A 986 29.99 -44.89 -5.65
C PHE A 986 30.36 -45.13 -4.18
N ILE A 987 31.01 -44.17 -3.53
CA ILE A 987 31.40 -44.23 -2.11
C ILE A 987 30.20 -43.88 -1.21
N MET A 988 29.30 -43.01 -1.70
CA MET A 988 28.13 -42.50 -0.97
C MET A 988 26.97 -43.50 -0.87
N GLN A 989 27.20 -44.67 -0.27
CA GLN A 989 26.19 -45.73 -0.12
C GLN A 989 24.92 -45.30 0.63
N GLU A 990 25.02 -44.30 1.51
CA GLU A 990 23.89 -43.71 2.25
C GLU A 990 22.84 -43.10 1.31
N TYR A 991 23.26 -42.64 0.12
CA TYR A 991 22.40 -42.02 -0.89
C TYR A 991 22.26 -42.88 -2.15
N GLN A 992 22.51 -44.19 -2.06
CA GLN A 992 22.54 -45.12 -3.20
C GLN A 992 21.30 -45.01 -4.10
N GLY A 993 20.10 -44.95 -3.51
CA GLY A 993 18.86 -44.82 -4.28
C GLY A 993 18.77 -43.52 -5.08
N ALA A 994 19.29 -42.41 -4.55
CA ALA A 994 19.34 -41.13 -5.25
C ALA A 994 20.40 -41.14 -6.37
N VAL A 995 21.57 -41.72 -6.13
CA VAL A 995 22.63 -41.90 -7.14
C VAL A 995 22.11 -42.70 -8.34
N THR A 996 21.44 -43.82 -8.06
CA THR A 996 20.85 -44.67 -9.12
C THR A 996 19.82 -43.93 -9.95
N LYS A 997 18.92 -43.17 -9.29
CA LYS A 997 17.90 -42.41 -9.99
C LYS A 997 18.50 -41.30 -10.86
N PHE A 998 19.49 -40.58 -10.33
CA PHE A 998 20.21 -39.52 -11.05
C PHE A 998 20.97 -40.04 -12.28
N LEU A 999 21.74 -41.11 -12.14
CA LEU A 999 22.53 -41.65 -13.26
C LEU A 999 21.63 -42.23 -14.35
N ARG A 1000 20.49 -42.82 -13.99
CA ARG A 1000 19.51 -43.35 -14.95
C ARG A 1000 18.69 -42.25 -15.64
N SER A 1001 18.43 -41.12 -14.98
CA SER A 1001 17.70 -40.00 -15.57
C SER A 1001 18.52 -39.16 -16.55
N HIS A 1002 19.86 -39.26 -16.50
CA HIS A 1002 20.77 -38.49 -17.34
C HIS A 1002 21.55 -39.39 -18.31
N PRO A 1003 21.08 -39.57 -19.57
CA PRO A 1003 21.75 -40.43 -20.57
C PRO A 1003 23.20 -40.04 -20.90
N ALA A 1004 23.60 -38.79 -20.63
CA ALA A 1004 24.97 -38.32 -20.79
C ALA A 1004 25.95 -38.98 -19.80
N TYR A 1005 25.45 -39.47 -18.65
CA TYR A 1005 26.24 -40.16 -17.62
C TYR A 1005 26.10 -41.69 -17.73
N SER A 1006 25.69 -42.20 -18.89
CA SER A 1006 25.55 -43.64 -19.19
C SER A 1006 26.81 -44.45 -18.82
N LYS A 1007 28.02 -43.90 -19.06
CA LYS A 1007 29.33 -44.50 -18.71
C LYS A 1007 29.51 -44.73 -17.22
N LEU A 1008 28.84 -43.95 -16.37
CA LEU A 1008 28.81 -44.12 -14.92
C LEU A 1008 27.60 -44.95 -14.49
N SER A 1009 26.47 -44.81 -15.18
CA SER A 1009 25.22 -45.51 -14.86
C SER A 1009 25.38 -47.03 -14.88
N TRP A 1010 25.98 -47.61 -15.93
CA TRP A 1010 26.12 -49.07 -16.00
C TRP A 1010 27.02 -49.62 -14.88
N ILE A 1011 28.02 -48.86 -14.45
CA ILE A 1011 28.90 -49.24 -13.33
C ILE A 1011 28.07 -49.27 -12.03
N ASN A 1012 27.25 -48.24 -11.80
CA ASN A 1012 26.36 -48.19 -10.64
C ASN A 1012 25.33 -49.32 -10.66
N ASP A 1013 24.75 -49.60 -11.84
CA ASP A 1013 23.78 -50.68 -12.01
C ASP A 1013 24.38 -52.04 -11.62
N ILE A 1014 25.66 -52.28 -11.89
CA ILE A 1014 26.35 -53.52 -11.51
C ILE A 1014 26.79 -53.50 -10.05
N VAL A 1015 27.57 -52.50 -9.64
CA VAL A 1015 28.25 -52.47 -8.33
C VAL A 1015 27.26 -52.16 -7.20
N GLY A 1016 26.40 -51.16 -7.41
CA GLY A 1016 25.45 -50.66 -6.42
C GLY A 1016 24.16 -51.46 -6.38
N GLU A 1017 23.49 -51.61 -7.53
CA GLU A 1017 22.14 -52.22 -7.60
C GLU A 1017 22.14 -53.72 -7.90
N ARG A 1018 23.27 -54.26 -8.40
CA ARG A 1018 23.36 -55.63 -8.94
C ARG A 1018 22.30 -55.93 -10.00
N ASP A 1019 21.90 -54.91 -10.77
CA ASP A 1019 20.89 -54.96 -11.82
C ASP A 1019 21.56 -55.13 -13.19
N TYR A 1020 21.96 -56.36 -13.48
CA TYR A 1020 22.66 -56.72 -14.72
C TYR A 1020 21.84 -56.48 -15.98
N LYS A 1021 20.50 -56.52 -15.87
CA LYS A 1021 19.59 -56.28 -17.00
C LYS A 1021 19.69 -54.83 -17.46
N THR A 1022 19.57 -53.90 -16.53
CA THR A 1022 19.66 -52.46 -16.83
C THR A 1022 21.07 -52.08 -17.28
N ALA A 1023 22.11 -52.66 -16.67
CA ALA A 1023 23.49 -52.49 -17.11
C ALA A 1023 23.70 -52.96 -18.56
N CYS A 1024 23.17 -54.15 -18.92
CA CYS A 1024 23.21 -54.67 -20.28
C CYS A 1024 22.55 -53.72 -21.28
N THR A 1025 21.34 -53.22 -20.98
CA THR A 1025 20.65 -52.29 -21.88
C THR A 1025 21.37 -50.96 -22.02
N THR A 1026 21.96 -50.47 -20.93
CA THR A 1026 22.72 -49.21 -20.93
C THR A 1026 23.98 -49.33 -21.78
N LEU A 1027 24.76 -50.41 -21.60
CA LEU A 1027 25.97 -50.68 -22.37
C LEU A 1027 25.66 -50.90 -23.86
N GLN A 1028 24.60 -51.62 -24.18
CA GLN A 1028 24.19 -51.83 -25.57
C GLN A 1028 23.85 -50.49 -26.24
N ARG A 1029 23.10 -49.62 -25.56
CA ARG A 1029 22.80 -48.28 -26.06
C ARG A 1029 24.07 -47.44 -26.22
N LEU A 1030 24.98 -47.50 -25.25
CA LEU A 1030 26.25 -46.78 -25.26
C LEU A 1030 27.08 -47.13 -26.50
N ALA A 1031 27.25 -48.43 -26.75
CA ALA A 1031 28.00 -48.96 -27.87
C ALA A 1031 27.38 -48.61 -29.24
N ILE A 1032 26.05 -48.50 -29.34
CA ILE A 1032 25.37 -48.22 -30.61
C ILE A 1032 25.28 -46.71 -30.87
N GLU A 1033 24.93 -45.91 -29.87
CA GLU A 1033 24.53 -44.50 -30.08
C GLU A 1033 25.62 -43.49 -29.72
N GLN A 1034 26.49 -43.78 -28.75
CA GLN A 1034 27.37 -42.77 -28.13
C GLN A 1034 28.86 -42.99 -28.39
N GLU A 1035 29.30 -44.23 -28.59
CA GLU A 1035 30.73 -44.50 -28.74
C GLU A 1035 31.31 -43.97 -30.05
N THR A 1036 32.49 -43.38 -29.93
CA THR A 1036 33.25 -42.77 -31.04
C THR A 1036 34.53 -43.54 -31.36
N ASP A 1037 34.92 -44.48 -30.51
CA ASP A 1037 36.09 -45.33 -30.70
C ASP A 1037 35.65 -46.80 -30.81
N ILE A 1038 36.14 -47.47 -31.85
CA ILE A 1038 35.80 -48.88 -32.11
C ILE A 1038 36.27 -49.82 -31.00
N TRP A 1039 37.42 -49.55 -30.37
CA TRP A 1039 37.91 -50.41 -29.30
C TRP A 1039 36.98 -50.33 -28.08
N SER A 1040 36.60 -49.12 -27.70
CA SER A 1040 35.64 -48.86 -26.63
C SER A 1040 34.28 -49.50 -26.91
N LYS A 1041 33.76 -49.35 -28.15
CA LYS A 1041 32.54 -50.03 -28.60
C LYS A 1041 32.61 -51.55 -28.44
N ARG A 1042 33.73 -52.19 -28.82
CA ARG A 1042 33.93 -53.64 -28.64
C ARG A 1042 33.92 -54.03 -27.17
N VAL A 1043 34.65 -53.31 -26.32
CA VAL A 1043 34.69 -53.57 -24.88
C VAL A 1043 33.29 -53.48 -24.28
N GLU A 1044 32.52 -52.47 -24.66
CA GLU A 1044 31.15 -52.28 -24.17
C GLU A 1044 30.18 -53.36 -24.65
N ILE A 1045 30.29 -53.81 -25.91
CA ILE A 1045 29.50 -54.95 -26.42
C ILE A 1045 29.86 -56.23 -25.65
N SER A 1046 31.15 -56.48 -25.42
CA SER A 1046 31.61 -57.62 -24.61
C SER A 1046 31.07 -57.55 -23.18
N LEU A 1047 31.10 -56.38 -22.55
CA LEU A 1047 30.55 -56.17 -21.21
C LEU A 1047 29.03 -56.30 -21.20
N ALA A 1048 28.32 -55.83 -22.23
CA ALA A 1048 26.87 -55.99 -22.36
C ALA A 1048 26.50 -57.48 -22.46
N LYS A 1049 27.24 -58.25 -23.28
CA LYS A 1049 27.09 -59.70 -23.39
C LYS A 1049 27.33 -60.39 -22.04
N LEU A 1050 28.39 -60.02 -21.31
CA LEU A 1050 28.68 -60.56 -19.98
C LEU A 1050 27.59 -60.19 -18.97
N ALA A 1051 27.09 -58.95 -18.99
CA ALA A 1051 25.99 -58.51 -18.14
C ALA A 1051 24.70 -59.29 -18.46
N LYS A 1052 24.43 -59.58 -19.74
CA LYS A 1052 23.30 -60.43 -20.13
C LYS A 1052 23.42 -61.86 -19.60
N LEU A 1053 24.61 -62.45 -19.67
CA LEU A 1053 24.86 -63.78 -19.11
C LEU A 1053 24.73 -63.78 -17.58
N ALA A 1054 25.23 -62.74 -16.91
CA ALA A 1054 25.08 -62.55 -15.46
C ALA A 1054 23.61 -62.35 -15.04
N GLU A 1055 22.78 -61.72 -15.87
CA GLU A 1055 21.32 -61.65 -15.66
C GLU A 1055 20.72 -63.06 -15.62
N PHE A 1056 21.06 -63.92 -16.59
CA PHE A 1056 20.57 -65.29 -16.64
C PHE A 1056 21.06 -66.14 -15.47
N GLU A 1057 22.32 -65.99 -15.08
CA GLU A 1057 22.89 -66.66 -13.91
C GLU A 1057 22.16 -66.24 -12.63
N LYS A 1058 21.93 -64.93 -12.43
CA LYS A 1058 21.20 -64.39 -11.27
C LYS A 1058 19.74 -64.88 -11.25
N ALA A 1059 19.10 -65.01 -12.41
CA ALA A 1059 17.73 -65.52 -12.52
C ALA A 1059 17.62 -67.04 -12.33
N GLY A 1060 18.75 -67.78 -12.39
CA GLY A 1060 18.78 -69.24 -12.28
C GLY A 1060 18.10 -69.98 -13.43
N SER A 1061 17.76 -69.29 -14.52
CA SER A 1061 17.03 -69.84 -15.68
C SER A 1061 17.63 -69.28 -16.96
N ALA A 1062 18.39 -70.11 -17.67
CA ALA A 1062 18.83 -69.78 -19.01
C ALA A 1062 17.66 -69.90 -19.99
N PRO A 1063 17.51 -68.98 -20.96
CA PRO A 1063 16.50 -69.12 -22.00
C PRO A 1063 16.75 -70.41 -22.79
N ALA A 1064 15.67 -71.01 -23.31
CA ALA A 1064 15.72 -72.27 -24.08
C ALA A 1064 16.74 -72.22 -25.24
N SER A 1065 16.94 -71.03 -25.82
CA SER A 1065 18.00 -70.75 -26.78
C SER A 1065 18.90 -69.62 -26.28
N LEU A 1066 19.88 -69.96 -25.44
CA LEU A 1066 20.95 -69.04 -25.03
C LEU A 1066 21.68 -68.43 -26.23
N HIS A 1067 21.83 -69.19 -27.30
CA HIS A 1067 22.40 -68.71 -28.56
C HIS A 1067 21.60 -67.53 -29.14
N ASP A 1068 20.27 -67.60 -29.18
CA ASP A 1068 19.44 -66.53 -29.74
C ASP A 1068 19.48 -65.26 -28.89
N ALA A 1069 19.59 -65.42 -27.57
CA ALA A 1069 19.70 -64.29 -26.64
C ALA A 1069 21.03 -63.53 -26.74
N VAL A 1070 22.11 -64.21 -27.15
CA VAL A 1070 23.45 -63.64 -27.24
C VAL A 1070 23.80 -63.20 -28.67
N ARG A 1071 23.17 -63.80 -29.67
CA ARG A 1071 23.37 -63.54 -31.10
C ARG A 1071 23.45 -62.05 -31.49
N PRO A 1072 22.61 -61.14 -30.98
CA PRO A 1072 22.74 -59.72 -31.32
C PRO A 1072 24.09 -59.10 -30.95
N PHE A 1073 24.67 -59.52 -29.81
CA PHE A 1073 26.00 -59.04 -29.40
C PHE A 1073 27.10 -59.63 -30.27
N ASP A 1074 26.98 -60.90 -30.64
CA ASP A 1074 27.94 -61.56 -31.53
C ASP A 1074 27.95 -60.91 -32.92
N GLN A 1075 26.78 -60.56 -33.45
CA GLN A 1075 26.64 -59.83 -34.72
C GLN A 1075 27.28 -58.44 -34.70
N LEU A 1076 27.09 -57.68 -33.61
CA LEU A 1076 27.72 -56.38 -33.43
C LEU A 1076 29.25 -56.51 -33.30
N MET A 1077 29.72 -57.52 -32.56
CA MET A 1077 31.14 -57.80 -32.39
C MET A 1077 31.79 -58.20 -33.72
N GLU A 1078 31.14 -59.05 -34.50
CA GLU A 1078 31.62 -59.50 -35.82
C GLU A 1078 31.69 -58.34 -36.81
N THR A 1079 30.71 -57.43 -36.79
CA THR A 1079 30.75 -56.18 -37.59
C THR A 1079 31.95 -55.32 -37.22
N CYS A 1080 32.26 -55.18 -35.92
CA CYS A 1080 33.45 -54.46 -35.46
C CYS A 1080 34.75 -55.16 -35.89
N ASN A 1081 34.79 -56.50 -35.82
CA ASN A 1081 35.95 -57.28 -36.26
C ASN A 1081 36.20 -57.14 -37.77
N ILE A 1082 35.15 -57.10 -38.59
CA ILE A 1082 35.28 -56.82 -40.03
C ILE A 1082 35.86 -55.42 -40.26
N GLN A 1083 35.40 -54.41 -39.50
CA GLN A 1083 35.97 -53.07 -39.61
C GLN A 1083 37.47 -53.04 -39.25
N GLU A 1084 37.87 -53.73 -38.18
CA GLU A 1084 39.29 -53.87 -37.80
C GLU A 1084 40.10 -54.60 -38.87
N LEU A 1085 39.57 -55.67 -39.45
CA LEU A 1085 40.18 -56.38 -40.57
C LEU A 1085 40.42 -55.42 -41.76
N ILE A 1086 39.44 -54.55 -42.06
CA ILE A 1086 39.57 -53.53 -43.13
C ILE A 1086 40.65 -52.51 -42.77
N TYR A 1087 40.70 -52.08 -41.51
CA TYR A 1087 41.75 -51.18 -41.05
C TYR A 1087 43.14 -51.83 -41.19
N GLU A 1088 43.30 -53.09 -40.79
CA GLU A 1088 44.55 -53.85 -40.95
C GLU A 1088 44.96 -54.00 -42.42
N HIS A 1089 43.99 -54.20 -43.32
CA HIS A 1089 44.26 -54.25 -44.76
C HIS A 1089 44.72 -52.89 -45.33
N VAL A 1090 44.20 -51.78 -44.83
CA VAL A 1090 44.57 -50.43 -45.26
C VAL A 1090 45.89 -49.97 -44.59
N LEU A 1091 46.20 -50.47 -43.40
CA LEU A 1091 47.32 -50.03 -42.56
C LEU A 1091 48.69 -49.97 -43.28
N PRO A 1092 49.09 -50.93 -44.14
CA PRO A 1092 50.33 -50.83 -44.91
C PRO A 1092 50.44 -49.55 -45.76
N THR A 1093 49.32 -49.04 -46.28
CA THR A 1093 49.29 -47.80 -47.09
C THR A 1093 49.44 -46.53 -46.28
N LEU A 1094 49.12 -46.60 -44.98
CA LEU A 1094 49.20 -45.47 -44.07
C LEU A 1094 50.61 -45.26 -43.53
N HIS A 1095 51.54 -46.18 -43.81
CA HIS A 1095 52.94 -46.06 -43.42
C HIS A 1095 53.59 -44.84 -44.11
N GLY A 1096 53.81 -43.78 -43.34
CA GLY A 1096 54.36 -42.51 -43.82
C GLY A 1096 53.41 -41.31 -43.66
N ALA A 1097 52.16 -41.53 -43.27
CA ALA A 1097 51.25 -40.45 -42.89
C ALA A 1097 51.74 -39.75 -41.61
N ILE A 1098 51.85 -38.43 -41.65
CA ILE A 1098 52.22 -37.60 -40.50
C ILE A 1098 51.02 -37.23 -39.61
N ASP A 1099 49.82 -37.25 -40.19
CA ASP A 1099 48.54 -36.96 -39.55
C ASP A 1099 47.39 -37.71 -40.24
N ASP A 1100 46.20 -37.67 -39.66
CA ASP A 1100 44.99 -38.34 -40.18
C ASP A 1100 44.59 -37.82 -41.58
N GLY A 1101 44.90 -36.55 -41.88
CA GLY A 1101 44.64 -35.94 -43.17
C GLY A 1101 45.51 -36.54 -44.28
N ALA A 1102 46.81 -36.69 -44.02
CA ALA A 1102 47.74 -37.36 -44.92
C ALA A 1102 47.40 -38.86 -45.06
N ALA A 1103 47.02 -39.52 -43.96
CA ALA A 1103 46.57 -40.91 -43.98
C ALA A 1103 45.35 -41.10 -44.88
N LEU A 1104 44.35 -40.22 -44.77
CA LEU A 1104 43.19 -40.22 -45.66
C LEU A 1104 43.57 -40.00 -47.13
N GLN A 1105 44.49 -39.08 -47.40
CA GLN A 1105 44.96 -38.82 -48.76
C GLN A 1105 45.63 -40.06 -49.37
N LEU A 1106 46.56 -40.68 -48.64
CA LEU A 1106 47.26 -41.91 -49.07
C LEU A 1106 46.28 -43.07 -49.29
N ALA A 1107 45.34 -43.27 -48.35
CA ALA A 1107 44.31 -44.28 -48.49
C ALA A 1107 43.45 -44.04 -49.74
N THR A 1108 43.02 -42.79 -49.98
CA THR A 1108 42.21 -42.46 -51.16
C THR A 1108 42.99 -42.65 -52.46
N GLU A 1109 44.26 -42.28 -52.49
CA GLU A 1109 45.14 -42.45 -53.64
C GLU A 1109 45.36 -43.92 -53.97
N GLN A 1110 45.43 -44.81 -52.97
CA GLN A 1110 45.64 -46.24 -53.23
C GLN A 1110 44.33 -46.99 -53.54
N PHE A 1111 43.24 -46.66 -52.84
CA PHE A 1111 42.00 -47.43 -52.84
C PHE A 1111 40.86 -46.81 -53.68
N GLY A 1112 41.05 -45.60 -54.22
CA GLY A 1112 40.00 -44.84 -54.91
C GLY A 1112 40.31 -44.48 -56.36
N ASN A 1113 41.21 -45.17 -57.06
CA ASN A 1113 41.67 -44.77 -58.40
C ASN A 1113 40.91 -45.42 -59.56
N ASN A 1114 40.39 -46.64 -59.40
CA ASN A 1114 39.81 -47.40 -60.50
C ASN A 1114 38.28 -47.42 -60.45
N VAL A 1115 37.68 -47.88 -59.35
CA VAL A 1115 36.23 -48.14 -59.22
C VAL A 1115 35.42 -46.83 -59.25
N VAL A 1116 35.90 -45.81 -58.56
CA VAL A 1116 35.23 -44.49 -58.44
C VAL A 1116 35.74 -43.46 -59.45
N ARG A 1117 36.49 -43.91 -60.47
CA ARG A 1117 37.05 -43.01 -61.49
C ARG A 1117 35.95 -42.36 -62.32
N GLY A 1118 35.94 -41.03 -62.37
CA GLY A 1118 34.92 -40.25 -63.08
C GLY A 1118 33.55 -40.19 -62.38
N LYS A 1119 33.48 -40.66 -61.13
CA LYS A 1119 32.26 -40.70 -60.29
C LYS A 1119 32.49 -39.87 -59.01
N PRO A 1120 32.38 -38.52 -59.07
CA PRO A 1120 32.75 -37.65 -57.96
C PRO A 1120 31.93 -37.89 -56.68
N ALA A 1121 30.64 -38.21 -56.77
CA ALA A 1121 29.80 -38.43 -55.59
C ALA A 1121 30.16 -39.75 -54.88
N LEU A 1122 30.38 -40.84 -55.62
CA LEU A 1122 30.86 -42.10 -55.05
C LEU A 1122 32.29 -41.98 -54.50
N ARG A 1123 33.16 -41.20 -55.16
CA ARG A 1123 34.50 -40.91 -54.63
C ARG A 1123 34.41 -40.17 -53.29
N ALA A 1124 33.54 -39.17 -53.17
CA ALA A 1124 33.32 -38.46 -51.91
C ALA A 1124 32.76 -39.39 -50.82
N LEU A 1125 31.84 -40.30 -51.17
CA LEU A 1125 31.32 -41.30 -50.24
C LEU A 1125 32.43 -42.25 -49.74
N LEU A 1126 33.27 -42.76 -50.64
CA LEU A 1126 34.43 -43.60 -50.29
C LEU A 1126 35.40 -42.84 -49.37
N GLN A 1127 35.75 -41.59 -49.71
CA GLN A 1127 36.60 -40.74 -48.87
C GLN A 1127 36.04 -40.56 -47.46
N ARG A 1128 34.72 -40.33 -47.32
CA ARG A 1128 34.07 -40.23 -46.01
C ARG A 1128 34.19 -41.52 -45.21
N CYS A 1129 34.02 -42.67 -45.85
CA CYS A 1129 34.15 -43.98 -45.21
C CYS A 1129 35.61 -44.26 -44.80
N LEU A 1130 36.58 -43.95 -45.66
CA LEU A 1130 38.01 -44.06 -45.35
C LEU A 1130 38.43 -43.13 -44.21
N ALA A 1131 37.87 -41.92 -44.14
CA ALA A 1131 38.16 -40.98 -43.05
C ALA A 1131 37.73 -41.55 -41.69
N LYS A 1132 36.54 -42.16 -41.63
CA LYS A 1132 36.05 -42.86 -40.45
C LYS A 1132 36.92 -44.07 -40.08
N LEU A 1133 37.35 -44.85 -41.07
CA LEU A 1133 38.23 -46.00 -40.88
C LEU A 1133 39.60 -45.58 -40.32
N VAL A 1134 40.23 -44.56 -40.91
CA VAL A 1134 41.56 -44.06 -40.50
C VAL A 1134 41.53 -43.56 -39.06
N THR A 1135 40.49 -42.82 -38.69
CA THR A 1135 40.28 -42.32 -37.32
C THR A 1135 39.79 -43.40 -36.34
N ARG A 1136 39.62 -44.64 -36.81
CA ARG A 1136 39.09 -45.79 -36.04
C ARG A 1136 37.73 -45.51 -35.39
N SER A 1137 36.94 -44.64 -36.00
CA SER A 1137 35.57 -44.36 -35.57
C SER A 1137 34.63 -45.49 -35.99
N PRO A 1138 33.66 -45.89 -35.15
CA PRO A 1138 32.76 -46.98 -35.47
C PRO A 1138 31.91 -46.62 -36.70
N MET A 1139 31.84 -47.57 -37.62
CA MET A 1139 31.11 -47.42 -38.87
C MET A 1139 29.79 -48.19 -38.81
N GLU A 1140 28.74 -47.60 -39.36
CA GLU A 1140 27.46 -48.29 -39.51
C GLU A 1140 27.58 -49.40 -40.58
N PRO A 1141 26.73 -50.45 -40.53
CA PRO A 1141 26.79 -51.56 -41.49
C PRO A 1141 26.76 -51.09 -42.95
N GLU A 1142 25.98 -50.05 -43.24
CA GLU A 1142 25.93 -49.45 -44.57
C GLU A 1142 27.23 -48.76 -44.99
N GLU A 1143 27.89 -48.06 -44.06
CA GLU A 1143 29.16 -47.39 -44.34
C GLU A 1143 30.25 -48.41 -44.64
N LEU A 1144 30.26 -49.54 -43.92
CA LEU A 1144 31.14 -50.67 -44.20
C LEU A 1144 30.83 -51.33 -45.54
N ILE A 1145 29.55 -51.54 -45.87
CA ILE A 1145 29.13 -52.07 -47.19
C ILE A 1145 29.58 -51.13 -48.31
N ASN A 1146 29.40 -49.82 -48.14
CA ASN A 1146 29.83 -48.84 -49.13
C ASN A 1146 31.36 -48.80 -49.26
N LEU A 1147 32.10 -48.84 -48.15
CA LEU A 1147 33.55 -48.92 -48.14
C LEU A 1147 34.04 -50.14 -48.94
N LEU A 1148 33.58 -51.34 -48.57
CA LEU A 1148 33.97 -52.59 -49.20
C LEU A 1148 33.63 -52.63 -50.69
N THR A 1149 32.42 -52.19 -51.07
CA THR A 1149 31.96 -52.28 -52.46
C THR A 1149 32.51 -51.18 -53.39
N LEU A 1150 33.01 -50.07 -52.84
CA LEU A 1150 33.59 -48.96 -53.62
C LEU A 1150 35.12 -48.95 -53.63
N MET A 1151 35.76 -49.64 -52.68
CA MET A 1151 37.21 -49.76 -52.61
C MET A 1151 37.78 -50.57 -53.77
N ASP A 1152 38.92 -50.12 -54.30
CA ASP A 1152 39.71 -50.85 -55.29
C ASP A 1152 40.29 -52.13 -54.67
N PRO A 1153 40.33 -53.26 -55.39
CA PRO A 1153 40.87 -54.50 -54.87
C PRO A 1153 42.40 -54.43 -54.94
N VAL A 1154 43.03 -54.05 -53.84
CA VAL A 1154 44.49 -53.92 -53.73
C VAL A 1154 45.04 -55.16 -53.04
N ARG A 1155 45.98 -55.87 -53.67
CA ARG A 1155 46.70 -56.99 -53.06
C ARG A 1155 48.16 -56.60 -52.85
N PHE A 1156 48.61 -56.62 -51.60
CA PHE A 1156 50.01 -56.35 -51.26
C PHE A 1156 50.84 -57.61 -51.46
N LEU A 1157 51.96 -57.50 -52.18
CA LEU A 1157 52.84 -58.65 -52.49
C LEU A 1157 53.53 -59.24 -51.24
N GLU A 1158 53.63 -58.47 -50.17
CA GLU A 1158 54.37 -58.83 -48.95
C GLU A 1158 53.48 -59.45 -47.85
N GLY A 1159 52.16 -59.49 -48.02
CA GLY A 1159 51.25 -60.23 -47.14
C GLY A 1159 51.12 -61.67 -47.63
N GLY A 1160 51.40 -62.65 -46.78
CA GLY A 1160 51.26 -64.07 -47.12
C GLY A 1160 49.86 -64.42 -47.62
N GLU A 1161 49.72 -65.60 -48.22
CA GLU A 1161 48.44 -66.21 -48.62
C GLU A 1161 47.56 -66.55 -47.41
N GLU A 1162 47.37 -65.62 -46.47
CA GLU A 1162 46.42 -65.76 -45.39
C GLU A 1162 45.02 -65.65 -45.99
N GLU A 1163 44.22 -66.71 -45.77
CA GLU A 1163 42.82 -66.84 -46.22
C GLU A 1163 41.94 -65.67 -45.74
N ASP A 1164 42.39 -64.89 -44.76
CA ASP A 1164 41.68 -63.74 -44.17
C ASP A 1164 41.98 -62.39 -44.85
N SER A 1165 42.74 -62.34 -45.94
CA SER A 1165 43.02 -61.08 -46.65
C SER A 1165 41.79 -60.53 -47.39
N ILE A 1166 41.38 -59.30 -47.05
CA ILE A 1166 40.26 -58.58 -47.68
C ILE A 1166 40.39 -58.44 -49.21
N GLY A 1167 41.61 -58.35 -49.74
CA GLY A 1167 41.84 -58.15 -51.16
C GLY A 1167 41.28 -59.29 -52.03
N GLY A 1168 40.18 -59.02 -52.73
CA GLY A 1168 39.40 -59.99 -53.52
C GLY A 1168 38.24 -60.69 -52.76
N HIS A 1169 38.03 -60.34 -51.49
CA HIS A 1169 36.95 -60.85 -50.63
C HIS A 1169 35.97 -59.73 -50.23
N GLU A 1170 36.05 -58.54 -50.85
CA GLU A 1170 35.35 -57.35 -50.40
C GLU A 1170 33.82 -57.51 -50.44
N PHE A 1171 33.30 -58.13 -51.50
CA PHE A 1171 31.87 -58.38 -51.66
C PHE A 1171 31.35 -59.47 -50.71
N PHE A 1172 32.17 -60.47 -50.39
CA PHE A 1172 31.83 -61.47 -49.38
C PHE A 1172 31.69 -60.81 -48.00
N PHE A 1173 32.68 -60.01 -47.58
CA PHE A 1173 32.58 -59.26 -46.33
C PHE A 1173 31.40 -58.29 -46.33
N ALA A 1174 31.07 -57.66 -47.46
CA ALA A 1174 29.91 -56.77 -47.56
C ALA A 1174 28.59 -57.53 -47.33
N LEU A 1175 28.46 -58.75 -47.88
CA LEU A 1175 27.31 -59.62 -47.65
C LEU A 1175 27.27 -60.13 -46.19
N THR A 1176 28.42 -60.42 -45.59
CA THR A 1176 28.51 -60.80 -44.18
C THR A 1176 28.08 -59.65 -43.27
N VAL A 1177 28.55 -58.41 -43.52
CA VAL A 1177 28.10 -57.21 -42.81
C VAL A 1177 26.60 -57.00 -42.99
N LEU A 1178 26.05 -57.16 -44.21
CA LEU A 1178 24.61 -57.08 -44.44
C LEU A 1178 23.85 -58.14 -43.63
N LYS A 1179 24.39 -59.36 -43.53
CA LYS A 1179 23.77 -60.45 -42.77
C LYS A 1179 23.69 -60.13 -41.29
N MET A 1180 24.76 -59.56 -40.72
CA MET A 1180 24.90 -59.23 -39.30
C MET A 1180 24.32 -57.87 -38.92
N GLY A 1181 24.19 -56.95 -39.88
CA GLY A 1181 23.72 -55.59 -39.64
C GLY A 1181 22.29 -55.53 -39.11
N ASN A 1182 22.13 -54.87 -37.96
CA ASN A 1182 20.83 -54.54 -37.39
C ASN A 1182 20.37 -53.16 -37.89
N PHE A 1183 19.49 -53.15 -38.90
CA PHE A 1183 18.89 -51.94 -39.43
C PHE A 1183 17.69 -51.55 -38.54
N HIS A 1184 17.83 -50.48 -37.75
CA HIS A 1184 16.84 -49.97 -36.79
C HIS A 1184 15.64 -49.30 -37.49
N HIS A 1185 14.92 -50.03 -38.35
CA HIS A 1185 13.75 -49.53 -39.07
C HIS A 1185 12.48 -50.26 -38.64
N GLN A 1186 11.33 -49.61 -38.78
CA GLN A 1186 10.02 -50.26 -38.63
C GLN A 1186 9.98 -51.47 -39.57
N ASP A 1187 9.64 -52.65 -39.05
CA ASP A 1187 9.91 -53.98 -39.65
C ASP A 1187 9.71 -54.06 -41.18
N GLN A 1188 8.67 -53.42 -41.73
CA GLN A 1188 8.40 -53.42 -43.18
C GLN A 1188 9.42 -52.62 -44.00
N GLN A 1189 9.81 -51.43 -43.55
CA GLN A 1189 10.83 -50.63 -44.22
C GLN A 1189 12.22 -51.25 -44.06
N ALA A 1190 12.48 -51.95 -42.95
CA ALA A 1190 13.75 -52.62 -42.71
C ALA A 1190 14.06 -53.70 -43.75
N HIS A 1191 13.06 -54.51 -44.09
CA HIS A 1191 13.21 -55.57 -45.08
C HIS A 1191 13.47 -55.03 -46.49
N GLU A 1192 12.70 -54.03 -46.92
CA GLU A 1192 12.89 -53.37 -48.23
C GLU A 1192 14.26 -52.69 -48.30
N TYR A 1193 14.69 -52.05 -47.21
CA TYR A 1193 15.99 -51.40 -47.11
C TYR A 1193 17.15 -52.39 -47.24
N ARG A 1194 17.09 -53.49 -46.48
CA ARG A 1194 18.10 -54.56 -46.51
C ARG A 1194 18.17 -55.22 -47.88
N ASP A 1195 17.03 -55.50 -48.48
CA ASP A 1195 16.93 -56.06 -49.84
C ASP A 1195 17.49 -55.08 -50.88
N GLY A 1196 17.23 -53.78 -50.72
CA GLY A 1196 17.85 -52.72 -51.54
C GLY A 1196 19.38 -52.67 -51.44
N LEU A 1197 19.93 -52.76 -50.23
CA LEU A 1197 21.38 -52.85 -50.01
C LEU A 1197 21.97 -54.13 -50.60
N GLU A 1198 21.28 -55.27 -50.47
CA GLU A 1198 21.73 -56.53 -51.06
C GLU A 1198 21.82 -56.44 -52.59
N ARG A 1199 20.80 -55.87 -53.23
CA ARG A 1199 20.81 -55.61 -54.67
C ARG A 1199 21.92 -54.65 -55.07
N LEU A 1200 22.21 -53.62 -54.25
CA LEU A 1200 23.33 -52.71 -54.49
C LEU A 1200 24.68 -53.44 -54.46
N ILE A 1201 24.89 -54.31 -53.47
CA ILE A 1201 26.11 -55.14 -53.36
C ILE A 1201 26.25 -56.01 -54.62
N TRP A 1202 25.20 -56.73 -54.99
CA TRP A 1202 25.23 -57.59 -56.17
C TRP A 1202 25.43 -56.82 -57.46
N ARG A 1203 24.79 -55.66 -57.61
CA ARG A 1203 24.99 -54.78 -58.77
C ARG A 1203 26.45 -54.34 -58.87
N ARG A 1204 27.04 -53.85 -57.77
CA ARG A 1204 28.45 -53.42 -57.74
C ARG A 1204 29.42 -54.57 -57.98
N CYS A 1205 29.08 -55.77 -57.52
CA CYS A 1205 29.82 -57.01 -57.80
C CYS A 1205 29.77 -57.36 -59.29
N MET A 1206 28.58 -57.32 -59.87
CA MET A 1206 28.36 -57.65 -61.29
C MET A 1206 28.99 -56.64 -62.25
N ILE A 1207 29.05 -55.35 -61.92
CA ILE A 1207 29.68 -54.35 -62.79
C ILE A 1207 31.19 -54.21 -62.58
N ARG A 1208 31.77 -54.89 -61.57
CA ARG A 1208 33.19 -54.78 -61.23
C ARG A 1208 34.10 -55.21 -62.38
N ASP A 1209 33.70 -56.27 -63.08
CA ASP A 1209 34.41 -56.81 -64.23
C ASP A 1209 33.80 -56.34 -65.56
N ASN A 1210 34.64 -56.23 -66.59
CA ASN A 1210 34.17 -55.86 -67.93
C ASN A 1210 33.68 -57.10 -68.70
N TRP A 1211 32.38 -57.38 -68.58
CA TRP A 1211 31.75 -58.53 -69.23
C TRP A 1211 31.76 -58.47 -70.76
N GLU A 1212 31.79 -57.29 -71.37
CA GLU A 1212 32.00 -57.21 -72.83
C GLU A 1212 33.38 -57.74 -73.22
N ALA A 1213 34.41 -57.45 -72.43
CA ALA A 1213 35.78 -57.92 -72.68
C ALA A 1213 35.96 -59.41 -72.39
N ILE A 1214 35.22 -59.94 -71.40
CA ILE A 1214 35.17 -61.38 -71.08
C ILE A 1214 34.46 -62.14 -72.22
N ASN A 1215 33.32 -61.63 -72.68
CA ASN A 1215 32.52 -62.23 -73.75
C ASN A 1215 33.22 -62.21 -75.12
N ARG A 1216 34.19 -61.31 -75.33
CA ARG A 1216 35.09 -61.34 -76.51
C ARG A 1216 36.10 -62.49 -76.38
N THR A 1217 35.68 -63.68 -76.82
CA THR A 1217 36.46 -64.93 -76.76
C THR A 1217 37.31 -65.19 -78.00
N GLU A 1218 37.34 -64.27 -78.98
CA GLU A 1218 38.16 -64.38 -80.19
C GLU A 1218 39.64 -64.63 -79.85
N LYS A 1219 40.19 -65.75 -80.34
CA LYS A 1219 41.60 -66.18 -80.14
C LYS A 1219 42.00 -66.55 -78.70
N LYS A 1220 41.05 -66.77 -77.78
CA LYS A 1220 41.32 -67.27 -76.42
C LYS A 1220 40.97 -68.76 -76.34
N GLY A 1221 41.75 -69.55 -75.60
CA GLY A 1221 41.44 -70.97 -75.34
C GLY A 1221 40.45 -71.14 -74.19
N ASP A 1222 39.73 -72.26 -74.13
CA ASP A 1222 38.70 -72.53 -73.10
C ASP A 1222 39.23 -72.34 -71.68
N ARG A 1223 40.41 -72.89 -71.38
CA ARG A 1223 41.07 -72.71 -70.06
C ARG A 1223 41.37 -71.26 -69.72
N GLU A 1224 41.71 -70.43 -70.72
CA GLU A 1224 41.98 -69.00 -70.51
C GLU A 1224 40.67 -68.25 -70.24
N VAL A 1225 39.59 -68.60 -70.94
CA VAL A 1225 38.26 -68.03 -70.73
C VAL A 1225 37.73 -68.44 -69.35
N GLU A 1226 37.76 -69.73 -69.01
CA GLU A 1226 37.39 -70.25 -67.69
C GLU A 1226 38.20 -69.58 -66.58
N SER A 1227 39.53 -69.49 -66.73
CA SER A 1227 40.38 -68.82 -65.74
C SER A 1227 40.02 -67.35 -65.58
N LYS A 1228 39.70 -66.64 -66.67
CA LYS A 1228 39.24 -65.24 -66.61
C LYS A 1228 37.89 -65.11 -65.94
N VAL A 1229 36.95 -66.02 -66.20
CA VAL A 1229 35.63 -66.02 -65.55
C VAL A 1229 35.77 -66.36 -64.07
N HIS A 1230 36.59 -67.34 -63.70
CA HIS A 1230 36.87 -67.68 -62.30
C HIS A 1230 37.56 -66.54 -61.53
N ALA A 1231 38.36 -65.72 -62.21
CA ALA A 1231 39.01 -64.55 -61.60
C ALA A 1231 38.07 -63.35 -61.44
N THR A 1232 36.81 -63.41 -61.90
CA THR A 1232 35.85 -62.32 -61.71
C THR A 1232 35.42 -62.21 -60.25
N ALA A 1233 35.14 -60.99 -59.80
CA ALA A 1233 34.62 -60.71 -58.47
C ALA A 1233 33.33 -61.51 -58.19
N LEU A 1234 32.47 -61.67 -59.22
CA LEU A 1234 31.24 -62.44 -59.12
C LEU A 1234 31.48 -63.92 -58.86
N ALA A 1235 32.35 -64.57 -59.65
CA ALA A 1235 32.65 -65.99 -59.48
C ALA A 1235 33.34 -66.26 -58.14
N GLU A 1236 34.24 -65.37 -57.76
CA GLU A 1236 35.01 -65.46 -56.52
C GLU A 1236 34.12 -65.26 -55.28
N THR A 1237 33.22 -64.28 -55.30
CA THR A 1237 32.22 -64.09 -54.23
C THR A 1237 31.31 -65.31 -54.10
N MET A 1238 30.85 -65.88 -55.22
CA MET A 1238 30.00 -67.08 -55.21
C MET A 1238 30.73 -68.31 -54.66
N ARG A 1239 32.01 -68.47 -54.97
CA ARG A 1239 32.87 -69.52 -54.43
C ARG A 1239 33.00 -69.39 -52.91
N GLN A 1240 33.33 -68.20 -52.42
CA GLN A 1240 33.48 -67.92 -50.99
C GLN A 1240 32.18 -68.14 -50.20
N LEU A 1241 31.04 -67.69 -50.75
CA LEU A 1241 29.74 -67.95 -50.12
C LEU A 1241 29.44 -69.45 -50.02
N ALA A 1242 29.77 -70.24 -51.05
CA ALA A 1242 29.58 -71.69 -51.02
C ALA A 1242 30.50 -72.37 -50.00
N GLU A 1243 31.75 -71.93 -49.89
CA GLU A 1243 32.74 -72.49 -48.96
C GLU A 1243 32.43 -72.16 -47.50
N VAL A 1244 32.13 -70.90 -47.19
CA VAL A 1244 32.00 -70.42 -45.81
C VAL A 1244 30.60 -70.65 -45.24
N LEU A 1245 29.54 -70.40 -46.01
CA LEU A 1245 28.17 -70.48 -45.48
C LEU A 1245 27.53 -71.87 -45.62
N GLY A 1246 28.04 -72.73 -46.52
CA GLY A 1246 27.40 -74.01 -46.83
C GLY A 1246 25.95 -73.87 -47.31
N GLU A 1247 25.53 -72.67 -47.71
CA GLU A 1247 24.19 -72.40 -48.22
C GLU A 1247 24.06 -72.98 -49.63
N ASP A 1248 22.93 -73.64 -49.91
CA ASP A 1248 22.59 -74.05 -51.28
C ASP A 1248 22.34 -72.79 -52.11
N VAL A 1249 23.42 -72.28 -52.73
CA VAL A 1249 23.48 -70.99 -53.44
C VAL A 1249 22.32 -70.85 -54.43
N ARG A 1250 21.81 -71.96 -54.99
CA ARG A 1250 20.64 -71.96 -55.90
C ARG A 1250 19.36 -71.51 -55.21
N LEU A 1251 19.07 -71.97 -54.00
CA LEU A 1251 17.82 -71.69 -53.30
C LEU A 1251 17.76 -70.25 -52.79
N THR A 1252 18.89 -69.70 -52.33
CA THR A 1252 18.93 -68.34 -51.76
C THR A 1252 19.16 -67.25 -52.80
N ARG A 1253 19.78 -67.55 -53.95
CA ARG A 1253 20.24 -66.51 -54.90
C ARG A 1253 19.53 -66.43 -56.25
N GLN A 1254 18.57 -67.30 -56.56
CA GLN A 1254 17.71 -67.14 -57.74
C GLN A 1254 16.96 -65.78 -57.77
N SER A 1255 16.84 -65.11 -56.63
CA SER A 1255 16.23 -63.78 -56.51
C SER A 1255 17.10 -62.64 -57.05
N TYR A 1256 18.41 -62.84 -57.24
CA TYR A 1256 19.38 -61.79 -57.59
C TYR A 1256 20.02 -62.02 -58.97
N THR A 1257 19.25 -62.44 -59.97
CA THR A 1257 19.76 -62.50 -61.35
C THR A 1257 20.06 -61.10 -61.88
N PRO A 1258 21.06 -60.92 -62.76
CA PRO A 1258 21.40 -59.64 -63.36
C PRO A 1258 20.19 -58.90 -63.94
N SER A 1259 19.34 -59.60 -64.71
CA SER A 1259 18.08 -59.05 -65.23
C SER A 1259 17.10 -58.59 -64.14
N ARG A 1260 16.95 -59.33 -63.03
CA ARG A 1260 16.04 -58.95 -61.93
C ARG A 1260 16.53 -57.73 -61.15
N ILE A 1261 17.84 -57.58 -60.98
CA ILE A 1261 18.43 -56.42 -60.31
C ILE A 1261 18.18 -55.14 -61.15
N LEU A 1262 18.11 -55.26 -62.48
CA LEU A 1262 17.75 -54.14 -63.37
C LEU A 1262 16.27 -53.73 -63.29
N GLU A 1263 15.37 -54.66 -62.97
CA GLU A 1263 13.93 -54.38 -62.84
C GLU A 1263 13.60 -53.62 -61.55
N SER A 1264 14.47 -53.68 -60.54
CA SER A 1264 14.25 -53.01 -59.25
C SER A 1264 14.76 -51.57 -59.26
N ASN A 1265 13.86 -50.59 -59.18
CA ASN A 1265 14.20 -49.17 -58.94
C ASN A 1265 14.33 -48.83 -57.43
N ILE A 1266 14.51 -49.83 -56.57
CA ILE A 1266 14.56 -49.63 -55.11
C ILE A 1266 15.98 -49.24 -54.73
N PHE A 1267 16.22 -47.94 -54.60
CA PHE A 1267 17.42 -47.41 -53.97
C PHE A 1267 17.14 -47.13 -52.49
N PRO A 1268 18.07 -47.46 -51.59
CA PRO A 1268 17.97 -47.05 -50.19
C PRO A 1268 17.91 -45.52 -50.14
N SER A 1269 16.71 -44.97 -49.97
CA SER A 1269 16.41 -43.52 -49.99
C SER A 1269 17.08 -42.73 -48.86
N MET A 1270 17.67 -43.44 -47.88
CA MET A 1270 18.23 -42.86 -46.66
C MET A 1270 19.73 -42.52 -46.76
N SER A 1271 20.48 -43.14 -47.68
CA SER A 1271 21.94 -42.91 -47.84
C SER A 1271 22.31 -41.45 -48.15
N HIS A 1272 21.33 -40.63 -48.56
CA HIS A 1272 21.51 -39.23 -48.97
C HIS A 1272 21.07 -38.23 -47.92
N ALA A 1273 20.38 -38.65 -46.85
CA ALA A 1273 19.77 -37.72 -45.90
C ALA A 1273 20.78 -36.75 -45.27
N GLY A 1274 22.03 -37.19 -45.07
CA GLY A 1274 23.13 -36.35 -44.58
C GLY A 1274 23.94 -35.61 -45.65
N MET A 1275 23.70 -35.85 -46.94
CA MET A 1275 24.41 -35.17 -48.03
C MET A 1275 23.69 -33.88 -48.44
N PRO A 1276 24.42 -32.80 -48.78
CA PRO A 1276 23.85 -31.61 -49.41
C PRO A 1276 23.02 -31.96 -50.66
N PRO A 1277 21.91 -31.26 -50.95
CA PRO A 1277 20.97 -31.63 -52.02
C PRO A 1277 21.64 -31.81 -53.39
N ASP A 1278 22.65 -31.00 -53.71
CA ASP A 1278 23.41 -31.11 -54.97
C ASP A 1278 24.20 -32.42 -55.07
N GLN A 1279 24.77 -32.88 -53.95
CA GLN A 1279 25.48 -34.16 -53.88
C GLN A 1279 24.50 -35.34 -53.95
N GLN A 1280 23.28 -35.20 -53.42
CA GLN A 1280 22.24 -36.23 -53.52
C GLN A 1280 21.86 -36.47 -54.99
N ILE A 1281 21.67 -35.40 -55.77
CA ILE A 1281 21.35 -35.49 -57.21
C ILE A 1281 22.50 -36.17 -57.97
N SER A 1282 23.73 -35.72 -57.74
CA SER A 1282 24.93 -36.32 -58.38
C SER A 1282 25.08 -37.79 -58.03
N TYR A 1283 24.81 -38.15 -56.77
CA TYR A 1283 24.86 -39.54 -56.33
C TYR A 1283 23.81 -40.41 -57.02
N LEU A 1284 22.55 -39.95 -57.11
CA LEU A 1284 21.49 -40.69 -57.79
C LEU A 1284 21.82 -40.89 -59.28
N GLN A 1285 22.33 -39.85 -59.95
CA GLN A 1285 22.79 -39.97 -61.34
C GLN A 1285 23.91 -41.00 -61.51
N GLU A 1286 24.85 -41.08 -60.56
CA GLU A 1286 25.92 -42.08 -60.58
C GLU A 1286 25.40 -43.50 -60.31
N LEU A 1287 24.37 -43.67 -59.49
CA LEU A 1287 23.70 -44.97 -59.31
C LEU A 1287 22.89 -45.39 -60.55
N ASP A 1288 22.26 -44.45 -61.24
CA ASP A 1288 21.59 -44.72 -62.51
C ASP A 1288 22.60 -45.13 -63.58
N ALA A 1289 23.77 -44.48 -63.63
CA ALA A 1289 24.87 -44.86 -64.51
C ALA A 1289 25.41 -46.28 -64.20
N GLU A 1290 25.44 -46.71 -62.94
CA GLU A 1290 25.74 -48.11 -62.59
C GLU A 1290 24.68 -49.08 -63.12
N ALA A 1291 23.40 -48.71 -63.08
CA ALA A 1291 22.31 -49.54 -63.63
C ALA A 1291 22.40 -49.64 -65.16
N ASP A 1292 22.69 -48.53 -65.85
CA ASP A 1292 22.86 -48.51 -67.31
C ASP A 1292 24.09 -49.34 -67.74
N LEU A 1293 25.16 -49.33 -66.96
CA LEU A 1293 26.33 -50.18 -67.18
C LEU A 1293 25.97 -51.67 -67.02
N LEU A 1294 25.21 -52.03 -65.97
CA LEU A 1294 24.72 -53.39 -65.79
C LEU A 1294 23.83 -53.82 -66.97
N ARG A 1295 22.93 -52.95 -67.45
CA ARG A 1295 22.08 -53.22 -68.62
C ARG A 1295 22.93 -53.52 -69.85
N THR A 1296 23.98 -52.72 -70.06
CA THR A 1296 24.92 -52.94 -71.16
C THR A 1296 25.61 -54.30 -71.06
N TYR A 1297 26.01 -54.75 -69.86
CA TYR A 1297 26.62 -56.06 -69.64
C TYR A 1297 25.65 -57.23 -69.78
N VAL A 1298 24.38 -57.05 -69.42
CA VAL A 1298 23.32 -58.04 -69.69
C VAL A 1298 23.13 -58.20 -71.20
N GLU A 1299 22.96 -57.11 -71.93
CA GLU A 1299 22.63 -57.13 -73.37
C GLU A 1299 23.82 -57.53 -74.26
N LYS A 1300 25.01 -56.95 -74.03
CA LYS A 1300 26.19 -57.14 -74.88
C LYS A 1300 27.21 -58.12 -74.30
N GLY A 1301 27.31 -58.17 -72.98
CA GLY A 1301 28.20 -59.08 -72.25
C GLY A 1301 27.61 -60.47 -72.04
N LYS A 1302 26.30 -60.68 -72.29
CA LYS A 1302 25.56 -61.91 -71.99
C LYS A 1302 25.67 -62.33 -70.52
N LEU A 1303 25.67 -61.34 -69.62
CA LEU A 1303 25.93 -61.55 -68.20
C LEU A 1303 24.99 -62.58 -67.54
N ASP A 1304 23.71 -62.66 -67.93
CA ASP A 1304 22.78 -63.67 -67.39
C ASP A 1304 23.22 -65.11 -67.74
N GLU A 1305 23.77 -65.34 -68.93
CA GLU A 1305 24.31 -66.66 -69.33
C GLU A 1305 25.53 -67.01 -68.45
N TRP A 1306 26.47 -66.07 -68.29
CA TRP A 1306 27.64 -66.26 -67.41
C TRP A 1306 27.26 -66.47 -65.95
N PHE A 1307 26.29 -65.72 -65.43
CA PHE A 1307 25.79 -65.87 -64.06
C PHE A 1307 25.20 -67.27 -63.84
N SER A 1308 24.39 -67.76 -64.79
CA SER A 1308 23.82 -69.11 -64.73
C SER A 1308 24.91 -70.19 -64.74
N TRP A 1309 25.96 -70.01 -65.56
CA TRP A 1309 27.11 -70.90 -65.61
C TRP A 1309 27.89 -70.90 -64.30
N ILE A 1310 28.21 -69.73 -63.74
CA ILE A 1310 28.92 -69.58 -62.46
C ILE A 1310 28.17 -70.31 -61.34
N ILE A 1311 26.85 -70.12 -61.22
CA ILE A 1311 26.03 -70.83 -60.22
C ILE A 1311 26.08 -72.34 -60.46
N SER A 1312 25.99 -72.79 -61.71
CA SER A 1312 26.03 -74.22 -62.01
C SER A 1312 27.37 -74.85 -61.63
N GLU A 1313 28.48 -74.16 -61.90
CA GLU A 1313 29.84 -74.63 -61.62
C GLU A 1313 30.13 -74.64 -60.12
N THR A 1314 29.77 -73.59 -59.38
CA THR A 1314 29.93 -73.57 -57.92
C THR A 1314 29.12 -74.68 -57.27
N THR A 1315 27.88 -74.91 -57.70
CA THR A 1315 27.10 -76.06 -57.19
C THR A 1315 27.68 -77.42 -57.56
N GLY A 1316 28.27 -77.55 -58.76
CA GLY A 1316 28.88 -78.79 -59.24
C GLY A 1316 30.11 -79.21 -58.43
N ARG A 1317 30.92 -78.25 -57.98
CA ARG A 1317 32.12 -78.53 -57.15
C ARG A 1317 31.80 -78.88 -55.70
N PHE A 1318 30.73 -78.31 -55.13
CA PHE A 1318 30.39 -78.51 -53.71
C PHE A 1318 29.26 -79.53 -53.47
N SER A 1319 28.59 -80.03 -54.51
CA SER A 1319 27.72 -81.19 -54.39
C SER A 1319 28.58 -82.44 -54.18
N THR A 1320 28.97 -82.73 -52.94
CA THR A 1320 29.47 -84.06 -52.59
C THR A 1320 28.46 -85.09 -53.08
N PRO A 1321 28.85 -86.06 -53.93
CA PRO A 1321 27.91 -87.09 -54.36
C PRO A 1321 27.45 -87.83 -53.12
N VAL A 1322 26.19 -87.62 -52.76
CA VAL A 1322 25.47 -88.46 -51.82
C VAL A 1322 25.65 -89.87 -52.34
N ARG A 1323 26.51 -90.63 -51.68
CA ARG A 1323 26.76 -92.03 -52.00
C ARG A 1323 25.40 -92.69 -51.86
N GLU A 1324 24.74 -92.96 -52.98
CA GLU A 1324 23.51 -93.74 -53.02
C GLU A 1324 23.84 -95.04 -52.31
N GLY A 1325 23.43 -95.11 -51.04
CA GLY A 1325 23.56 -96.29 -50.23
C GLY A 1325 22.75 -97.34 -50.92
N GLY A 1326 23.43 -98.25 -51.61
CA GLY A 1326 22.84 -99.44 -52.16
C GLY A 1326 21.98 -100.07 -51.09
N ASN A 1327 20.68 -100.11 -51.38
CA ASN A 1327 19.70 -100.88 -50.65
C ASN A 1327 20.32 -102.24 -50.36
N ASN A 1328 20.66 -102.48 -49.10
CA ASN A 1328 20.90 -103.81 -48.60
C ASN A 1328 19.60 -104.22 -47.91
N PRO A 1329 18.66 -104.88 -48.61
CA PRO A 1329 17.47 -105.41 -47.98
C PRO A 1329 17.88 -106.72 -47.30
N GLY A 1330 17.87 -106.76 -45.98
CA GLY A 1330 17.93 -108.03 -45.25
C GLY A 1330 18.73 -107.98 -43.96
N GLY A 1331 18.01 -108.15 -42.85
CA GLY A 1331 18.59 -108.42 -41.55
C GLY A 1331 17.65 -107.97 -40.45
N HIS A 1332 16.77 -108.89 -40.04
CA HIS A 1332 15.94 -108.92 -38.83
C HIS A 1332 16.25 -107.95 -37.69
#